data_AF-A0A5Q4E4M8-F1
#
_entry.id   AF-A0A5Q4E4M8-F1
#
_cell.length_a   1.000
_cell.length_b   1.000
_cell.length_c   1.000
_cell.angle_alpha   90.00
_cell.angle_beta   90.00
_cell.angle_gamma   90.00
#
_symmetry.space_group_name_H-M   'P 1'
#
loop_
_entity.id
_entity.type
_entity.pdbx_description
1 polymer ?
#
loop_
_entity_poly.entity_id
_entity_poly.type
_entity_poly.pdbx_seq_one_letter_code
_entity_poly.pdbx_strand_id
1 'polypeptide(L)'
;MKSSTTPGFRLRIFLIFLLLLFVKLAANSGLYANETVQLGSGTATTGLSEASPININNQSIRSQWVYTKDEISDAGVPRLITEFGLYVNTAPVYELPGFTIRMKHTDATDASGHDDGPFVVVYQSAGYLPQAGGFDMLALTRPFFWNGEDNILVEMCFDPVEAASNSGTIRYYTESNGFRFVRNNTGACGLNTNTISNRKPQGQLVLSDIFDNDAGLVALLDPVMPFAPGERTVQARLFNFGNSNLTSVQLNWEVNGNAQSAVSWTGNLSTNELQTVDLGTFDFEFDQVYSINAWTSNPNGVADELFSNDTVSVSDLIPAMAGGYTIGGSSPDFNTLQEAANEVAARGVVGDVIFNIRPGQYNEQVIINAIMGTSEENTVTFRSETGNKEDVEIIFSSASGSNYLVRINGASHLKFENLSFEATHSTQARIFSLGSNTHNITIENNLLKASYSTNSSTNRALVFADANNIQALSIVDNHFQDGAYGVYMNANASLRSSDIEIHDNLFETQGYRGIEINQNDGFSISGNTLFSDGGNYTALFFNNAVGQKEILANRMNVVNGSYGVYFLSSSASEDQRALIANNFIRVGSTSTAHGISLSWNDSHFDIYHNNILITGSHETNGRALSAQNSNSNNLDIRNNNLINSGGGYTLYLGTTNGLNIDHNNYLTSGPALARMGNNIADNLEDWQEITQQDAASLSLDPNFNSETELYANRVELASAGVYVGVETDIDSQDRDTENPSIGANEITPPDHDAGILALNTPAIPFDAGANDVNVRLRNNGAASLTSVTINWEVNEQEQDGFSWTGTLAPGSETDVTIGSFTFDIDTRYDLKIWSSMPNGEEDAFNQNDTIRVDNMYTGLNGEYTVGGSSPDFEDLTRAVTNLNLGGVTGSVTFSIRSGSYNEQLEIIHFPGSSEENLVTFQSESGNAEDVTVTYNASVWNENYTVFLNGARNMVFQNLTFAATNNSNSRIIDLVSAENILITQSAFLGQTSAGNTNARASIHAGNSWHKDIVVTDNHFRDNSYGVYLYSSTNTTGTVVENNIFEDQSRNALYIRDQINPVIRGNDVFTASATTSFRGIELWSSTGGFELSFNKITSSNGNYGIYLNSANGNATDRGMLYNNFVHIHGSGGFDGIYNTNSSYLNVVFNNVNVTGSSSSSRAFFTSGGNNNSLLNNIFSNAAGGYAIYMNTAGSISNIDHNNYRTTGSTLGYWSNADVETFEAWQTASGEDENSWNVDPLYVSASDLHVRQVALKGQGTPIEGITVDIDGDE
;
A
#
# COMPACT_ATOMS: atom_id res chain seq x y z
N MET A 1 -13.96 53.27 61.77
CA MET A 1 -13.04 54.43 61.94
C MET A 1 -12.61 54.49 63.42
N LYS A 2 -11.29 54.36 63.69
CA LYS A 2 -10.56 54.69 64.95
C LYS A 2 -10.93 53.89 66.24
N SER A 3 -10.04 53.58 67.19
CA SER A 3 -8.58 53.66 67.36
C SER A 3 -8.17 52.99 68.70
N SER A 4 -7.03 52.28 68.71
CA SER A 4 -6.01 52.09 69.77
C SER A 4 -6.37 52.00 71.28
N THR A 5 -5.90 50.95 71.95
CA THR A 5 -4.84 50.97 73.01
C THR A 5 -4.50 49.55 73.51
N THR A 6 -3.22 49.30 73.77
CA THR A 6 -2.56 48.02 74.14
C THR A 6 -2.79 47.60 75.59
N PRO A 7 -2.68 46.30 75.94
CA PRO A 7 -1.76 45.92 77.04
C PRO A 7 -1.08 44.55 76.88
N GLY A 8 0.22 44.55 76.58
CA GLY A 8 1.11 43.41 76.85
C GLY A 8 1.84 43.65 78.18
N PHE A 9 1.57 42.85 79.22
CA PHE A 9 2.51 42.67 80.35
C PHE A 9 2.18 41.50 81.30
N ARG A 10 1.01 40.85 81.21
CA ARG A 10 0.66 39.72 82.13
C ARG A 10 0.85 38.31 81.57
N LEU A 11 1.04 38.12 80.25
CA LEU A 11 1.25 36.80 79.64
C LEU A 11 2.72 36.33 79.66
N ARG A 12 3.69 37.25 79.81
CA ARG A 12 5.13 36.92 79.82
C ARG A 12 5.62 36.27 81.12
N ILE A 13 4.93 36.46 82.26
CA ILE A 13 5.34 35.88 83.54
C ILE A 13 4.84 34.43 83.71
N PHE A 14 3.74 34.05 83.06
CA PHE A 14 3.24 32.66 83.08
C PHE A 14 4.06 31.74 82.16
N LEU A 15 4.54 32.23 81.01
CA LEU A 15 5.46 31.48 80.14
C LEU A 15 6.84 31.26 80.75
N ILE A 16 7.37 32.20 81.55
CA ILE A 16 8.69 32.06 82.18
C ILE A 16 8.65 31.05 83.35
N PHE A 17 7.53 30.92 84.06
CA PHE A 17 7.37 29.89 85.10
C PHE A 17 7.18 28.48 84.54
N LEU A 18 6.58 28.32 83.35
CA LEU A 18 6.54 27.03 82.63
C LEU A 18 7.92 26.66 82.08
N LEU A 19 8.68 27.64 81.54
CA LEU A 19 10.02 27.42 80.99
C LEU A 19 11.05 27.04 82.07
N LEU A 20 10.94 27.59 83.29
CA LEU A 20 11.83 27.24 84.42
C LEU A 20 11.47 25.91 85.10
N LEU A 21 10.25 25.39 84.90
CA LEU A 21 9.87 24.05 85.36
C LEU A 21 10.34 22.96 84.37
N PHE A 22 10.29 23.24 83.06
CA PHE A 22 10.87 22.36 82.03
C PHE A 22 12.41 22.27 82.11
N VAL A 23 13.09 23.38 82.39
CA VAL A 23 14.56 23.38 82.53
C VAL A 23 15.06 22.71 83.82
N LYS A 24 14.20 22.54 84.85
CA LYS A 24 14.56 21.80 86.08
C LYS A 24 14.17 20.32 86.07
N LEU A 25 13.28 19.88 85.17
CA LEU A 25 12.99 18.46 84.95
C LEU A 25 13.92 17.79 83.92
N ALA A 26 14.60 18.57 83.06
CA ALA A 26 15.64 18.08 82.16
C ALA A 26 17.03 17.86 82.82
N ALA A 27 17.18 18.17 84.11
CA ALA A 27 18.46 18.10 84.81
C ALA A 27 18.66 16.81 85.64
N ASN A 28 17.83 15.78 85.43
CA ASN A 28 17.96 14.50 86.15
C ASN A 28 17.55 13.25 85.34
N SER A 29 17.58 13.31 84.01
CA SER A 29 17.86 12.12 83.20
C SER A 29 19.35 12.15 82.87
N GLY A 30 20.04 11.02 83.03
CA GLY A 30 21.36 10.89 82.39
C GLY A 30 21.20 11.23 80.91
N LEU A 31 22.09 12.05 80.36
CA LEU A 31 22.13 12.26 78.91
C LEU A 31 22.28 10.88 78.24
N TYR A 32 21.21 10.40 77.62
CA TYR A 32 21.22 9.26 76.70
C TYR A 32 21.98 9.70 75.46
N ALA A 33 23.14 9.09 75.19
CA ALA A 33 24.03 9.55 74.15
C ALA A 33 23.81 8.71 72.90
N ASN A 34 23.03 9.22 71.94
CA ASN A 34 23.10 8.74 70.56
C ASN A 34 24.55 8.92 70.08
N GLU A 35 25.21 7.82 69.73
CA GLU A 35 26.56 7.81 69.21
C GLU A 35 26.50 7.74 67.69
N THR A 36 26.97 8.79 67.02
CA THR A 36 27.09 8.78 65.56
C THR A 36 28.43 8.19 65.14
N VAL A 37 28.40 7.07 64.41
CA VAL A 37 29.58 6.34 63.95
C VAL A 37 29.73 6.53 62.45
N GLN A 38 30.89 7.05 62.01
CA GLN A 38 31.22 7.12 60.59
C GLN A 38 31.97 5.86 60.16
N LEU A 39 31.45 5.20 59.13
CA LEU A 39 31.99 3.96 58.59
C LEU A 39 32.91 4.27 57.40
N GLY A 40 34.21 4.12 57.64
CA GLY A 40 35.27 4.41 56.68
C GLY A 40 35.68 5.88 56.59
N SER A 41 36.80 6.14 55.91
CA SER A 41 37.40 7.48 55.77
C SER A 41 37.92 7.73 54.35
N GLY A 42 37.95 9.00 53.92
CA GLY A 42 38.42 9.41 52.59
C GLY A 42 37.47 10.36 51.87
N THR A 43 37.87 10.79 50.68
CA THR A 43 37.11 11.72 49.81
C THR A 43 36.90 11.21 48.39
N ALA A 44 37.28 9.95 48.11
CA ALA A 44 37.10 9.34 46.79
C ALA A 44 35.62 9.10 46.50
N THR A 45 35.19 9.36 45.26
CA THR A 45 33.80 9.24 44.81
C THR A 45 33.69 8.33 43.60
N THR A 46 32.56 7.63 43.47
CA THR A 46 32.27 6.84 42.26
C THR A 46 32.00 7.76 41.07
N GLY A 47 32.40 7.35 39.87
CA GLY A 47 32.05 8.02 38.62
C GLY A 47 30.56 7.90 38.26
N LEU A 48 30.10 8.71 37.31
CA LEU A 48 28.66 8.85 36.96
C LEU A 48 27.99 7.59 36.41
N SER A 49 28.76 6.68 35.80
CA SER A 49 28.29 5.38 35.32
C SER A 49 28.72 4.21 36.22
N GLU A 50 29.46 4.48 37.29
CA GLU A 50 30.09 3.43 38.10
C GLU A 50 29.14 2.83 39.14
N ALA A 51 29.31 1.53 39.39
CA ALA A 51 28.91 0.77 40.57
C ALA A 51 28.64 1.54 41.87
N SER A 52 27.40 1.92 42.22
CA SER A 52 27.07 2.37 43.59
C SER A 52 25.62 2.10 43.97
N PRO A 53 25.27 2.04 45.28
CA PRO A 53 23.94 1.70 45.78
C PRO A 53 22.78 2.59 45.29
N ILE A 54 23.07 3.78 44.78
CA ILE A 54 22.05 4.75 44.32
C ILE A 54 22.21 5.15 42.84
N ASN A 55 23.07 4.45 42.08
CA ASN A 55 23.35 4.81 40.69
C ASN A 55 22.30 4.24 39.73
N ILE A 56 21.84 5.07 38.79
CA ILE A 56 20.73 4.74 37.89
C ILE A 56 21.15 4.55 36.42
N ASN A 57 22.42 4.24 36.14
CA ASN A 57 22.90 3.99 34.76
C ASN A 57 22.19 2.79 34.09
N ASN A 58 21.57 1.92 34.89
CA ASN A 58 20.84 0.75 34.42
C ASN A 58 19.44 0.65 35.04
N GLN A 59 18.81 1.79 35.34
CA GLN A 59 17.49 1.92 35.97
C GLN A 59 17.29 1.31 37.36
N SER A 60 17.96 0.21 37.72
CA SER A 60 17.84 -0.47 39.01
C SER A 60 19.16 -1.18 39.38
N ILE A 61 19.45 -1.25 40.68
CA ILE A 61 20.60 -1.98 41.24
C ILE A 61 20.21 -2.65 42.56
N ARG A 62 20.66 -3.90 42.75
CA ARG A 62 20.71 -4.58 44.07
C ARG A 62 22.18 -4.67 44.47
N SER A 63 22.48 -4.38 45.73
CA SER A 63 23.86 -4.32 46.20
C SER A 63 24.04 -4.71 47.66
N GLN A 64 25.19 -5.32 47.99
CA GLN A 64 25.54 -5.81 49.33
C GLN A 64 26.97 -5.41 49.74
N TRP A 65 27.17 -5.09 51.02
CA TRP A 65 28.49 -4.87 51.63
C TRP A 65 28.45 -5.10 53.14
N VAL A 66 29.61 -5.37 53.74
CA VAL A 66 29.73 -5.69 55.16
C VAL A 66 30.44 -4.57 55.91
N TYR A 67 29.86 -4.05 56.98
CA TYR A 67 30.57 -3.28 57.99
C TYR A 67 30.97 -4.19 59.15
N THR A 68 32.26 -4.23 59.44
CA THR A 68 32.79 -5.05 60.52
C THR A 68 32.48 -4.43 61.88
N LYS A 69 32.41 -5.26 62.93
CA LYS A 69 32.18 -4.78 64.29
C LYS A 69 33.19 -3.71 64.73
N ASP A 70 34.44 -3.84 64.31
CA ASP A 70 35.52 -2.89 64.60
C ASP A 70 35.32 -1.55 63.88
N GLU A 71 34.58 -1.53 62.75
CA GLU A 71 34.15 -0.28 62.10
C GLU A 71 32.95 0.36 62.80
N ILE A 72 32.11 -0.43 63.49
CA ILE A 72 30.84 0.01 64.09
C ILE A 72 31.04 0.55 65.51
N SER A 73 31.82 -0.10 66.38
CA SER A 73 32.14 0.44 67.72
C SER A 73 33.25 -0.35 68.41
N ASP A 74 34.17 0.35 69.09
CA ASP A 74 35.24 -0.25 69.90
C ASP A 74 34.73 -0.93 71.18
N ALA A 75 33.48 -0.65 71.62
CA ALA A 75 32.98 -1.03 72.93
C ALA A 75 32.24 -2.38 72.97
N GLY A 76 31.79 -2.91 71.83
CA GLY A 76 31.10 -4.20 71.71
C GLY A 76 29.84 -4.35 72.58
N VAL A 77 29.16 -3.24 72.89
CA VAL A 77 27.94 -3.23 73.71
C VAL A 77 26.72 -3.35 72.78
N PRO A 78 25.69 -4.14 73.12
CA PRO A 78 24.44 -4.16 72.38
C PRO A 78 23.81 -2.76 72.26
N ARG A 79 23.41 -2.37 71.05
CA ARG A 79 22.84 -1.06 70.70
C ARG A 79 21.75 -1.21 69.65
N LEU A 80 20.86 -0.23 69.56
CA LEU A 80 19.97 -0.08 68.41
C LEU A 80 20.62 0.84 67.38
N ILE A 81 20.70 0.40 66.13
CA ILE A 81 20.95 1.30 65.00
C ILE A 81 19.60 1.94 64.67
N THR A 82 19.52 3.25 64.82
CA THR A 82 18.28 4.02 64.63
C THR A 82 18.29 4.82 63.33
N GLU A 83 19.48 5.16 62.83
CA GLU A 83 19.64 5.82 61.54
C GLU A 83 20.81 5.21 60.75
N PHE A 84 20.68 5.18 59.43
CA PHE A 84 21.76 4.82 58.52
C PHE A 84 21.74 5.73 57.30
N GLY A 85 22.91 6.22 56.88
CA GLY A 85 23.04 7.05 55.69
C GLY A 85 24.31 6.76 54.92
N LEU A 86 24.25 6.98 53.60
CA LEU A 86 25.42 6.96 52.72
C LEU A 86 25.90 8.39 52.48
N TYR A 87 27.21 8.57 52.28
CA TYR A 87 27.70 9.87 51.83
C TYR A 87 27.41 10.06 50.33
N VAL A 88 26.41 10.89 50.01
CA VAL A 88 25.97 11.16 48.64
C VAL A 88 26.75 12.36 48.07
N ASN A 89 27.48 12.11 47.00
CA ASN A 89 28.25 13.15 46.29
C ASN A 89 27.39 13.86 45.23
N THR A 90 26.61 13.12 44.44
CA THR A 90 25.60 13.67 43.53
C THR A 90 24.34 12.81 43.57
N ALA A 91 23.17 13.42 43.65
CA ALA A 91 21.89 12.72 43.61
C ALA A 91 21.63 12.06 42.25
N PRO A 92 20.84 10.98 42.19
CA PRO A 92 20.24 10.51 40.93
C PRO A 92 19.22 11.55 40.41
N VAL A 93 19.00 11.57 39.10
CA VAL A 93 18.06 12.52 38.44
C VAL A 93 16.59 12.13 38.68
N TYR A 94 16.33 10.85 38.89
CA TYR A 94 15.00 10.32 39.21
C TYR A 94 14.95 9.84 40.66
N GLU A 95 13.76 9.92 41.25
CA GLU A 95 13.44 9.25 42.51
C GLU A 95 13.58 7.74 42.37
N LEU A 96 14.06 7.05 43.41
CA LEU A 96 14.29 5.61 43.44
C LEU A 96 13.02 4.90 43.96
N PRO A 97 12.23 4.20 43.12
CA PRO A 97 10.98 3.57 43.54
C PRO A 97 11.23 2.29 44.34
N GLY A 98 10.34 1.94 45.27
CA GLY A 98 10.43 0.70 46.05
C GLY A 98 11.74 0.56 46.85
N PHE A 99 12.40 1.68 47.16
CA PHE A 99 13.73 1.70 47.75
C PHE A 99 13.74 1.05 49.13
N THR A 100 14.62 0.06 49.30
CA THR A 100 14.68 -0.79 50.49
C THR A 100 16.10 -0.91 51.00
N ILE A 101 16.27 -0.81 52.32
CA ILE A 101 17.51 -1.12 53.04
C ILE A 101 17.25 -2.30 53.96
N ARG A 102 18.11 -3.31 53.89
CA ARG A 102 18.02 -4.51 54.71
C ARG A 102 19.35 -4.76 55.43
N MET A 103 19.28 -5.25 56.66
CA MET A 103 20.44 -5.55 57.49
C MET A 103 20.33 -6.93 58.12
N LYS A 104 21.47 -7.59 58.34
CA LYS A 104 21.56 -8.78 59.18
C LYS A 104 22.90 -8.87 59.89
N HIS A 105 22.92 -9.60 60.99
CA HIS A 105 24.16 -10.05 61.61
C HIS A 105 24.87 -11.06 60.71
N THR A 106 26.19 -11.00 60.65
CA THR A 106 27.03 -11.91 59.88
C THR A 106 28.39 -12.09 60.53
N ASP A 107 29.00 -13.26 60.33
CA ASP A 107 30.41 -13.53 60.66
C ASP A 107 31.35 -13.16 59.49
N ALA A 108 30.81 -12.92 58.29
CA ALA A 108 31.57 -12.51 57.12
C ALA A 108 32.29 -11.17 57.37
N THR A 109 33.51 -11.02 56.86
CA THR A 109 34.32 -9.79 57.01
C THR A 109 34.30 -8.89 55.78
N ASP A 110 33.81 -9.39 54.63
CA ASP A 110 33.73 -8.66 53.36
C ASP A 110 32.53 -9.16 52.51
N ALA A 111 32.35 -8.61 51.31
CA ALA A 111 31.25 -8.97 50.39
C ALA A 111 31.68 -9.97 49.30
N SER A 112 32.61 -10.88 49.57
CA SER A 112 33.12 -11.85 48.59
C SER A 112 32.06 -12.85 48.09
N GLY A 113 31.10 -13.24 48.93
CA GLY A 113 29.95 -14.12 48.60
C GLY A 113 28.61 -13.38 48.54
N HIS A 114 27.67 -13.86 47.71
CA HIS A 114 26.28 -13.39 47.77
C HIS A 114 25.61 -14.09 48.95
N ASP A 115 24.86 -13.34 49.73
CA ASP A 115 24.15 -13.87 50.88
C ASP A 115 22.68 -13.50 50.76
N ASP A 116 21.82 -14.51 50.66
CA ASP A 116 20.36 -14.35 50.56
C ASP A 116 19.66 -14.87 51.84
N GLY A 117 20.39 -14.90 52.96
CA GLY A 117 19.87 -15.29 54.26
C GLY A 117 18.78 -14.32 54.78
N PRO A 118 18.13 -14.63 55.91
CA PRO A 118 17.03 -13.82 56.41
C PRO A 118 17.52 -12.44 56.84
N PHE A 119 17.24 -11.43 56.01
CA PHE A 119 17.48 -10.03 56.37
C PHE A 119 16.31 -9.44 57.14
N VAL A 120 16.63 -8.49 58.01
CA VAL A 120 15.67 -7.54 58.56
C VAL A 120 15.55 -6.37 57.59
N VAL A 121 14.35 -6.08 57.11
CA VAL A 121 14.06 -4.81 56.41
C VAL A 121 14.07 -3.71 57.46
N VAL A 122 15.01 -2.77 57.33
CA VAL A 122 15.22 -1.69 58.31
C VAL A 122 14.72 -0.34 57.80
N TYR A 123 14.59 -0.19 56.49
CA TYR A 123 13.99 0.97 55.85
C TYR A 123 13.33 0.55 54.55
N GLN A 124 12.16 1.11 54.27
CA GLN A 124 11.46 0.93 53.01
C GLN A 124 10.71 2.21 52.68
N SER A 125 10.78 2.65 51.43
CA SER A 125 10.00 3.78 50.92
C SER A 125 9.41 3.43 49.55
N ALA A 126 8.22 3.96 49.26
CA ALA A 126 7.63 3.87 47.93
C ALA A 126 8.46 4.63 46.88
N GLY A 127 9.14 5.70 47.31
CA GLY A 127 10.06 6.51 46.52
C GLY A 127 11.09 7.21 47.41
N TYR A 128 12.35 7.25 46.99
CA TYR A 128 13.42 7.92 47.73
C TYR A 128 14.33 8.70 46.78
N LEU A 129 14.46 10.02 47.00
CA LEU A 129 15.39 10.88 46.28
C LEU A 129 16.56 11.28 47.18
N PRO A 130 17.76 10.70 47.01
CA PRO A 130 18.92 10.99 47.85
C PRO A 130 19.35 12.46 47.84
N GLN A 131 19.68 13.02 49.01
CA GLN A 131 20.20 14.39 49.15
C GLN A 131 21.73 14.44 49.01
N ALA A 132 22.24 15.24 48.06
CA ALA A 132 23.67 15.40 47.83
C ALA A 132 24.35 16.38 48.80
N GLY A 133 25.65 16.19 49.03
CA GLY A 133 26.51 17.14 49.77
C GLY A 133 26.92 16.70 51.17
N GLY A 134 26.54 15.49 51.61
CA GLY A 134 26.82 14.96 52.93
C GLY A 134 26.38 13.51 53.10
N PHE A 135 26.35 13.02 54.34
CA PHE A 135 25.62 11.80 54.69
C PHE A 135 24.13 12.09 54.62
N ASP A 136 23.44 11.40 53.72
CA ASP A 136 21.98 11.46 53.67
C ASP A 136 21.42 10.43 54.66
N MET A 137 21.15 10.88 55.88
CA MET A 137 20.77 10.03 57.00
C MET A 137 19.29 9.68 56.94
N LEU A 138 18.99 8.37 56.92
CA LEU A 138 17.63 7.84 56.96
C LEU A 138 17.33 7.28 58.34
N ALA A 139 16.25 7.77 58.94
CA ALA A 139 15.66 7.14 60.12
C ALA A 139 15.11 5.77 59.74
N LEU A 140 15.59 4.72 60.40
CA LEU A 140 15.19 3.34 60.11
C LEU A 140 13.75 3.12 60.60
N THR A 141 12.87 2.69 59.70
CA THR A 141 11.47 2.34 60.03
C THR A 141 11.39 1.14 60.96
N ARG A 142 12.43 0.29 60.93
CA ARG A 142 12.70 -0.72 61.95
C ARG A 142 14.16 -0.59 62.40
N PRO A 143 14.42 0.05 63.56
CA PRO A 143 15.74 0.06 64.17
C PRO A 143 16.36 -1.34 64.21
N PHE A 144 17.63 -1.44 63.86
CA PHE A 144 18.33 -2.71 63.82
C PHE A 144 19.04 -2.95 65.14
N PHE A 145 18.62 -3.99 65.89
CA PHE A 145 19.35 -4.43 67.07
C PHE A 145 20.71 -4.97 66.65
N TRP A 146 21.78 -4.29 67.02
CA TRP A 146 23.14 -4.78 66.89
C TRP A 146 23.58 -5.40 68.21
N ASN A 147 23.97 -6.67 68.18
CA ASN A 147 24.34 -7.43 69.38
C ASN A 147 25.69 -7.05 69.99
N GLY A 148 26.43 -6.12 69.38
CA GLY A 148 27.76 -5.71 69.83
C GLY A 148 28.88 -6.71 69.50
N GLU A 149 28.58 -7.87 68.92
CA GLU A 149 29.55 -8.95 68.68
C GLU A 149 29.76 -9.26 67.18
N ASP A 150 28.71 -9.22 66.37
CA ASP A 150 28.74 -9.63 64.96
C ASP A 150 28.99 -8.45 64.01
N ASN A 151 29.43 -8.76 62.78
CA ASN A 151 29.47 -7.78 61.69
C ASN A 151 28.05 -7.57 61.13
N ILE A 152 27.85 -6.49 60.38
CA ILE A 152 26.57 -6.18 59.74
C ILE A 152 26.71 -6.26 58.23
N LEU A 153 25.90 -7.11 57.61
CA LEU A 153 25.70 -7.13 56.17
C LEU A 153 24.55 -6.17 55.83
N VAL A 154 24.85 -5.15 55.04
CA VAL A 154 23.88 -4.19 54.51
C VAL A 154 23.55 -4.56 53.07
N GLU A 155 22.26 -4.52 52.74
CA GLU A 155 21.77 -4.62 51.38
C GLU A 155 20.88 -3.44 51.03
N MET A 156 21.05 -2.91 49.82
CA MET A 156 20.19 -1.88 49.26
C MET A 156 19.67 -2.27 47.87
N CYS A 157 18.40 -1.99 47.61
CA CYS A 157 17.75 -2.20 46.33
C CYS A 157 16.64 -1.18 46.04
N PHE A 158 16.33 -0.94 44.76
CA PHE A 158 15.18 -0.16 44.29
C PHE A 158 14.68 -0.68 42.93
N ASP A 159 13.40 -0.46 42.64
CA ASP A 159 12.74 -0.84 41.39
C ASP A 159 13.18 0.04 40.21
N PRO A 160 12.94 -0.33 38.95
CA PRO A 160 13.36 0.46 37.80
C PRO A 160 12.86 1.91 37.82
N VAL A 161 13.78 2.88 37.72
CA VAL A 161 13.42 4.28 37.46
C VAL A 161 12.93 4.46 36.02
N GLU A 162 12.17 5.54 35.78
CA GLU A 162 11.56 5.87 34.47
C GLU A 162 12.54 5.78 33.29
N ALA A 163 13.79 6.22 33.46
CA ALA A 163 14.82 6.11 32.43
C ALA A 163 16.23 5.95 33.00
N ALA A 164 17.09 5.23 32.27
CA ALA A 164 18.50 5.08 32.64
C ALA A 164 19.23 6.41 32.52
N SER A 165 20.05 6.76 33.52
CA SER A 165 20.80 8.01 33.54
C SER A 165 22.16 7.85 34.24
N ASN A 166 23.17 8.54 33.73
CA ASN A 166 24.51 8.61 34.34
C ASN A 166 24.50 9.55 35.56
N SER A 167 23.82 9.14 36.65
CA SER A 167 23.67 9.91 37.88
C SER A 167 23.55 9.03 39.12
N GLY A 168 23.68 9.62 40.32
CA GLY A 168 23.78 8.90 41.59
C GLY A 168 25.21 8.44 41.89
N THR A 169 25.95 9.24 42.66
CA THR A 169 27.34 8.94 43.08
C THR A 169 27.51 9.09 44.58
N ILE A 170 28.33 8.22 45.18
CA ILE A 170 28.63 8.23 46.63
C ILE A 170 30.13 8.37 46.88
N ARG A 171 30.52 8.61 48.14
CA ARG A 171 31.90 8.35 48.58
C ARG A 171 32.12 6.88 48.91
N TYR A 172 33.34 6.43 48.69
CA TYR A 172 33.79 5.09 49.03
C TYR A 172 35.20 5.13 49.63
N TYR A 173 35.58 4.04 50.28
CA TYR A 173 36.96 3.74 50.65
C TYR A 173 37.35 2.37 50.11
N THR A 174 38.65 2.19 49.88
CA THR A 174 39.16 0.99 49.19
C THR A 174 39.34 -0.15 50.18
N GLU A 175 38.59 -1.23 49.96
CA GLU A 175 38.71 -2.48 50.71
C GLU A 175 38.54 -3.67 49.77
N SER A 176 39.31 -4.75 49.97
CA SER A 176 39.18 -5.94 49.14
C SER A 176 37.77 -6.52 49.27
N ASN A 177 37.11 -6.76 48.13
CA ASN A 177 35.72 -7.24 48.09
C ASN A 177 34.73 -6.33 48.86
N GLY A 178 35.01 -5.03 48.94
CA GLY A 178 34.25 -4.08 49.74
C GLY A 178 32.80 -3.83 49.29
N PHE A 179 32.43 -4.22 48.07
CA PHE A 179 31.09 -3.99 47.52
C PHE A 179 30.75 -5.05 46.47
N ARG A 180 29.51 -5.57 46.47
CA ARG A 180 29.01 -6.45 45.41
C ARG A 180 27.64 -6.00 44.90
N PHE A 181 27.34 -6.22 43.62
CA PHE A 181 26.10 -5.74 43.01
C PHE A 181 25.64 -6.55 41.79
N VAL A 182 24.41 -6.29 41.36
CA VAL A 182 23.83 -6.61 40.05
C VAL A 182 22.99 -5.42 39.59
N ARG A 183 23.05 -5.10 38.29
CA ARG A 183 22.33 -3.99 37.65
C ARG A 183 21.42 -4.52 36.55
N ASN A 184 20.22 -3.97 36.42
CA ASN A 184 19.27 -4.41 35.40
C ASN A 184 18.26 -3.31 35.07
N ASN A 185 18.01 -3.09 33.78
CA ASN A 185 17.02 -2.13 33.29
C ASN A 185 15.57 -2.55 33.54
N THR A 186 15.32 -3.83 33.88
CA THR A 186 13.97 -4.35 34.14
C THR A 186 13.72 -4.71 35.61
N GLY A 187 14.67 -4.39 36.49
CA GLY A 187 14.57 -4.64 37.93
C GLY A 187 15.70 -5.54 38.43
N ALA A 188 16.44 -5.06 39.43
CA ALA A 188 17.54 -5.79 40.05
C ALA A 188 17.13 -6.43 41.40
N CYS A 189 16.02 -5.99 42.00
CA CYS A 189 15.52 -6.57 43.24
C CYS A 189 15.07 -8.01 43.03
N GLY A 190 15.53 -8.92 43.89
CA GLY A 190 15.31 -10.37 43.76
C GLY A 190 16.39 -11.11 42.95
N LEU A 191 17.29 -10.43 42.24
CA LEU A 191 18.41 -11.09 41.55
C LEU A 191 19.61 -11.30 42.47
N ASN A 192 20.38 -12.37 42.26
CA ASN A 192 21.64 -12.57 42.98
C ASN A 192 22.70 -11.56 42.52
N THR A 193 23.40 -10.93 43.47
CA THR A 193 24.53 -10.05 43.12
C THR A 193 25.69 -10.89 42.55
N ASN A 194 26.26 -10.47 41.43
CA ASN A 194 27.21 -11.28 40.66
C ASN A 194 28.55 -10.59 40.36
N THR A 195 28.68 -9.30 40.66
CA THR A 195 29.87 -8.50 40.39
C THR A 195 30.46 -7.96 41.69
N ILE A 196 31.78 -8.07 41.87
CA ILE A 196 32.51 -7.60 43.06
C ILE A 196 33.34 -6.36 42.70
N SER A 197 33.48 -5.45 43.65
CA SER A 197 34.22 -4.19 43.56
C SER A 197 34.96 -3.92 44.87
N ASN A 198 36.11 -3.26 44.80
CA ASN A 198 36.88 -2.87 45.98
C ASN A 198 36.44 -1.51 46.57
N ARG A 199 35.31 -0.97 46.11
CA ARG A 199 34.82 0.38 46.46
C ARG A 199 33.74 0.28 47.53
N LYS A 200 34.14 0.06 48.78
CA LYS A 200 33.20 -0.07 49.90
C LYS A 200 32.48 1.25 50.17
N PRO A 201 31.13 1.27 50.17
CA PRO A 201 30.37 2.48 50.43
C PRO A 201 30.73 3.13 51.78
N GLN A 202 30.96 4.44 51.78
CA GLN A 202 31.12 5.19 53.03
C GLN A 202 29.75 5.46 53.64
N GLY A 203 29.55 4.98 54.87
CA GLY A 203 28.28 5.07 55.58
C GLY A 203 28.40 5.82 56.91
N GLN A 204 27.27 6.13 57.52
CA GLN A 204 27.17 6.66 58.88
C GLN A 204 25.98 6.01 59.59
N LEU A 205 26.19 5.60 60.83
CA LEU A 205 25.19 5.00 61.71
C LEU A 205 24.91 5.92 62.90
N VAL A 206 23.70 5.88 63.41
CA VAL A 206 23.39 6.40 64.76
C VAL A 206 23.07 5.20 65.64
N LEU A 207 23.90 4.98 66.67
CA LEU A 207 23.72 3.98 67.70
C LEU A 207 23.01 4.61 68.90
N SER A 208 21.93 3.98 69.35
CA SER A 208 21.15 4.39 70.51
C SER A 208 21.24 3.33 71.62
N ASP A 209 21.20 3.79 72.87
CA ASP A 209 21.08 2.94 74.05
C ASP A 209 19.77 2.11 73.98
N ILE A 210 19.78 0.92 74.58
CA ILE A 210 18.61 0.06 74.71
C ILE A 210 18.05 0.23 76.13
N PHE A 211 16.76 0.53 76.23
CA PHE A 211 16.05 0.72 77.50
C PHE A 211 15.48 -0.60 78.02
N ASP A 212 15.10 -0.69 79.30
CA ASP A 212 14.57 -1.94 79.84
C ASP A 212 13.09 -2.12 79.47
N ASN A 213 12.29 -1.06 79.48
CA ASN A 213 10.86 -1.06 79.17
C ASN A 213 10.54 -0.01 78.08
N ASP A 214 10.60 -0.43 76.82
CA ASP A 214 10.36 0.39 75.64
C ASP A 214 9.56 -0.42 74.62
N ALA A 215 8.33 0.00 74.35
CA ALA A 215 7.46 -0.65 73.39
C ALA A 215 6.94 0.36 72.39
N GLY A 216 6.94 0.02 71.11
CA GLY A 216 6.50 0.92 70.04
C GLY A 216 5.69 0.22 68.95
N LEU A 217 5.08 1.02 68.07
CA LEU A 217 4.37 0.52 66.90
C LEU A 217 5.18 0.78 65.63
N VAL A 218 5.39 -0.27 64.83
CA VAL A 218 6.24 -0.20 63.62
C VAL A 218 5.44 -0.16 62.31
N ALA A 219 4.13 -0.47 62.34
CA ALA A 219 3.24 -0.41 61.18
C ALA A 219 1.76 -0.47 61.57
N LEU A 220 0.88 0.14 60.77
CA LEU A 220 -0.54 -0.22 60.68
C LEU A 220 -0.72 -1.25 59.56
N LEU A 221 -1.52 -2.30 59.83
CA LEU A 221 -1.65 -3.48 58.95
C LEU A 221 -3.02 -3.60 58.28
N ASP A 222 -4.05 -2.99 58.87
CA ASP A 222 -5.38 -2.84 58.29
C ASP A 222 -6.00 -1.54 58.86
N PRO A 223 -6.67 -0.71 58.05
CA PRO A 223 -6.82 -0.83 56.59
C PRO A 223 -5.54 -0.55 55.79
N VAL A 224 -5.38 -1.25 54.66
CA VAL A 224 -4.36 -1.00 53.62
C VAL A 224 -5.07 -0.82 52.28
N MET A 225 -4.71 0.21 51.53
CA MET A 225 -5.28 0.50 50.21
C MET A 225 -4.96 -0.62 49.20
N PRO A 226 -5.92 -1.03 48.35
CA PRO A 226 -7.34 -0.67 48.35
C PRO A 226 -8.14 -1.49 49.39
N PHE A 227 -9.12 -0.86 50.04
CA PHE A 227 -9.97 -1.53 51.05
C PHE A 227 -11.44 -1.12 50.95
N ALA A 228 -12.37 -2.06 51.17
CA ALA A 228 -13.81 -1.78 51.10
C ALA A 228 -14.32 -0.88 52.24
N PRO A 229 -15.33 -0.02 52.00
CA PRO A 229 -16.01 0.74 53.06
C PRO A 229 -16.77 -0.19 54.03
N GLY A 230 -17.08 0.33 55.22
CA GLY A 230 -17.81 -0.37 56.29
C GLY A 230 -16.96 -0.65 57.53
N GLU A 231 -17.52 -1.44 58.45
CA GLU A 231 -16.88 -1.80 59.71
C GLU A 231 -15.66 -2.70 59.48
N ARG A 232 -14.48 -2.25 59.92
CA ARG A 232 -13.21 -2.98 59.80
C ARG A 232 -12.42 -2.97 61.09
N THR A 233 -11.66 -4.03 61.32
CA THR A 233 -10.72 -4.13 62.44
C THR A 233 -9.44 -3.38 62.10
N VAL A 234 -9.10 -2.35 62.86
CA VAL A 234 -7.82 -1.66 62.73
C VAL A 234 -6.73 -2.47 63.42
N GLN A 235 -5.68 -2.81 62.69
CA GLN A 235 -4.58 -3.64 63.18
C GLN A 235 -3.26 -2.89 63.18
N ALA A 236 -2.46 -3.06 64.23
CA ALA A 236 -1.12 -2.50 64.33
C ALA A 236 -0.08 -3.58 64.65
N ARG A 237 1.18 -3.28 64.35
CA ARG A 237 2.32 -4.15 64.66
C ARG A 237 3.08 -3.61 65.86
N LEU A 238 2.88 -4.25 67.01
CA LEU A 238 3.58 -3.99 68.25
C LEU A 238 5.00 -4.58 68.18
N PHE A 239 5.98 -3.82 68.64
CA PHE A 239 7.38 -4.22 68.70
C PHE A 239 7.94 -3.92 70.09
N ASN A 240 8.71 -4.86 70.64
CA ASN A 240 9.42 -4.66 71.89
C ASN A 240 10.84 -4.15 71.62
N PHE A 241 11.04 -2.83 71.77
CA PHE A 241 12.34 -2.18 71.68
C PHE A 241 13.18 -2.36 72.95
N GLY A 242 12.53 -2.69 74.07
CA GLY A 242 13.15 -2.87 75.37
C GLY A 242 13.90 -4.18 75.56
N ASN A 243 14.88 -4.15 76.45
CA ASN A 243 15.73 -5.28 76.85
C ASN A 243 15.02 -6.27 77.80
N SER A 244 13.89 -5.86 78.41
CA SER A 244 13.02 -6.77 79.14
C SER A 244 11.92 -7.32 78.22
N ASN A 245 11.49 -8.55 78.48
CA ASN A 245 10.28 -9.06 77.81
C ASN A 245 9.08 -8.15 78.13
N LEU A 246 8.33 -7.80 77.10
CA LEU A 246 7.12 -7.01 77.22
C LEU A 246 5.97 -7.92 77.65
N THR A 247 5.44 -7.69 78.84
CA THR A 247 4.37 -8.47 79.47
C THR A 247 3.02 -7.75 79.50
N SER A 248 3.04 -6.42 79.39
CA SER A 248 1.85 -5.58 79.21
C SER A 248 2.20 -4.27 78.50
N VAL A 249 1.28 -3.70 77.73
CA VAL A 249 1.38 -2.32 77.20
C VAL A 249 -0.02 -1.78 76.88
N GLN A 250 -0.22 -0.47 76.99
CA GLN A 250 -1.44 0.20 76.55
C GLN A 250 -1.26 0.72 75.12
N LEU A 251 -2.11 0.31 74.18
CA LEU A 251 -2.15 0.85 72.83
C LEU A 251 -3.28 1.87 72.73
N ASN A 252 -2.95 3.09 72.37
CA ASN A 252 -3.87 4.20 72.17
C ASN A 252 -3.94 4.48 70.67
N TRP A 253 -5.07 4.95 70.19
CA TRP A 253 -5.22 5.28 68.78
C TRP A 253 -6.34 6.27 68.57
N GLU A 254 -6.29 6.95 67.43
CA GLU A 254 -7.28 7.92 66.99
C GLU A 254 -7.51 7.82 65.49
N VAL A 255 -8.70 8.22 65.05
CA VAL A 255 -9.06 8.35 63.64
C VAL A 255 -9.49 9.80 63.39
N ASN A 256 -8.85 10.47 62.43
CA ASN A 256 -9.06 11.88 62.10
C ASN A 256 -8.91 12.81 63.33
N GLY A 257 -7.96 12.52 64.21
CA GLY A 257 -7.72 13.27 65.45
C GLY A 257 -8.74 13.02 66.57
N ASN A 258 -9.68 12.06 66.38
CA ASN A 258 -10.65 11.66 67.39
C ASN A 258 -10.19 10.38 68.08
N ALA A 259 -9.83 10.49 69.36
CA ALA A 259 -9.37 9.38 70.18
C ALA A 259 -10.39 8.23 70.27
N GLN A 260 -9.90 7.01 70.09
CA GLN A 260 -10.65 5.77 70.21
C GLN A 260 -10.38 5.08 71.56
N SER A 261 -11.08 3.97 71.82
CA SER A 261 -10.88 3.20 73.06
C SER A 261 -9.51 2.52 73.04
N ALA A 262 -8.68 2.80 74.04
CA ALA A 262 -7.35 2.23 74.16
C ALA A 262 -7.42 0.71 74.48
N VAL A 263 -6.50 -0.07 73.89
CA VAL A 263 -6.39 -1.53 74.06
C VAL A 263 -5.29 -1.87 75.05
N SER A 264 -5.61 -2.60 76.11
CA SER A 264 -4.62 -3.11 77.05
C SER A 264 -4.12 -4.48 76.56
N TRP A 265 -2.91 -4.53 76.02
CA TRP A 265 -2.29 -5.79 75.62
C TRP A 265 -1.55 -6.42 76.80
N THR A 266 -1.65 -7.75 76.93
CA THR A 266 -0.89 -8.56 77.89
C THR A 266 -0.34 -9.79 77.19
N GLY A 267 0.88 -10.21 77.52
CA GLY A 267 1.56 -11.29 76.81
C GLY A 267 2.97 -11.56 77.34
N ASN A 268 3.85 -12.03 76.46
CA ASN A 268 5.28 -12.20 76.72
C ASN A 268 6.04 -12.07 75.38
N LEU A 269 6.25 -10.84 74.92
CA LEU A 269 6.94 -10.53 73.68
C LEU A 269 8.42 -10.30 73.99
N SER A 270 9.30 -11.15 73.47
CA SER A 270 10.73 -11.05 73.77
C SER A 270 11.32 -9.78 73.17
N THR A 271 12.48 -9.34 73.66
CA THR A 271 13.22 -8.22 73.04
C THR A 271 13.40 -8.44 71.54
N ASN A 272 13.16 -7.41 70.74
CA ASN A 272 13.27 -7.42 69.27
C ASN A 272 12.25 -8.36 68.56
N GLU A 273 11.23 -8.85 69.27
CA GLU A 273 10.09 -9.54 68.67
C GLU A 273 8.95 -8.57 68.31
N LEU A 274 8.16 -8.97 67.32
CA LEU A 274 6.97 -8.27 66.84
C LEU A 274 5.71 -9.13 67.00
N GLN A 275 4.58 -8.47 67.25
CA GLN A 275 3.27 -9.10 67.29
C GLN A 275 2.22 -8.20 66.64
N THR A 276 1.29 -8.80 65.87
CA THR A 276 0.08 -8.12 65.40
C THR A 276 -0.93 -7.99 66.54
N VAL A 277 -1.50 -6.79 66.71
CA VAL A 277 -2.50 -6.47 67.72
C VAL A 277 -3.68 -5.76 67.07
N ASP A 278 -4.89 -6.19 67.40
CA ASP A 278 -6.12 -5.51 67.02
C ASP A 278 -6.33 -4.30 67.94
N LEU A 279 -6.44 -3.11 67.36
CA LEU A 279 -6.69 -1.85 68.08
C LEU A 279 -8.19 -1.62 68.35
N GLY A 280 -9.06 -2.22 67.53
CA GLY A 280 -10.52 -2.13 67.64
C GLY A 280 -11.18 -2.12 66.27
N THR A 281 -12.49 -1.94 66.22
CA THR A 281 -13.23 -1.77 64.97
C THR A 281 -13.56 -0.30 64.70
N PHE A 282 -13.54 0.10 63.43
CA PHE A 282 -13.95 1.43 62.97
C PHE A 282 -14.77 1.30 61.68
N ASP A 283 -15.81 2.14 61.54
CA ASP A 283 -16.68 2.17 60.36
C ASP A 283 -16.17 3.22 59.36
N PHE A 284 -15.62 2.76 58.24
CA PHE A 284 -15.04 3.62 57.20
C PHE A 284 -16.09 3.95 56.13
N GLU A 285 -16.59 5.19 56.12
CA GLU A 285 -17.54 5.69 55.13
C GLU A 285 -16.87 5.91 53.77
N PHE A 286 -17.58 5.58 52.70
CA PHE A 286 -17.05 5.62 51.33
C PHE A 286 -16.46 6.98 50.94
N ASP A 287 -17.15 8.10 51.17
CA ASP A 287 -16.72 9.44 50.71
C ASP A 287 -15.90 10.24 51.73
N GLN A 288 -15.09 9.55 52.54
CA GLN A 288 -14.23 10.21 53.52
C GLN A 288 -12.77 9.76 53.39
N VAL A 289 -11.86 10.72 53.58
CA VAL A 289 -10.43 10.49 53.74
C VAL A 289 -10.11 10.36 55.22
N TYR A 290 -9.31 9.35 55.57
CA TYR A 290 -8.99 8.99 56.93
C TYR A 290 -7.49 9.10 57.20
N SER A 291 -7.17 9.57 58.40
CA SER A 291 -5.86 9.43 59.02
C SER A 291 -6.00 8.64 60.32
N ILE A 292 -5.09 7.70 60.55
CA ILE A 292 -5.03 6.87 61.75
C ILE A 292 -3.68 7.11 62.42
N ASN A 293 -3.70 7.53 63.68
CA ASN A 293 -2.52 7.56 64.54
C ASN A 293 -2.71 6.52 65.64
N ALA A 294 -1.71 5.68 65.87
CA ALA A 294 -1.70 4.72 66.96
C ALA A 294 -0.37 4.83 67.72
N TRP A 295 -0.41 4.73 69.04
CA TRP A 295 0.79 4.82 69.88
C TRP A 295 0.71 3.96 71.14
N THR A 296 1.84 3.48 71.60
CA THR A 296 2.00 2.74 72.85
C THR A 296 2.10 3.67 74.06
N SER A 297 1.79 3.14 75.24
CA SER A 297 2.15 3.72 76.53
C SER A 297 2.16 2.67 77.63
N ASN A 298 2.90 2.94 78.71
CA ASN A 298 2.98 2.10 79.90
C ASN A 298 3.48 0.65 79.69
N PRO A 299 4.60 0.39 78.98
CA PRO A 299 5.18 -0.95 78.89
C PRO A 299 5.47 -1.53 80.29
N ASN A 300 5.11 -2.80 80.51
CA ASN A 300 5.24 -3.50 81.79
C ASN A 300 4.63 -2.75 83.01
N GLY A 301 3.67 -1.85 82.78
CA GLY A 301 3.01 -1.07 83.83
C GLY A 301 3.83 0.10 84.37
N VAL A 302 4.96 0.44 83.73
CA VAL A 302 5.79 1.62 84.03
C VAL A 302 5.81 2.56 82.83
N ALA A 303 6.17 3.83 83.01
CA ALA A 303 6.24 4.78 81.90
C ALA A 303 7.24 4.30 80.84
N ASP A 304 6.90 4.51 79.56
CA ASP A 304 7.79 4.19 78.45
C ASP A 304 9.05 5.07 78.54
N GLU A 305 10.21 4.45 78.33
CA GLU A 305 11.51 5.09 78.49
C GLU A 305 11.94 5.85 77.22
N LEU A 306 11.35 5.56 76.05
CA LEU A 306 11.69 6.21 74.77
C LEU A 306 10.48 6.56 73.90
N PHE A 307 9.83 7.70 74.16
CA PHE A 307 8.61 8.12 73.43
C PHE A 307 8.73 8.32 71.91
N SER A 308 9.93 8.38 71.33
CA SER A 308 10.12 8.72 69.92
C SER A 308 9.74 7.60 68.94
N ASN A 309 9.58 6.37 69.42
CA ASN A 309 9.20 5.19 68.61
C ASN A 309 7.78 4.67 68.91
N ASP A 310 7.03 5.35 69.80
CA ASP A 310 5.71 4.90 70.24
C ASP A 310 4.67 4.96 69.13
N THR A 311 4.75 5.98 68.27
CA THR A 311 3.66 6.38 67.36
C THR A 311 3.88 5.93 65.92
N VAL A 312 2.87 5.30 65.33
CA VAL A 312 2.72 5.09 63.89
C VAL A 312 1.54 5.91 63.36
N SER A 313 1.71 6.50 62.19
CA SER A 313 0.71 7.33 61.52
C SER A 313 0.55 6.89 60.07
N VAL A 314 -0.70 6.75 59.62
CA VAL A 314 -1.05 6.60 58.19
C VAL A 314 -2.09 7.67 57.85
N SER A 315 -1.87 8.39 56.76
CA SER A 315 -2.80 9.39 56.22
C SER A 315 -3.33 8.96 54.85
N ASP A 316 -4.31 9.71 54.35
CA ASP A 316 -4.82 9.59 52.98
C ASP A 316 -5.45 8.21 52.66
N LEU A 317 -5.95 7.53 53.69
CA LEU A 317 -6.73 6.29 53.55
C LEU A 317 -8.12 6.63 53.04
N ILE A 318 -8.52 6.05 51.92
CA ILE A 318 -9.83 6.30 51.30
C ILE A 318 -10.43 4.98 50.84
N PRO A 319 -11.69 4.65 51.20
CA PRO A 319 -12.26 3.37 50.77
C PRO A 319 -12.32 3.22 49.24
N ALA A 320 -12.01 2.00 48.79
CA ALA A 320 -11.99 1.57 47.41
C ALA A 320 -13.39 1.49 46.78
N MET A 321 -13.43 1.59 45.45
CA MET A 321 -14.67 1.59 44.67
C MET A 321 -15.17 0.17 44.39
N ALA A 322 -16.49 0.04 44.32
CA ALA A 322 -17.20 -1.14 43.84
C ALA A 322 -18.64 -0.74 43.45
N GLY A 323 -19.21 -1.42 42.45
CA GLY A 323 -20.57 -1.17 41.96
C GLY A 323 -20.66 -0.12 40.85
N GLY A 324 -21.87 0.41 40.65
CA GLY A 324 -22.18 1.33 39.55
C GLY A 324 -22.10 2.80 39.94
N TYR A 325 -21.53 3.61 39.06
CA TYR A 325 -21.44 5.07 39.15
C TYR A 325 -21.94 5.70 37.85
N THR A 326 -22.30 6.98 37.89
CA THR A 326 -22.83 7.74 36.75
C THR A 326 -21.91 8.89 36.35
N ILE A 327 -21.73 9.08 35.05
CA ILE A 327 -20.96 10.21 34.49
C ILE A 327 -21.89 11.10 33.66
N GLY A 328 -21.86 12.40 33.93
CA GLY A 328 -22.59 13.42 33.18
C GLY A 328 -24.12 13.45 33.38
N GLY A 329 -24.77 14.44 32.75
CA GLY A 329 -26.20 14.71 32.90
C GLY A 329 -26.53 15.45 34.21
N SER A 330 -27.75 15.27 34.72
CA SER A 330 -28.22 15.93 35.95
C SER A 330 -27.83 15.14 37.20
N SER A 331 -27.10 15.77 38.14
CA SER A 331 -26.67 15.15 39.41
C SER A 331 -25.93 13.82 39.23
N PRO A 332 -24.83 13.76 38.45
CA PRO A 332 -24.01 12.56 38.35
C PRO A 332 -23.09 12.36 39.57
N ASP A 333 -22.52 11.16 39.69
CA ASP A 333 -21.42 10.89 40.62
C ASP A 333 -20.13 11.60 40.16
N PHE A 334 -19.89 11.65 38.84
CA PHE A 334 -18.76 12.37 38.23
C PHE A 334 -19.24 13.26 37.08
N ASN A 335 -18.70 14.48 36.95
CA ASN A 335 -19.12 15.36 35.84
C ASN A 335 -18.46 14.97 34.52
N THR A 336 -17.25 14.40 34.58
CA THR A 336 -16.38 14.14 33.43
C THR A 336 -15.76 12.74 33.50
N LEU A 337 -15.33 12.20 32.37
CA LEU A 337 -14.63 10.92 32.32
C LEU A 337 -13.26 11.03 33.01
N GLN A 338 -12.57 12.16 32.87
CA GLN A 338 -11.27 12.35 33.54
C GLN A 338 -11.40 12.41 35.07
N GLU A 339 -12.48 12.98 35.62
CA GLU A 339 -12.75 12.94 37.07
C GLU A 339 -12.94 11.50 37.56
N ALA A 340 -13.76 10.71 36.88
CA ALA A 340 -13.98 9.30 37.21
C ALA A 340 -12.68 8.47 37.14
N ALA A 341 -11.88 8.68 36.08
CA ALA A 341 -10.59 8.01 35.91
C ALA A 341 -9.58 8.36 37.03
N ASN A 342 -9.55 9.61 37.47
CA ASN A 342 -8.69 10.03 38.58
C ASN A 342 -9.15 9.40 39.91
N GLU A 343 -10.46 9.35 40.14
CA GLU A 343 -11.02 8.85 41.39
C GLU A 343 -10.76 7.35 41.57
N VAL A 344 -11.01 6.55 40.53
CA VAL A 344 -10.78 5.09 40.59
C VAL A 344 -9.30 4.76 40.72
N ALA A 345 -8.42 5.54 40.08
CA ALA A 345 -6.97 5.36 40.24
C ALA A 345 -6.50 5.71 41.66
N ALA A 346 -7.09 6.73 42.30
CA ALA A 346 -6.74 7.13 43.66
C ALA A 346 -7.23 6.14 44.73
N ARG A 347 -8.44 5.58 44.55
CA ARG A 347 -9.08 4.69 45.52
C ARG A 347 -8.76 3.21 45.33
N GLY A 348 -8.49 2.81 44.08
CA GLY A 348 -8.48 1.41 43.68
C GLY A 348 -9.87 0.75 43.76
N VAL A 349 -9.90 -0.55 43.50
CA VAL A 349 -11.13 -1.35 43.42
C VAL A 349 -11.05 -2.59 44.31
N VAL A 350 -12.22 -3.03 44.80
CA VAL A 350 -12.40 -4.26 45.61
C VAL A 350 -13.54 -5.14 45.09
N GLY A 351 -14.10 -4.76 43.95
CA GLY A 351 -15.15 -5.41 43.19
C GLY A 351 -15.27 -4.72 41.83
N ASP A 352 -16.10 -5.25 40.94
CA ASP A 352 -16.36 -4.60 39.65
C ASP A 352 -16.83 -3.16 39.81
N VAL A 353 -16.27 -2.26 39.01
CA VAL A 353 -16.67 -0.85 38.93
C VAL A 353 -17.22 -0.57 37.54
N ILE A 354 -18.44 -0.04 37.49
CA ILE A 354 -19.12 0.29 36.23
C ILE A 354 -19.46 1.77 36.19
N PHE A 355 -18.86 2.50 35.26
CA PHE A 355 -19.22 3.87 34.93
C PHE A 355 -20.28 3.90 33.82
N ASN A 356 -21.52 4.21 34.20
CA ASN A 356 -22.63 4.43 33.27
C ASN A 356 -22.63 5.90 32.81
N ILE A 357 -22.22 6.13 31.58
CA ILE A 357 -22.12 7.45 30.97
C ILE A 357 -23.48 7.81 30.38
N ARG A 358 -24.06 8.92 30.82
CA ARG A 358 -25.39 9.35 30.38
C ARG A 358 -25.35 9.98 28.99
N PRO A 359 -26.47 9.99 28.25
CA PRO A 359 -26.51 10.59 26.93
C PRO A 359 -25.98 12.03 26.89
N GLY A 360 -25.10 12.32 25.94
CA GLY A 360 -24.46 13.63 25.81
C GLY A 360 -23.16 13.61 25.00
N GLN A 361 -22.65 14.81 24.74
CA GLN A 361 -21.36 15.02 24.09
C GLN A 361 -20.32 15.45 25.13
N TYR A 362 -19.20 14.75 25.19
CA TYR A 362 -18.12 14.91 26.15
C TYR A 362 -16.85 15.35 25.42
N ASN A 363 -16.54 16.65 25.48
CA ASN A 363 -15.32 17.18 24.85
C ASN A 363 -14.12 17.04 25.78
N GLU A 364 -13.52 15.85 25.81
CA GLU A 364 -12.52 15.46 26.80
C GLU A 364 -11.35 14.70 26.19
N GLN A 365 -10.16 14.90 26.77
CA GLN A 365 -8.99 14.06 26.55
C GLN A 365 -8.68 13.34 27.86
N VAL A 366 -8.76 12.02 27.84
CA VAL A 366 -8.76 11.18 29.05
C VAL A 366 -7.47 10.39 29.17
N ILE A 367 -6.87 10.37 30.37
CA ILE A 367 -5.78 9.47 30.75
C ILE A 367 -6.24 8.60 31.91
N ILE A 368 -6.06 7.28 31.77
CA ILE A 368 -6.32 6.29 32.81
C ILE A 368 -4.98 5.69 33.22
N ASN A 369 -4.57 5.98 34.45
CA ASN A 369 -3.36 5.42 35.06
C ASN A 369 -3.66 4.07 35.72
N ALA A 370 -2.62 3.37 36.17
CA ALA A 370 -2.74 2.12 36.91
C ALA A 370 -3.76 2.23 38.07
N ILE A 371 -4.62 1.21 38.19
CA ILE A 371 -5.69 1.14 39.19
C ILE A 371 -5.37 -0.01 40.14
N MET A 372 -5.26 0.28 41.43
CA MET A 372 -4.97 -0.74 42.44
C MET A 372 -6.16 -1.71 42.58
N GLY A 373 -5.87 -3.00 42.72
CA GLY A 373 -6.87 -4.03 43.00
C GLY A 373 -7.63 -4.58 41.77
N THR A 374 -7.31 -4.10 40.56
CA THR A 374 -7.89 -4.68 39.34
C THR A 374 -7.36 -6.09 39.11
N SER A 375 -8.24 -6.97 38.62
CA SER A 375 -7.97 -8.38 38.32
C SER A 375 -9.05 -8.92 37.38
N GLU A 376 -8.99 -10.20 37.02
CA GLU A 376 -10.07 -10.86 36.27
C GLU A 376 -11.42 -10.82 37.02
N GLU A 377 -11.42 -10.72 38.35
CA GLU A 377 -12.63 -10.66 39.19
C GLU A 377 -13.06 -9.22 39.53
N ASN A 378 -12.16 -8.24 39.37
CA ASN A 378 -12.39 -6.82 39.69
C ASN A 378 -12.04 -5.97 38.48
N THR A 379 -13.01 -5.76 37.59
CA THR A 379 -12.82 -5.00 36.35
C THR A 379 -13.31 -3.56 36.47
N VAL A 380 -12.85 -2.69 35.57
CA VAL A 380 -13.39 -1.34 35.43
C VAL A 380 -13.99 -1.16 34.04
N THR A 381 -15.30 -0.92 33.98
CA THR A 381 -16.07 -0.80 32.73
C THR A 381 -16.57 0.63 32.55
N PHE A 382 -16.32 1.22 31.38
CA PHE A 382 -16.94 2.46 30.90
C PHE A 382 -17.97 2.12 29.83
N ARG A 383 -19.24 2.52 30.03
CA ARG A 383 -20.32 2.19 29.10
C ARG A 383 -21.40 3.25 28.99
N SER A 384 -22.16 3.25 27.90
CA SER A 384 -23.40 4.03 27.81
C SER A 384 -24.45 3.53 28.81
N GLU A 385 -25.09 4.45 29.54
CA GLU A 385 -26.20 4.14 30.45
C GLU A 385 -27.41 3.54 29.71
N THR A 386 -27.60 3.89 28.44
CA THR A 386 -28.73 3.40 27.61
C THR A 386 -28.40 2.11 26.86
N GLY A 387 -27.12 1.72 26.80
CA GLY A 387 -26.63 0.63 25.96
C GLY A 387 -26.54 0.98 24.47
N ASN A 388 -26.84 2.22 24.08
CA ASN A 388 -26.70 2.70 22.70
C ASN A 388 -25.45 3.59 22.57
N LYS A 389 -24.55 3.24 21.65
CA LYS A 389 -23.31 3.99 21.38
C LYS A 389 -23.55 5.41 20.87
N GLU A 390 -24.59 5.61 20.07
CA GLU A 390 -24.93 6.92 19.49
C GLU A 390 -25.42 7.95 20.53
N ASP A 391 -25.79 7.50 21.73
CA ASP A 391 -26.24 8.42 22.78
C ASP A 391 -25.07 9.11 23.48
N VAL A 392 -23.85 8.55 23.43
CA VAL A 392 -22.67 9.05 24.15
C VAL A 392 -21.52 9.28 23.18
N GLU A 393 -21.22 10.55 22.90
CA GLU A 393 -20.14 10.95 21.99
C GLU A 393 -18.99 11.59 22.78
N ILE A 394 -17.83 10.92 22.80
CA ILE A 394 -16.60 11.43 23.42
C ILE A 394 -15.73 11.98 22.27
N ILE A 395 -15.50 13.29 22.28
CA ILE A 395 -14.91 14.01 21.15
C ILE A 395 -13.70 14.82 21.58
N PHE A 396 -12.63 14.83 20.79
CA PHE A 396 -11.49 15.71 21.09
C PHE A 396 -10.68 16.07 19.84
N SER A 397 -9.96 17.19 19.90
CA SER A 397 -9.01 17.62 18.86
C SER A 397 -7.59 17.61 19.41
N SER A 398 -6.87 16.52 19.18
CA SER A 398 -5.56 16.26 19.81
C SER A 398 -4.43 17.10 19.21
N ALA A 399 -3.39 17.34 20.01
CA ALA A 399 -2.16 18.03 19.59
C ALA A 399 -0.99 17.04 19.38
N SER A 400 0.04 17.43 18.63
CA SER A 400 1.18 16.54 18.30
C SER A 400 1.93 15.94 19.51
N GLY A 401 1.99 16.63 20.65
CA GLY A 401 2.63 16.12 21.88
C GLY A 401 1.73 15.24 22.75
N SER A 402 0.42 15.23 22.46
CA SER A 402 -0.62 14.51 23.20
C SER A 402 -1.62 13.94 22.20
N ASN A 403 -1.14 13.14 21.24
CA ASN A 403 -1.95 12.57 20.18
C ASN A 403 -2.71 11.33 20.68
N TYR A 404 -3.82 11.56 21.38
CA TYR A 404 -4.77 10.55 21.84
C TYR A 404 -6.09 11.22 22.22
N LEU A 405 -7.16 10.43 22.29
CA LEU A 405 -8.42 10.80 22.93
C LEU A 405 -8.51 10.12 24.30
N VAL A 406 -8.28 8.80 24.34
CA VAL A 406 -8.08 7.99 25.55
C VAL A 406 -6.65 7.44 25.56
N ARG A 407 -5.91 7.72 26.62
CA ARG A 407 -4.61 7.08 26.90
C ARG A 407 -4.72 6.14 28.08
N ILE A 408 -4.34 4.89 27.87
CA ILE A 408 -4.24 3.88 28.93
C ILE A 408 -2.76 3.76 29.31
N ASN A 409 -2.43 4.05 30.56
CA ASN A 409 -1.06 4.19 31.03
C ASN A 409 -0.80 3.25 32.22
N GLY A 410 -0.47 1.99 31.93
CA GLY A 410 -0.20 0.96 32.94
C GLY A 410 -1.43 0.41 33.66
N ALA A 411 -2.64 0.79 33.24
CA ALA A 411 -3.87 0.19 33.73
C ALA A 411 -4.15 -1.14 33.00
N SER A 412 -4.81 -2.06 33.71
CA SER A 412 -5.20 -3.39 33.22
C SER A 412 -6.60 -3.76 33.71
N HIS A 413 -7.26 -4.71 33.02
CA HIS A 413 -8.65 -5.15 33.28
C HIS A 413 -9.68 -4.04 33.07
N LEU A 414 -9.59 -3.38 31.91
CA LEU A 414 -10.50 -2.30 31.51
C LEU A 414 -11.40 -2.73 30.36
N LYS A 415 -12.66 -2.27 30.40
CA LYS A 415 -13.64 -2.46 29.33
C LYS A 415 -14.24 -1.13 28.88
N PHE A 416 -14.36 -0.94 27.56
CA PHE A 416 -15.10 0.15 26.94
C PHE A 416 -16.19 -0.45 26.06
N GLU A 417 -17.46 -0.18 26.37
CA GLU A 417 -18.58 -0.78 25.64
C GLU A 417 -19.70 0.21 25.30
N ASN A 418 -20.25 0.10 24.08
CA ASN A 418 -21.40 0.89 23.64
C ASN A 418 -21.16 2.42 23.70
N LEU A 419 -20.03 2.92 23.17
CA LEU A 419 -19.68 4.35 23.14
C LEU A 419 -19.26 4.81 21.74
N SER A 420 -19.47 6.10 21.44
CA SER A 420 -18.95 6.75 20.23
C SER A 420 -17.74 7.64 20.57
N PHE A 421 -16.65 7.49 19.81
CA PHE A 421 -15.41 8.26 19.96
C PHE A 421 -15.07 8.97 18.65
N GLU A 422 -14.83 10.28 18.69
CA GLU A 422 -14.42 11.06 17.51
C GLU A 422 -13.14 11.88 17.75
N ALA A 423 -12.08 11.53 17.02
CA ALA A 423 -10.83 12.30 17.00
C ALA A 423 -10.82 13.29 15.82
N THR A 424 -11.11 14.55 16.10
CA THR A 424 -11.45 15.58 15.10
C THR A 424 -10.26 16.27 14.42
N HIS A 425 -9.03 16.09 14.93
CA HIS A 425 -7.88 16.76 14.33
C HIS A 425 -7.43 16.06 13.05
N SER A 426 -7.23 16.82 11.97
CA SER A 426 -6.95 16.27 10.62
C SER A 426 -5.64 15.48 10.49
N THR A 427 -4.71 15.63 11.44
CA THR A 427 -3.39 14.97 11.39
C THR A 427 -2.96 14.30 12.71
N GLN A 428 -3.76 14.43 13.78
CA GLN A 428 -3.50 13.85 15.10
C GLN A 428 -4.81 13.23 15.61
N ALA A 429 -5.11 12.03 15.15
CA ALA A 429 -6.44 11.44 15.31
C ALA A 429 -6.37 10.04 15.94
N ARG A 430 -5.48 9.83 16.92
CA ARG A 430 -5.50 8.58 17.70
C ARG A 430 -6.65 8.62 18.70
N ILE A 431 -7.46 7.57 18.76
CA ILE A 431 -8.51 7.45 19.77
C ILE A 431 -7.92 6.77 21.00
N PHE A 432 -7.62 5.47 20.90
CA PHE A 432 -6.96 4.72 21.96
C PHE A 432 -5.45 4.70 21.77
N SER A 433 -4.71 5.23 22.74
CA SER A 433 -3.26 5.08 22.84
C SER A 433 -2.92 4.17 24.01
N LEU A 434 -2.48 2.95 23.71
CA LEU A 434 -2.11 1.95 24.69
C LEU A 434 -0.64 2.12 25.10
N GLY A 435 -0.40 2.35 26.39
CA GLY A 435 0.94 2.48 26.96
C GLY A 435 1.56 1.14 27.35
N SER A 436 2.75 1.19 27.92
CA SER A 436 3.47 0.01 28.40
C SER A 436 2.79 -0.58 29.65
N ASN A 437 2.91 -1.90 29.84
CA ASN A 437 2.31 -2.66 30.95
C ASN A 437 0.76 -2.56 31.02
N THR A 438 0.12 -2.45 29.86
CA THR A 438 -1.34 -2.49 29.73
C THR A 438 -1.76 -3.87 29.24
N HIS A 439 -2.57 -4.56 30.04
CA HIS A 439 -3.03 -5.93 29.76
C HIS A 439 -4.53 -6.06 30.03
N ASN A 440 -5.19 -7.07 29.45
CA ASN A 440 -6.61 -7.35 29.67
C ASN A 440 -7.49 -6.12 29.35
N ILE A 441 -7.46 -5.69 28.09
CA ILE A 441 -8.25 -4.55 27.61
C ILE A 441 -9.28 -5.06 26.61
N THR A 442 -10.54 -4.69 26.84
CA THR A 442 -11.66 -5.00 25.93
C THR A 442 -12.24 -3.71 25.39
N ILE A 443 -12.26 -3.57 24.05
CA ILE A 443 -12.94 -2.51 23.32
C ILE A 443 -14.07 -3.18 22.54
N GLU A 444 -15.32 -2.97 22.94
CA GLU A 444 -16.47 -3.74 22.44
C GLU A 444 -17.64 -2.87 21.98
N ASN A 445 -18.24 -3.15 20.82
CA ASN A 445 -19.43 -2.45 20.32
C ASN A 445 -19.37 -0.91 20.39
N ASN A 446 -18.22 -0.33 20.03
CA ASN A 446 -18.02 1.11 19.97
C ASN A 446 -18.04 1.62 18.52
N LEU A 447 -18.30 2.91 18.34
CA LEU A 447 -18.01 3.64 17.10
C LEU A 447 -16.71 4.43 17.29
N LEU A 448 -15.72 4.19 16.44
CA LEU A 448 -14.42 4.87 16.46
C LEU A 448 -14.25 5.63 15.16
N LYS A 449 -14.20 6.96 15.22
CA LYS A 449 -14.19 7.83 14.04
C LYS A 449 -13.04 8.83 14.04
N ALA A 450 -12.41 9.02 12.87
CA ALA A 450 -11.34 9.98 12.67
C ALA A 450 -11.44 10.67 11.29
N SER A 451 -10.49 11.56 10.96
CA SER A 451 -10.39 12.10 9.60
C SER A 451 -9.75 11.09 8.62
N TYR A 452 -10.38 10.86 7.46
CA TYR A 452 -9.87 10.02 6.37
C TYR A 452 -8.46 10.44 5.92
N SER A 453 -7.58 9.47 5.69
CA SER A 453 -6.27 9.75 5.10
C SER A 453 -5.60 8.53 4.47
N THR A 454 -5.06 8.69 3.27
CA THR A 454 -4.24 7.68 2.57
C THR A 454 -2.77 7.69 2.97
N ASN A 455 -2.35 8.58 3.87
CA ASN A 455 -0.96 8.74 4.27
C ASN A 455 -0.57 7.77 5.39
N SER A 456 0.59 7.12 5.24
CA SER A 456 1.15 6.08 6.12
C SER A 456 1.62 6.55 7.51
N SER A 457 1.14 7.69 7.99
CA SER A 457 1.45 8.16 9.34
C SER A 457 0.53 7.50 10.36
N THR A 458 1.11 6.83 11.35
CA THR A 458 0.41 6.21 12.48
C THR A 458 -0.21 7.22 13.45
N ASN A 459 -0.10 8.53 13.17
CA ASN A 459 -0.74 9.58 13.95
C ASN A 459 -2.27 9.60 13.82
N ARG A 460 -2.83 8.84 12.88
CA ARG A 460 -4.28 8.68 12.66
C ARG A 460 -4.68 7.20 12.70
N ALA A 461 -4.08 6.46 13.63
CA ALA A 461 -4.49 5.10 13.96
C ALA A 461 -5.54 5.16 15.07
N LEU A 462 -6.74 4.64 14.84
CA LEU A 462 -7.84 4.73 15.79
C LEU A 462 -7.48 3.98 17.09
N VAL A 463 -6.92 2.78 16.97
CA VAL A 463 -6.23 2.07 18.07
C VAL A 463 -4.74 2.03 17.78
N PHE A 464 -3.93 2.54 18.71
CA PHE A 464 -2.49 2.68 18.56
C PHE A 464 -1.72 2.08 19.74
N ALA A 465 -0.76 1.20 19.43
CA ALA A 465 0.23 0.67 20.37
C ALA A 465 1.64 0.65 19.73
N ASP A 466 2.65 1.17 20.43
CA ASP A 466 4.05 1.18 19.96
C ASP A 466 5.02 0.95 21.14
N ALA A 467 5.93 -0.01 20.99
CA ALA A 467 6.93 -0.44 21.97
C ALA A 467 6.37 -1.04 23.29
N ASN A 468 5.32 -1.85 23.19
CA ASN A 468 4.65 -2.45 24.36
C ASN A 468 4.72 -4.00 24.37
N ASN A 469 4.59 -4.57 25.58
CA ASN A 469 4.18 -5.95 25.85
C ASN A 469 2.70 -5.91 26.24
N ILE A 470 1.79 -5.85 25.27
CA ILE A 470 0.35 -5.92 25.53
C ILE A 470 -0.05 -7.39 25.54
N GLN A 471 -0.77 -7.81 26.56
CA GLN A 471 -1.29 -9.19 26.66
C GLN A 471 -2.80 -9.11 26.86
N ALA A 472 -3.54 -10.00 26.20
CA ALA A 472 -5.00 -10.07 26.27
C ALA A 472 -5.67 -8.75 25.83
N LEU A 473 -5.52 -8.40 24.55
CA LEU A 473 -6.28 -7.29 23.93
C LEU A 473 -7.40 -7.88 23.08
N SER A 474 -8.63 -7.50 23.39
CA SER A 474 -9.83 -7.92 22.68
C SER A 474 -10.51 -6.69 22.05
N ILE A 475 -10.64 -6.70 20.72
CA ILE A 475 -11.32 -5.67 19.93
C ILE A 475 -12.48 -6.34 19.21
N VAL A 476 -13.72 -6.10 19.66
CA VAL A 476 -14.89 -6.89 19.28
C VAL A 476 -16.08 -6.04 18.85
N ASP A 477 -16.75 -6.39 17.75
CA ASP A 477 -18.02 -5.76 17.32
C ASP A 477 -17.98 -4.22 17.16
N ASN A 478 -16.79 -3.65 16.96
CA ASN A 478 -16.66 -2.19 16.80
C ASN A 478 -16.83 -1.76 15.35
N HIS A 479 -17.28 -0.52 15.17
CA HIS A 479 -17.31 0.17 13.88
C HIS A 479 -16.17 1.18 13.82
N PHE A 480 -15.16 0.93 12.99
CA PHE A 480 -14.07 1.84 12.68
C PHE A 480 -14.42 2.61 11.40
N GLN A 481 -14.55 3.92 11.52
CA GLN A 481 -14.87 4.81 10.40
C GLN A 481 -13.72 5.77 10.12
N ASP A 482 -13.25 5.79 8.86
CA ASP A 482 -12.17 6.65 8.39
C ASP A 482 -10.83 6.42 9.12
N GLY A 483 -9.93 7.41 9.09
CA GLY A 483 -8.56 7.31 9.59
C GLY A 483 -7.55 6.82 8.53
N ALA A 484 -6.28 6.75 8.93
CA ALA A 484 -5.25 6.09 8.11
C ALA A 484 -5.13 4.60 8.44
N TYR A 485 -5.29 4.27 9.73
CA TYR A 485 -5.24 2.91 10.26
C TYR A 485 -6.45 2.67 11.16
N GLY A 486 -7.09 1.51 11.08
CA GLY A 486 -8.04 1.09 12.09
C GLY A 486 -7.29 0.71 13.37
N VAL A 487 -6.47 -0.34 13.26
CA VAL A 487 -5.60 -0.81 14.33
C VAL A 487 -4.15 -0.78 13.87
N TYR A 488 -3.27 -0.17 14.68
CA TYR A 488 -1.82 -0.24 14.52
C TYR A 488 -1.19 -0.73 15.81
N MET A 489 -0.48 -1.85 15.73
CA MET A 489 0.29 -2.40 16.84
C MET A 489 1.72 -2.71 16.43
N ASN A 490 2.67 -2.16 17.16
CA ASN A 490 4.08 -2.45 17.00
C ASN A 490 4.70 -2.84 18.34
N ALA A 491 5.01 -4.12 18.50
CA ALA A 491 5.68 -4.64 19.69
C ALA A 491 7.21 -4.53 19.55
N ASN A 492 7.93 -4.80 20.63
CA ASN A 492 9.39 -4.94 20.61
C ASN A 492 9.75 -6.43 20.46
N ALA A 493 10.67 -6.79 19.57
CA ALA A 493 11.08 -8.18 19.36
C ALA A 493 11.53 -8.95 20.63
N SER A 494 11.99 -8.25 21.68
CA SER A 494 12.37 -8.84 22.98
C SER A 494 11.22 -8.87 24.01
N LEU A 495 10.13 -8.16 23.75
CA LEU A 495 8.95 -7.99 24.61
C LEU A 495 7.72 -7.97 23.70
N ARG A 496 7.40 -9.14 23.14
CA ARG A 496 6.32 -9.27 22.16
C ARG A 496 4.98 -9.30 22.88
N SER A 497 4.03 -8.54 22.34
CA SER A 497 2.62 -8.67 22.72
C SER A 497 2.07 -10.04 22.28
N SER A 498 1.13 -10.59 23.06
CA SER A 498 0.47 -11.89 22.83
C SER A 498 -1.02 -11.82 23.15
N ASP A 499 -1.77 -12.88 22.80
CA ASP A 499 -3.20 -13.03 23.12
C ASP A 499 -4.03 -11.85 22.60
N ILE A 500 -3.87 -11.57 21.30
CA ILE A 500 -4.56 -10.50 20.60
C ILE A 500 -5.70 -11.09 19.79
N GLU A 501 -6.91 -10.62 20.07
CA GLU A 501 -8.14 -11.04 19.42
C GLU A 501 -8.83 -9.82 18.80
N ILE A 502 -9.04 -9.85 17.49
CA ILE A 502 -9.75 -8.81 16.77
C ILE A 502 -10.83 -9.49 15.94
N HIS A 503 -12.08 -9.43 16.39
CA HIS A 503 -13.15 -10.13 15.70
C HIS A 503 -14.48 -9.40 15.60
N ASP A 504 -15.25 -9.74 14.56
CA ASP A 504 -16.58 -9.21 14.27
C ASP A 504 -16.66 -7.68 14.12
N ASN A 505 -15.53 -7.01 13.83
CA ASN A 505 -15.52 -5.56 13.64
C ASN A 505 -15.83 -5.16 12.19
N LEU A 506 -16.43 -3.98 12.04
CA LEU A 506 -16.61 -3.30 10.76
C LEU A 506 -15.54 -2.21 10.58
N PHE A 507 -14.66 -2.36 9.60
CA PHE A 507 -13.67 -1.38 9.18
C PHE A 507 -14.10 -0.73 7.86
N GLU A 508 -14.54 0.52 7.95
CA GLU A 508 -15.04 1.31 6.83
C GLU A 508 -14.09 2.48 6.56
N THR A 509 -13.62 2.58 5.31
CA THR A 509 -12.90 3.74 4.75
C THR A 509 -11.57 4.11 5.41
N GLN A 510 -10.81 3.18 6.00
CA GLN A 510 -9.41 3.47 6.35
C GLN A 510 -8.59 3.69 5.07
N GLY A 511 -7.81 4.76 4.99
CA GLY A 511 -7.14 5.14 3.74
C GLY A 511 -5.80 4.43 3.47
N TYR A 512 -5.14 3.85 4.48
CA TYR A 512 -3.84 3.19 4.32
C TYR A 512 -3.83 1.72 4.79
N ARG A 513 -4.25 1.41 6.02
CA ARG A 513 -4.35 0.01 6.51
C ARG A 513 -5.63 -0.22 7.33
N GLY A 514 -6.22 -1.41 7.23
CA GLY A 514 -7.25 -1.82 8.18
C GLY A 514 -6.62 -2.15 9.53
N ILE A 515 -5.89 -3.27 9.55
CA ILE A 515 -5.17 -3.78 10.72
C ILE A 515 -3.70 -3.97 10.35
N GLU A 516 -2.80 -3.40 11.16
CA GLU A 516 -1.36 -3.60 11.08
C GLU A 516 -0.82 -4.14 12.40
N ILE A 517 -0.21 -5.33 12.37
CA ILE A 517 0.43 -5.97 13.53
C ILE A 517 1.90 -6.29 13.22
N ASN A 518 2.80 -5.66 13.96
CA ASN A 518 4.24 -5.76 13.78
C ASN A 518 4.90 -6.37 15.04
N GLN A 519 5.77 -7.36 14.84
CA GLN A 519 6.60 -7.97 15.90
C GLN A 519 5.83 -8.63 17.07
N ASN A 520 4.56 -8.96 16.92
CA ASN A 520 3.78 -9.65 17.96
C ASN A 520 4.07 -11.18 17.95
N ASP A 521 3.63 -11.88 19.00
CA ASP A 521 3.69 -13.33 19.16
C ASP A 521 2.28 -13.93 19.20
N GLY A 522 1.82 -14.37 18.03
CA GLY A 522 0.49 -14.91 17.78
C GLY A 522 -0.66 -13.89 17.86
N PHE A 523 -1.73 -14.18 17.14
CA PHE A 523 -2.99 -13.41 17.15
C PHE A 523 -4.10 -14.13 16.37
N SER A 524 -5.35 -13.81 16.72
CA SER A 524 -6.55 -14.24 15.99
C SER A 524 -7.31 -13.03 15.45
N ILE A 525 -7.59 -13.05 14.15
CA ILE A 525 -8.35 -12.03 13.43
C ILE A 525 -9.47 -12.72 12.69
N SER A 526 -10.71 -12.60 13.18
CA SER A 526 -11.82 -13.39 12.64
C SER A 526 -13.13 -12.63 12.45
N GLY A 527 -13.94 -13.00 11.45
CA GLY A 527 -15.29 -12.44 11.28
C GLY A 527 -15.35 -10.94 10.94
N ASN A 528 -14.21 -10.27 10.75
CA ASN A 528 -14.20 -8.83 10.48
C ASN A 528 -14.62 -8.52 9.04
N THR A 529 -15.31 -7.39 8.85
CA THR A 529 -15.63 -6.85 7.52
C THR A 529 -14.78 -5.60 7.27
N LEU A 530 -13.98 -5.59 6.20
CA LEU A 530 -13.07 -4.49 5.85
C LEU A 530 -13.34 -3.99 4.43
N PHE A 531 -13.66 -2.71 4.28
CA PHE A 531 -13.93 -2.07 2.99
C PHE A 531 -13.21 -0.73 2.84
N SER A 532 -12.49 -0.56 1.73
CA SER A 532 -11.82 0.70 1.39
C SER A 532 -11.54 0.82 -0.11
N ASP A 533 -11.58 2.06 -0.62
CA ASP A 533 -11.25 2.45 -1.99
C ASP A 533 -9.89 3.17 -2.12
N GLY A 534 -9.08 3.19 -1.05
CA GLY A 534 -7.79 3.87 -1.02
C GLY A 534 -6.73 3.23 -1.93
N GLY A 535 -6.08 4.03 -2.79
CA GLY A 535 -5.16 3.57 -3.86
C GLY A 535 -3.90 2.79 -3.44
N ASN A 536 -3.56 2.72 -2.15
CA ASN A 536 -2.46 1.92 -1.59
C ASN A 536 -2.90 1.12 -0.36
N TYR A 537 -4.20 0.93 -0.19
CA TYR A 537 -4.77 0.30 0.98
C TYR A 537 -4.34 -1.17 1.11
N THR A 538 -4.19 -1.65 2.34
CA THR A 538 -4.07 -3.08 2.63
C THR A 538 -4.97 -3.40 3.80
N ALA A 539 -5.85 -4.39 3.65
CA ALA A 539 -6.80 -4.71 4.71
C ALA A 539 -6.06 -5.24 5.95
N LEU A 540 -5.22 -6.27 5.79
CA LEU A 540 -4.44 -6.88 6.86
C LEU A 540 -2.95 -6.89 6.51
N PHE A 541 -2.11 -6.29 7.36
CA PHE A 541 -0.65 -6.24 7.17
C PHE A 541 0.10 -6.72 8.41
N PHE A 542 1.04 -7.66 8.19
CA PHE A 542 1.77 -8.32 9.27
C PHE A 542 3.27 -8.36 9.01
N ASN A 543 4.07 -7.75 9.89
CA ASN A 543 5.51 -7.64 9.71
C ASN A 543 6.29 -8.22 10.89
N ASN A 544 7.19 -9.18 10.63
CA ASN A 544 8.00 -9.86 11.64
C ASN A 544 7.19 -10.47 12.80
N ALA A 545 5.94 -10.85 12.56
CA ALA A 545 5.10 -11.53 13.54
C ALA A 545 5.53 -13.00 13.67
N VAL A 546 5.59 -13.50 14.90
CA VAL A 546 5.92 -14.91 15.21
C VAL A 546 4.71 -15.59 15.85
N GLY A 547 4.85 -16.86 16.24
CA GLY A 547 3.77 -17.63 16.84
C GLY A 547 2.65 -18.01 15.85
N GLN A 548 1.62 -18.64 16.40
CA GLN A 548 0.42 -19.10 15.67
C GLN A 548 -0.45 -17.90 15.28
N LYS A 549 -0.86 -17.84 14.01
CA LYS A 549 -1.72 -16.76 13.48
C LYS A 549 -2.97 -17.36 12.87
N GLU A 550 -4.12 -16.83 13.21
CA GLU A 550 -5.40 -17.28 12.70
C GLU A 550 -6.11 -16.12 12.00
N ILE A 551 -6.32 -16.26 10.70
CA ILE A 551 -7.06 -15.30 9.86
C ILE A 551 -8.28 -16.02 9.32
N LEU A 552 -9.42 -15.89 10.02
CA LEU A 552 -10.58 -16.75 9.82
C LEU A 552 -11.84 -15.97 9.44
N ALA A 553 -12.57 -16.39 8.42
CA ALA A 553 -13.91 -15.85 8.13
C ALA A 553 -14.01 -14.32 7.94
N ASN A 554 -12.91 -13.66 7.53
CA ASN A 554 -12.93 -12.21 7.29
C ASN A 554 -13.47 -11.91 5.88
N ARG A 555 -14.22 -10.80 5.77
CA ARG A 555 -14.78 -10.29 4.51
C ARG A 555 -14.06 -9.00 4.13
N MET A 556 -13.22 -9.07 3.10
CA MET A 556 -12.35 -7.97 2.66
C MET A 556 -12.72 -7.54 1.24
N ASN A 557 -13.07 -6.27 1.06
CA ASN A 557 -13.31 -5.66 -0.24
C ASN A 557 -12.42 -4.43 -0.43
N VAL A 558 -11.28 -4.66 -1.10
CA VAL A 558 -10.24 -3.66 -1.36
C VAL A 558 -10.40 -3.18 -2.81
N VAL A 559 -11.06 -2.06 -3.05
CA VAL A 559 -11.49 -1.69 -4.41
C VAL A 559 -10.36 -1.17 -5.30
N ASN A 560 -9.45 -0.35 -4.75
CA ASN A 560 -8.29 0.23 -5.47
C ASN A 560 -6.96 0.00 -4.74
N GLY A 561 -6.94 -0.86 -3.73
CA GLY A 561 -5.77 -1.06 -2.86
C GLY A 561 -4.80 -2.11 -3.39
N SER A 562 -3.77 -2.40 -2.59
CA SER A 562 -2.66 -3.25 -3.02
C SER A 562 -2.80 -4.71 -2.57
N TYR A 563 -3.31 -4.94 -1.36
CA TYR A 563 -3.33 -6.27 -0.75
C TYR A 563 -4.60 -6.51 0.07
N GLY A 564 -5.15 -7.72 0.02
CA GLY A 564 -6.09 -8.20 1.03
C GLY A 564 -5.34 -8.51 2.32
N VAL A 565 -4.52 -9.56 2.28
CA VAL A 565 -3.66 -10.00 3.39
C VAL A 565 -2.21 -9.99 2.96
N TYR A 566 -1.34 -9.34 3.75
CA TYR A 566 0.08 -9.27 3.45
C TYR A 566 0.95 -9.63 4.67
N PHE A 567 1.68 -10.73 4.57
CA PHE A 567 2.74 -11.12 5.48
C PHE A 567 4.12 -10.73 4.94
N LEU A 568 4.95 -10.18 5.83
CA LEU A 568 6.31 -9.72 5.57
C LEU A 568 7.26 -10.26 6.65
N SER A 569 8.03 -11.30 6.35
CA SER A 569 8.95 -11.94 7.30
C SER A 569 8.28 -12.44 8.60
N SER A 570 7.02 -12.84 8.51
CA SER A 570 6.16 -13.29 9.59
C SER A 570 5.99 -14.82 9.58
N SER A 571 7.09 -15.56 9.52
CA SER A 571 7.08 -17.04 9.56
C SER A 571 6.40 -17.63 10.79
N ALA A 572 5.74 -18.77 10.61
CA ALA A 572 5.26 -19.66 11.65
C ALA A 572 6.25 -20.82 11.87
N SER A 573 5.89 -21.77 12.74
CA SER A 573 6.67 -22.99 13.00
C SER A 573 5.83 -24.25 12.82
N GLU A 574 6.47 -25.41 12.77
CA GLU A 574 5.77 -26.70 12.57
C GLU A 574 4.73 -26.98 13.67
N ASP A 575 5.03 -26.65 14.93
CA ASP A 575 4.12 -26.85 16.06
C ASP A 575 3.07 -25.72 16.21
N GLN A 576 3.21 -24.64 15.43
CA GLN A 576 2.38 -23.42 15.50
C GLN A 576 2.14 -22.86 14.09
N ARG A 577 1.64 -23.69 13.17
CA ARG A 577 1.36 -23.30 11.78
C ARG A 577 0.37 -22.15 11.75
N ALA A 578 0.53 -21.22 10.81
CA ALA A 578 -0.43 -20.14 10.60
C ALA A 578 -1.60 -20.64 9.76
N LEU A 579 -2.84 -20.37 10.18
CA LEU A 579 -4.06 -20.77 9.48
C LEU A 579 -4.75 -19.55 8.86
N ILE A 580 -4.93 -19.57 7.54
CA ILE A 580 -5.71 -18.58 6.80
C ILE A 580 -6.87 -19.32 6.14
N ALA A 581 -8.07 -19.20 6.69
CA ALA A 581 -9.22 -19.97 6.21
C ALA A 581 -10.56 -19.23 6.17
N ASN A 582 -11.44 -19.68 5.28
CA ASN A 582 -12.80 -19.17 5.12
C ASN A 582 -12.90 -17.67 4.80
N ASN A 583 -11.87 -17.03 4.25
CA ASN A 583 -11.93 -15.59 3.98
C ASN A 583 -12.55 -15.29 2.61
N PHE A 584 -13.33 -14.21 2.53
CA PHE A 584 -13.70 -13.55 1.28
C PHE A 584 -12.72 -12.40 1.03
N ILE A 585 -12.01 -12.42 -0.09
CA ILE A 585 -10.98 -11.42 -0.40
C ILE A 585 -11.16 -10.93 -1.84
N ARG A 586 -11.67 -9.70 -1.99
CA ARG A 586 -11.62 -8.97 -3.26
C ARG A 586 -10.54 -7.90 -3.25
N VAL A 587 -9.72 -7.85 -4.31
CA VAL A 587 -8.72 -6.79 -4.51
C VAL A 587 -8.76 -6.28 -5.95
N GLY A 588 -9.05 -4.98 -6.12
CA GLY A 588 -8.94 -4.25 -7.36
C GLY A 588 -7.82 -3.21 -7.30
N SER A 589 -7.03 -3.08 -8.37
CA SER A 589 -6.04 -2.02 -8.60
C SER A 589 -5.44 -2.14 -10.00
N THR A 590 -5.04 -1.02 -10.61
CA THR A 590 -4.31 -1.01 -11.90
C THR A 590 -2.79 -1.17 -11.73
N SER A 591 -2.31 -1.34 -10.49
CA SER A 591 -0.88 -1.49 -10.18
C SER A 591 -0.58 -2.87 -9.58
N THR A 592 -0.43 -2.98 -8.25
CA THR A 592 -0.33 -4.25 -7.53
C THR A 592 -1.70 -4.60 -6.97
N ALA A 593 -2.16 -5.84 -7.19
CA ALA A 593 -3.43 -6.33 -6.65
C ALA A 593 -3.25 -7.78 -6.19
N HIS A 594 -2.93 -7.99 -4.91
CA HIS A 594 -2.69 -9.32 -4.35
C HIS A 594 -3.76 -9.71 -3.32
N GLY A 595 -4.37 -10.89 -3.44
CA GLY A 595 -5.32 -11.39 -2.45
C GLY A 595 -4.61 -11.72 -1.14
N ILE A 596 -3.82 -12.80 -1.15
CA ILE A 596 -2.90 -13.18 -0.07
C ILE A 596 -1.47 -13.09 -0.59
N SER A 597 -0.60 -12.39 0.13
CA SER A 597 0.82 -12.29 -0.19
C SER A 597 1.68 -12.71 0.99
N LEU A 598 2.57 -13.68 0.74
CA LEU A 598 3.62 -14.15 1.64
C LEU A 598 4.98 -13.71 1.09
N SER A 599 5.79 -13.02 1.88
CA SER A 599 7.04 -12.42 1.41
C SER A 599 8.18 -12.57 2.42
N TRP A 600 9.40 -12.66 1.88
CA TRP A 600 10.66 -12.71 2.66
C TRP A 600 10.75 -13.89 3.63
N ASN A 601 10.53 -15.09 3.09
CA ASN A 601 10.74 -16.37 3.78
C ASN A 601 9.65 -16.68 4.80
N ASP A 602 8.41 -16.32 4.51
CA ASP A 602 7.23 -16.75 5.26
C ASP A 602 6.99 -18.25 5.05
N SER A 603 7.05 -19.02 6.13
CA SER A 603 6.97 -20.48 6.12
C SER A 603 5.97 -21.02 7.15
N HIS A 604 5.51 -22.26 6.94
CA HIS A 604 4.55 -22.98 7.80
C HIS A 604 3.14 -22.36 7.81
N PHE A 605 2.57 -22.16 6.62
CA PHE A 605 1.21 -21.63 6.44
C PHE A 605 0.28 -22.70 5.88
N ASP A 606 -0.92 -22.76 6.46
CA ASP A 606 -2.08 -23.54 6.04
C ASP A 606 -3.11 -22.56 5.47
N ILE A 607 -3.38 -22.65 4.17
CA ILE A 607 -4.25 -21.75 3.43
C ILE A 607 -5.39 -22.58 2.86
N TYR A 608 -6.55 -22.53 3.52
CA TYR A 608 -7.67 -23.43 3.23
C TYR A 608 -8.96 -22.68 2.95
N HIS A 609 -9.79 -23.18 2.04
CA HIS A 609 -11.18 -22.71 1.95
C HIS A 609 -11.31 -21.19 1.79
N ASN A 610 -10.44 -20.50 1.07
CA ASN A 610 -10.60 -19.05 0.84
C ASN A 610 -11.25 -18.80 -0.53
N ASN A 611 -12.12 -17.79 -0.60
CA ASN A 611 -12.64 -17.26 -1.88
C ASN A 611 -11.94 -15.94 -2.18
N ILE A 612 -11.07 -15.95 -3.19
CA ILE A 612 -10.23 -14.82 -3.54
C ILE A 612 -10.52 -14.39 -4.98
N LEU A 613 -10.85 -13.12 -5.16
CA LEU A 613 -11.14 -12.51 -6.45
C LEU A 613 -10.24 -11.29 -6.69
N ILE A 614 -9.40 -11.35 -7.73
CA ILE A 614 -8.66 -10.19 -8.23
C ILE A 614 -9.38 -9.59 -9.42
N THR A 615 -9.77 -8.33 -9.31
CA THR A 615 -10.42 -7.57 -10.39
C THR A 615 -9.50 -6.52 -11.03
N GLY A 616 -8.28 -6.37 -10.50
CA GLY A 616 -7.29 -5.40 -10.98
C GLY A 616 -6.66 -5.78 -12.32
N SER A 617 -6.66 -4.86 -13.30
CA SER A 617 -6.32 -5.10 -14.71
C SER A 617 -4.83 -5.29 -15.04
N HIS A 618 -3.97 -5.56 -14.05
CA HIS A 618 -2.53 -5.69 -14.29
C HIS A 618 -2.14 -7.15 -14.61
N GLU A 619 -1.64 -7.35 -15.83
CA GLU A 619 -1.32 -8.67 -16.41
C GLU A 619 -0.31 -9.55 -15.63
N THR A 620 0.59 -8.97 -14.83
CA THR A 620 1.61 -9.73 -14.07
C THR A 620 1.65 -9.47 -12.57
N ASN A 621 1.03 -8.38 -12.10
CA ASN A 621 1.01 -7.97 -10.69
C ASN A 621 -0.39 -8.04 -10.06
N GLY A 622 -1.39 -8.54 -10.79
CA GLY A 622 -2.61 -9.12 -10.22
C GLY A 622 -2.37 -10.57 -9.84
N ARG A 623 -2.56 -10.96 -8.56
CA ARG A 623 -2.27 -12.32 -8.04
C ARG A 623 -3.26 -12.71 -6.95
N ALA A 624 -4.00 -13.81 -7.10
CA ALA A 624 -4.90 -14.23 -6.01
C ALA A 624 -4.10 -14.69 -4.77
N LEU A 625 -3.07 -15.51 -4.98
CA LEU A 625 -2.12 -15.91 -3.93
C LEU A 625 -0.67 -15.79 -4.45
N SER A 626 0.20 -15.15 -3.67
CA SER A 626 1.62 -14.97 -4.01
C SER A 626 2.54 -15.39 -2.86
N ALA A 627 3.57 -16.20 -3.16
CA ALA A 627 4.67 -16.56 -2.28
C ALA A 627 6.00 -16.56 -3.06
N GLN A 628 6.43 -15.38 -3.52
CA GLN A 628 7.42 -15.22 -4.60
C GLN A 628 8.90 -15.48 -4.20
N ASN A 629 9.26 -15.34 -2.93
CA ASN A 629 10.67 -15.43 -2.51
C ASN A 629 11.08 -16.89 -2.26
N SER A 630 12.26 -17.29 -2.74
CA SER A 630 12.77 -18.67 -2.80
C SER A 630 13.00 -19.40 -1.46
N ASN A 631 12.52 -18.85 -0.34
CA ASN A 631 12.52 -19.57 0.95
C ASN A 631 11.18 -19.51 1.70
N SER A 632 10.09 -19.05 1.07
CA SER A 632 8.76 -19.36 1.59
C SER A 632 8.53 -20.86 1.40
N ASN A 633 8.38 -21.59 2.50
CA ASN A 633 8.46 -23.06 2.55
C ASN A 633 7.38 -23.64 3.48
N ASN A 634 7.12 -24.94 3.39
CA ASN A 634 6.17 -25.67 4.24
C ASN A 634 4.75 -25.07 4.13
N LEU A 635 4.29 -24.87 2.90
CA LEU A 635 2.97 -24.31 2.58
C LEU A 635 2.01 -25.44 2.28
N ASP A 636 0.81 -25.39 2.87
CA ASP A 636 -0.29 -26.27 2.55
C ASP A 636 -1.46 -25.44 2.00
N ILE A 637 -1.80 -25.63 0.72
CA ILE A 637 -2.76 -24.81 -0.01
C ILE A 637 -3.81 -25.74 -0.61
N ARG A 638 -5.00 -25.81 0.00
CA ARG A 638 -6.07 -26.72 -0.44
C ARG A 638 -7.46 -26.09 -0.33
N ASN A 639 -8.41 -26.55 -1.15
CA ASN A 639 -9.82 -26.11 -1.12
C ASN A 639 -10.04 -24.61 -1.34
N ASN A 640 -9.13 -23.87 -1.99
CA ASN A 640 -9.32 -22.44 -2.24
C ASN A 640 -9.92 -22.18 -3.63
N ASN A 641 -10.79 -21.16 -3.75
CA ASN A 641 -11.11 -20.52 -5.01
C ASN A 641 -10.14 -19.35 -5.25
N LEU A 642 -9.23 -19.50 -6.21
CA LEU A 642 -8.19 -18.53 -6.56
C LEU A 642 -8.48 -17.94 -7.95
N ILE A 643 -9.19 -16.80 -7.97
CA ILE A 643 -9.76 -16.22 -9.19
C ILE A 643 -9.11 -14.89 -9.53
N ASN A 644 -8.78 -14.69 -10.81
CA ASN A 644 -8.24 -13.45 -11.34
C ASN A 644 -8.96 -13.02 -12.63
N SER A 645 -9.95 -12.15 -12.53
CA SER A 645 -10.67 -11.61 -13.69
C SER A 645 -9.98 -10.43 -14.36
N GLY A 646 -8.89 -9.91 -13.78
CA GLY A 646 -8.11 -8.79 -14.29
C GLY A 646 -6.92 -9.14 -15.19
N GLY A 647 -6.79 -10.40 -15.59
CA GLY A 647 -5.78 -10.87 -16.55
C GLY A 647 -4.44 -11.30 -15.93
N GLY A 648 -4.33 -11.31 -14.60
CA GLY A 648 -3.11 -11.73 -13.89
C GLY A 648 -3.09 -13.21 -13.49
N TYR A 649 -2.19 -13.59 -12.60
CA TYR A 649 -2.06 -14.98 -12.13
C TYR A 649 -3.08 -15.31 -11.03
N THR A 650 -3.49 -16.57 -10.95
CA THR A 650 -4.20 -17.11 -9.79
C THR A 650 -3.21 -17.40 -8.66
N LEU A 651 -2.07 -17.99 -9.00
CA LEU A 651 -1.05 -18.42 -8.06
C LEU A 651 0.35 -18.07 -8.56
N TYR A 652 1.16 -17.47 -7.69
CA TYR A 652 2.53 -17.07 -8.01
C TYR A 652 3.51 -17.52 -6.91
N LEU A 653 4.24 -18.60 -7.15
CA LEU A 653 5.16 -19.19 -6.19
C LEU A 653 6.63 -19.02 -6.61
N GLY A 654 7.50 -18.88 -5.61
CA GLY A 654 8.94 -19.10 -5.74
C GLY A 654 9.26 -20.59 -5.88
N THR A 655 10.54 -20.96 -5.78
CA THR A 655 10.90 -22.36 -5.52
C THR A 655 10.64 -22.66 -4.04
N THR A 656 9.70 -23.56 -3.76
CA THR A 656 9.15 -23.81 -2.42
C THR A 656 9.45 -25.25 -2.00
N ASN A 657 10.10 -25.45 -0.86
CA ASN A 657 10.26 -26.77 -0.24
C ASN A 657 9.07 -27.07 0.68
N GLY A 658 8.59 -28.31 0.71
CA GLY A 658 7.47 -28.71 1.57
C GLY A 658 6.12 -28.12 1.13
N LEU A 659 5.90 -27.95 -0.19
CA LEU A 659 4.61 -27.56 -0.75
C LEU A 659 3.66 -28.76 -0.79
N ASN A 660 2.48 -28.63 -0.19
CA ASN A 660 1.33 -29.51 -0.37
C ASN A 660 0.22 -28.71 -1.06
N ILE A 661 -0.17 -29.10 -2.27
CA ILE A 661 -1.17 -28.36 -3.05
C ILE A 661 -2.09 -29.30 -3.81
N ASP A 662 -3.40 -29.23 -3.52
CA ASP A 662 -4.43 -30.02 -4.18
C ASP A 662 -5.85 -29.50 -3.91
N HIS A 663 -6.85 -29.97 -4.65
CA HIS A 663 -8.27 -29.63 -4.45
C HIS A 663 -8.56 -28.11 -4.45
N ASN A 664 -7.78 -27.31 -5.18
CA ASN A 664 -8.05 -25.88 -5.37
C ASN A 664 -8.79 -25.66 -6.68
N ASN A 665 -9.41 -24.49 -6.83
CA ASN A 665 -10.02 -24.06 -8.07
C ASN A 665 -9.33 -22.79 -8.58
N TYR A 666 -8.89 -22.80 -9.84
CA TYR A 666 -8.11 -21.72 -10.46
C TYR A 666 -8.83 -21.17 -11.69
N LEU A 667 -9.01 -19.85 -11.78
CA LEU A 667 -9.51 -19.23 -13.01
C LEU A 667 -8.84 -17.89 -13.25
N THR A 668 -8.36 -17.66 -14.48
CA THR A 668 -7.89 -16.35 -14.94
C THR A 668 -8.50 -15.97 -16.29
N SER A 669 -8.69 -14.67 -16.52
CA SER A 669 -8.97 -14.11 -17.85
C SER A 669 -7.70 -13.83 -18.68
N GLY A 670 -6.52 -13.99 -18.05
CA GLY A 670 -5.22 -13.73 -18.66
C GLY A 670 -4.65 -14.93 -19.41
N PRO A 671 -3.56 -14.73 -20.17
CA PRO A 671 -2.93 -15.81 -20.94
C PRO A 671 -2.20 -16.86 -20.08
N ALA A 672 -1.96 -16.60 -18.79
CA ALA A 672 -1.20 -17.49 -17.91
C ALA A 672 -1.91 -17.72 -16.57
N LEU A 673 -2.21 -18.99 -16.26
CA LEU A 673 -2.92 -19.40 -15.04
C LEU A 673 -2.09 -19.19 -13.77
N ALA A 674 -0.86 -19.69 -13.76
CA ALA A 674 -0.02 -19.77 -12.56
C ALA A 674 1.48 -19.74 -12.89
N ARG A 675 2.32 -19.55 -11.86
CA ARG A 675 3.77 -19.55 -11.99
C ARG A 675 4.47 -20.19 -10.79
N MET A 676 5.52 -20.96 -11.04
CA MET A 676 6.47 -21.44 -10.03
C MET A 676 7.92 -21.19 -10.46
N GLY A 677 8.64 -20.36 -9.70
CA GLY A 677 10.02 -19.97 -10.04
C GLY A 677 10.08 -19.24 -11.38
N ASN A 678 10.70 -19.86 -12.39
CA ASN A 678 10.74 -19.35 -13.77
C ASN A 678 9.79 -20.06 -14.74
N ASN A 679 9.06 -21.08 -14.27
CA ASN A 679 8.12 -21.85 -15.08
C ASN A 679 6.73 -21.19 -15.02
N ILE A 680 6.12 -20.98 -16.18
CA ILE A 680 4.77 -20.42 -16.33
C ILE A 680 3.86 -21.54 -16.82
N ALA A 681 2.68 -21.65 -16.21
CA ALA A 681 1.62 -22.55 -16.62
C ALA A 681 0.52 -21.74 -17.30
N ASP A 682 0.16 -22.07 -18.54
CA ASP A 682 -0.89 -21.37 -19.27
C ASP A 682 -2.28 -21.88 -18.84
N ASN A 683 -2.34 -23.14 -18.40
CA ASN A 683 -3.56 -23.82 -17.94
C ASN A 683 -3.26 -24.79 -16.77
N LEU A 684 -4.28 -25.49 -16.28
CA LEU A 684 -4.16 -26.40 -15.14
C LEU A 684 -3.33 -27.66 -15.44
N GLU A 685 -3.36 -28.17 -16.67
CA GLU A 685 -2.54 -29.33 -17.08
C GLU A 685 -1.05 -28.98 -16.99
N ASP A 686 -0.65 -27.82 -17.51
CA ASP A 686 0.73 -27.31 -17.38
C ASP A 686 1.13 -27.15 -15.90
N TRP A 687 0.19 -26.68 -15.06
CA TRP A 687 0.44 -26.49 -13.64
C TRP A 687 0.66 -27.82 -12.91
N GLN A 688 -0.13 -28.84 -13.22
CA GLN A 688 0.05 -30.21 -12.72
C GLN A 688 1.38 -30.82 -13.20
N GLU A 689 1.81 -30.57 -14.44
CA GLU A 689 3.11 -31.00 -14.92
C GLU A 689 4.28 -30.31 -14.19
N ILE A 690 4.15 -29.00 -13.95
CA ILE A 690 5.17 -28.20 -13.27
C ILE A 690 5.31 -28.59 -11.78
N THR A 691 4.20 -28.84 -11.09
CA THR A 691 4.19 -29.16 -9.65
C THR A 691 4.29 -30.65 -9.33
N GLN A 692 3.83 -31.51 -10.24
CA GLN A 692 3.55 -32.93 -9.99
C GLN A 692 2.52 -33.14 -8.85
N GLN A 693 1.63 -32.17 -8.64
CA GLN A 693 0.57 -32.16 -7.62
C GLN A 693 -0.75 -31.64 -8.24
N ASP A 694 -1.73 -31.17 -7.45
CA ASP A 694 -3.00 -30.60 -7.93
C ASP A 694 -3.87 -31.53 -8.80
N ALA A 695 -3.80 -32.85 -8.59
CA ALA A 695 -4.52 -33.83 -9.41
C ALA A 695 -6.05 -33.76 -9.26
N ALA A 696 -6.56 -33.31 -8.10
CA ALA A 696 -7.97 -33.13 -7.82
C ALA A 696 -8.43 -31.65 -7.93
N SER A 697 -7.53 -30.76 -8.30
CA SER A 697 -7.86 -29.35 -8.53
C SER A 697 -8.67 -29.14 -9.81
N LEU A 698 -9.39 -28.02 -9.85
CA LEU A 698 -10.33 -27.65 -10.91
C LEU A 698 -9.96 -26.29 -11.51
N SER A 699 -10.50 -26.01 -12.71
CA SER A 699 -10.34 -24.72 -13.38
C SER A 699 -11.69 -24.22 -13.89
N LEU A 700 -12.54 -23.78 -12.96
CA LEU A 700 -13.94 -23.46 -13.17
C LEU A 700 -14.27 -22.07 -12.61
N ASP A 701 -15.18 -21.34 -13.25
CA ASP A 701 -15.79 -20.14 -12.65
C ASP A 701 -16.61 -20.54 -11.42
N PRO A 702 -16.33 -20.05 -10.20
CA PRO A 702 -17.13 -20.36 -9.00
C PRO A 702 -18.56 -19.81 -9.04
N ASN A 703 -18.87 -18.94 -10.02
CA ASN A 703 -20.14 -18.22 -10.13
C ASN A 703 -20.45 -17.42 -8.86
N PHE A 704 -19.49 -16.62 -8.39
CA PHE A 704 -19.73 -15.79 -7.19
C PHE A 704 -21.01 -14.95 -7.34
N ASN A 705 -21.85 -14.88 -6.30
CA ASN A 705 -23.10 -14.12 -6.31
C ASN A 705 -22.91 -12.64 -6.74
N SER A 706 -21.80 -12.02 -6.34
CA SER A 706 -21.34 -10.74 -6.86
C SER A 706 -19.84 -10.54 -6.60
N GLU A 707 -19.27 -9.44 -7.08
CA GLU A 707 -17.88 -9.10 -6.74
C GLU A 707 -17.67 -8.81 -5.24
N THR A 708 -18.69 -8.38 -4.51
CA THR A 708 -18.57 -8.02 -3.08
C THR A 708 -19.03 -9.14 -2.15
N GLU A 709 -19.86 -10.06 -2.66
CA GLU A 709 -20.38 -11.21 -1.94
C GLU A 709 -19.88 -12.48 -2.63
N LEU A 710 -18.69 -12.93 -2.23
CA LEU A 710 -17.97 -14.03 -2.88
C LEU A 710 -18.50 -15.42 -2.49
N TYR A 711 -19.81 -15.60 -2.39
CA TYR A 711 -20.42 -16.92 -2.20
C TYR A 711 -20.31 -17.72 -3.50
N ALA A 712 -19.55 -18.80 -3.48
CA ALA A 712 -19.48 -19.73 -4.61
C ALA A 712 -20.79 -20.54 -4.66
N ASN A 713 -21.38 -20.69 -5.84
CA ASN A 713 -22.66 -21.39 -6.01
C ASN A 713 -22.60 -22.48 -7.09
N ARG A 714 -21.40 -22.95 -7.41
CA ARG A 714 -21.17 -23.95 -8.47
C ARG A 714 -21.25 -25.39 -7.95
N VAL A 715 -22.14 -26.19 -8.54
CA VAL A 715 -22.39 -27.60 -8.15
C VAL A 715 -21.15 -28.48 -8.19
N GLU A 716 -20.25 -28.31 -9.16
CA GLU A 716 -19.03 -29.13 -9.24
C GLU A 716 -18.04 -28.83 -8.11
N LEU A 717 -18.15 -27.67 -7.45
CA LEU A 717 -17.31 -27.31 -6.31
C LEU A 717 -17.86 -27.86 -4.99
N ALA A 718 -19.13 -28.28 -4.93
CA ALA A 718 -19.84 -28.63 -3.69
C ALA A 718 -19.34 -29.88 -2.99
N SER A 719 -18.65 -30.78 -3.71
CA SER A 719 -18.10 -32.01 -3.14
C SER A 719 -16.70 -32.33 -3.69
N ALA A 720 -16.01 -31.31 -4.20
CA ALA A 720 -14.69 -31.45 -4.81
C ALA A 720 -13.53 -31.15 -3.84
N GLY A 721 -13.81 -30.72 -2.61
CA GLY A 721 -12.79 -30.47 -1.60
C GLY A 721 -12.40 -31.73 -0.82
N VAL A 722 -11.38 -31.57 0.03
CA VAL A 722 -10.91 -32.61 0.97
C VAL A 722 -11.00 -32.10 2.41
N TYR A 723 -11.42 -32.92 3.37
CA TYR A 723 -11.47 -32.47 4.77
C TYR A 723 -10.05 -32.21 5.33
N VAL A 724 -9.80 -30.97 5.77
CA VAL A 724 -8.49 -30.48 6.25
C VAL A 724 -8.50 -30.06 7.73
N GLY A 725 -9.54 -30.44 8.48
CA GLY A 725 -9.65 -30.11 9.91
C GLY A 725 -10.26 -28.73 10.21
N VAL A 726 -10.85 -28.06 9.21
CA VAL A 726 -11.67 -26.85 9.40
C VAL A 726 -13.12 -27.29 9.57
N GLU A 727 -13.71 -27.04 10.74
CA GLU A 727 -15.03 -27.60 11.12
C GLU A 727 -16.22 -26.86 10.49
N THR A 728 -16.13 -25.54 10.36
CA THR A 728 -17.21 -24.71 9.84
C THR A 728 -16.76 -23.82 8.69
N ASP A 729 -17.71 -23.28 7.93
CA ASP A 729 -17.48 -22.34 6.83
C ASP A 729 -17.55 -20.86 7.28
N ILE A 730 -17.55 -19.92 6.34
CA ILE A 730 -17.59 -18.46 6.61
C ILE A 730 -18.87 -17.98 7.32
N ASP A 731 -19.94 -18.76 7.25
CA ASP A 731 -21.24 -18.48 7.89
C ASP A 731 -21.47 -19.35 9.13
N SER A 732 -20.41 -20.01 9.61
CA SER A 732 -20.45 -20.95 10.74
C SER A 732 -21.31 -22.19 10.48
N GLN A 733 -21.51 -22.59 9.22
CA GLN A 733 -22.17 -23.85 8.86
C GLN A 733 -21.17 -25.00 8.92
N ASP A 734 -21.60 -26.16 9.44
CA ASP A 734 -20.76 -27.35 9.50
C ASP A 734 -20.34 -27.80 8.09
N ARG A 735 -19.04 -28.08 7.91
CA ARG A 735 -18.52 -28.64 6.66
C ARG A 735 -18.80 -30.13 6.55
N ASP A 736 -19.00 -30.62 5.33
CA ASP A 736 -19.02 -32.06 5.07
C ASP A 736 -17.64 -32.66 5.39
N THR A 737 -17.59 -33.60 6.34
CA THR A 737 -16.34 -34.23 6.80
C THR A 737 -15.79 -35.29 5.84
N GLU A 738 -16.58 -35.72 4.85
CA GLU A 738 -16.16 -36.66 3.81
C GLU A 738 -15.78 -35.90 2.53
N ASN A 739 -16.63 -34.98 2.05
CA ASN A 739 -16.43 -34.26 0.78
C ASN A 739 -16.84 -32.78 0.91
N PRO A 740 -16.05 -31.93 1.59
CA PRO A 740 -16.39 -30.52 1.74
C PRO A 740 -16.35 -29.77 0.41
N SER A 741 -16.96 -28.59 0.38
CA SER A 741 -16.91 -27.69 -0.77
C SER A 741 -15.53 -27.04 -0.94
N ILE A 742 -15.12 -26.79 -2.20
CA ILE A 742 -13.99 -25.89 -2.50
C ILE A 742 -14.45 -24.46 -2.29
N GLY A 743 -13.79 -23.74 -1.40
CA GLY A 743 -14.06 -22.34 -1.08
C GLY A 743 -14.53 -22.07 0.35
N ALA A 744 -14.80 -20.80 0.62
CA ALA A 744 -15.09 -20.27 1.95
C ALA A 744 -16.50 -20.56 2.48
N ASN A 745 -17.45 -20.91 1.61
CA ASN A 745 -18.79 -21.33 1.97
C ASN A 745 -19.02 -22.81 1.61
N GLU A 746 -19.84 -23.50 2.40
CA GLU A 746 -20.34 -24.82 2.06
C GLU A 746 -21.48 -24.68 1.04
N ILE A 747 -21.38 -25.41 -0.08
CA ILE A 747 -22.32 -25.31 -1.18
C ILE A 747 -23.34 -26.43 -1.01
N THR A 748 -24.61 -26.06 -0.91
CA THR A 748 -25.74 -27.01 -0.98
C THR A 748 -26.54 -26.70 -2.25
N PRO A 749 -26.20 -27.30 -3.40
CA PRO A 749 -26.92 -27.07 -4.64
C PRO A 749 -28.39 -27.50 -4.48
N PRO A 750 -29.37 -26.70 -4.91
CA PRO A 750 -30.76 -27.12 -4.87
C PRO A 750 -31.02 -28.31 -5.81
N ASP A 751 -32.07 -29.10 -5.55
CA ASP A 751 -32.39 -30.27 -6.40
C ASP A 751 -32.80 -29.89 -7.82
N HIS A 752 -33.39 -28.70 -8.02
CA HIS A 752 -34.01 -28.27 -9.28
C HIS A 752 -33.49 -26.88 -9.68
N ASP A 753 -32.40 -26.88 -10.46
CA ASP A 753 -31.77 -25.67 -10.99
C ASP A 753 -31.21 -25.97 -12.39
N ALA A 754 -31.71 -25.26 -13.39
CA ALA A 754 -31.24 -25.35 -14.76
C ALA A 754 -30.86 -23.95 -15.25
N GLY A 755 -29.70 -23.83 -15.90
CA GLY A 755 -29.21 -22.57 -16.43
C GLY A 755 -29.00 -22.59 -17.95
N ILE A 756 -29.02 -21.41 -18.56
CA ILE A 756 -28.57 -21.21 -19.95
C ILE A 756 -27.16 -20.62 -19.89
N LEU A 757 -26.20 -21.25 -20.56
CA LEU A 757 -24.79 -20.82 -20.51
C LEU A 757 -24.37 -19.92 -21.67
N ALA A 758 -24.89 -20.19 -22.87
CA ALA A 758 -24.45 -19.51 -24.08
C ALA A 758 -25.49 -19.56 -25.19
N LEU A 759 -25.41 -18.59 -26.10
CA LEU A 759 -26.01 -18.64 -27.43
C LEU A 759 -24.97 -19.23 -28.39
N ASN A 760 -25.24 -20.42 -28.93
CA ASN A 760 -24.36 -21.07 -29.90
C ASN A 760 -24.63 -20.56 -31.33
N THR A 761 -25.91 -20.39 -31.70
CA THR A 761 -26.31 -19.78 -32.98
C THR A 761 -27.52 -18.86 -32.80
N PRO A 762 -27.63 -17.77 -33.57
CA PRO A 762 -26.64 -17.29 -34.54
C PRO A 762 -25.35 -16.79 -33.86
N ALA A 763 -24.20 -17.08 -34.49
CA ALA A 763 -22.89 -16.60 -34.06
C ALA A 763 -22.40 -15.55 -35.05
N ILE A 764 -21.94 -14.40 -34.57
CA ILE A 764 -21.44 -13.32 -35.43
C ILE A 764 -20.13 -13.76 -36.12
N PRO A 765 -19.99 -13.60 -37.45
CA PRO A 765 -20.96 -13.04 -38.38
C PRO A 765 -21.95 -14.11 -38.89
N PHE A 766 -23.21 -13.73 -39.09
CA PHE A 766 -24.25 -14.61 -39.64
C PHE A 766 -25.13 -13.86 -40.64
N ASP A 767 -25.67 -14.56 -41.64
CA ASP A 767 -26.47 -13.94 -42.70
C ASP A 767 -27.82 -13.41 -42.19
N ALA A 768 -28.31 -12.33 -42.81
CA ALA A 768 -29.70 -11.92 -42.66
C ALA A 768 -30.67 -12.99 -43.21
N GLY A 769 -31.84 -13.08 -42.60
CA GLY A 769 -32.86 -14.09 -42.88
C GLY A 769 -33.13 -15.00 -41.69
N ALA A 770 -33.82 -16.11 -41.97
CA ALA A 770 -34.18 -17.09 -40.95
C ALA A 770 -32.94 -17.85 -40.46
N ASN A 771 -32.60 -17.70 -39.19
CA ASN A 771 -31.51 -18.40 -38.52
C ASN A 771 -32.05 -19.22 -37.36
N ASP A 772 -31.45 -20.38 -37.10
CA ASP A 772 -31.75 -21.19 -35.94
C ASP A 772 -31.17 -20.54 -34.68
N VAL A 773 -31.97 -20.50 -33.61
CA VAL A 773 -31.54 -20.08 -32.28
C VAL A 773 -31.20 -21.33 -31.48
N ASN A 774 -29.91 -21.56 -31.28
CA ASN A 774 -29.37 -22.70 -30.55
C ASN A 774 -28.62 -22.23 -29.31
N VAL A 775 -28.89 -22.85 -28.18
CA VAL A 775 -28.39 -22.42 -26.86
C VAL A 775 -27.78 -23.60 -26.13
N ARG A 776 -26.86 -23.31 -25.21
CA ARG A 776 -26.28 -24.32 -24.32
C ARG A 776 -27.04 -24.37 -23.00
N LEU A 777 -27.79 -25.44 -22.80
CA LEU A 777 -28.51 -25.75 -21.57
C LEU A 777 -27.59 -26.50 -20.59
N ARG A 778 -27.71 -26.20 -19.31
CA ARG A 778 -26.98 -26.88 -18.24
C ARG A 778 -27.88 -27.25 -17.08
N ASN A 779 -27.58 -28.37 -16.43
CA ASN A 779 -28.16 -28.74 -15.14
C ASN A 779 -27.24 -28.28 -14.00
N ASN A 780 -27.66 -27.30 -13.22
CA ASN A 780 -26.93 -26.82 -12.04
C ASN A 780 -27.45 -27.44 -10.74
N GLY A 781 -28.59 -28.14 -10.79
CA GLY A 781 -29.18 -28.80 -9.62
C GLY A 781 -28.53 -30.13 -9.26
N ALA A 782 -28.75 -30.56 -8.02
CA ALA A 782 -28.28 -31.84 -7.49
C ALA A 782 -29.03 -33.06 -8.05
N ALA A 783 -30.28 -32.89 -8.53
CA ALA A 783 -31.01 -33.95 -9.21
C ALA A 783 -30.71 -33.96 -10.72
N SER A 784 -30.84 -35.12 -11.39
CA SER A 784 -30.76 -35.16 -12.85
C SER A 784 -31.92 -34.37 -13.48
N LEU A 785 -31.62 -33.49 -14.44
CA LEU A 785 -32.61 -32.72 -15.18
C LEU A 785 -33.24 -33.59 -16.27
N THR A 786 -34.56 -33.74 -16.19
CA THR A 786 -35.38 -34.58 -17.08
C THR A 786 -36.33 -33.77 -17.97
N SER A 787 -36.66 -32.55 -17.56
CA SER A 787 -37.39 -31.58 -18.36
C SER A 787 -37.05 -30.15 -17.96
N VAL A 788 -37.14 -29.19 -18.88
CA VAL A 788 -37.06 -27.75 -18.60
C VAL A 788 -37.75 -26.99 -19.73
N THR A 789 -38.32 -25.82 -19.43
CA THR A 789 -38.82 -24.88 -20.44
C THR A 789 -37.75 -23.83 -20.69
N ILE A 790 -37.36 -23.62 -21.94
CA ILE A 790 -36.43 -22.55 -22.33
C ILE A 790 -37.26 -21.47 -23.02
N ASN A 791 -37.37 -20.33 -22.36
CA ASN A 791 -38.08 -19.16 -22.83
C ASN A 791 -37.08 -18.19 -23.46
N TRP A 792 -37.56 -17.37 -24.37
CA TRP A 792 -36.70 -16.41 -25.04
C TRP A 792 -37.50 -15.25 -25.62
N GLU A 793 -36.87 -14.09 -25.68
CA GLU A 793 -37.39 -12.90 -26.33
C GLU A 793 -36.34 -12.30 -27.26
N VAL A 794 -36.84 -11.65 -28.32
CA VAL A 794 -36.01 -10.87 -29.25
C VAL A 794 -36.55 -9.44 -29.23
N ASN A 795 -35.72 -8.46 -28.87
CA ASN A 795 -36.11 -7.06 -28.73
C ASN A 795 -37.33 -6.86 -27.82
N GLU A 796 -37.31 -7.47 -26.63
CA GLU A 796 -38.40 -7.45 -25.64
C GLU A 796 -39.73 -8.07 -26.14
N GLN A 797 -39.74 -8.76 -27.29
CA GLN A 797 -40.89 -9.50 -27.79
C GLN A 797 -40.71 -11.00 -27.52
N GLU A 798 -41.56 -11.52 -26.64
CA GLU A 798 -41.57 -12.93 -26.23
C GLU A 798 -41.86 -13.86 -27.43
N GLN A 799 -41.08 -14.94 -27.52
CA GLN A 799 -41.24 -16.00 -28.52
C GLN A 799 -41.88 -17.24 -27.87
N ASP A 800 -42.32 -18.19 -28.69
CA ASP A 800 -42.84 -19.47 -28.18
C ASP A 800 -41.71 -20.21 -27.41
N GLY A 801 -41.97 -20.54 -26.14
CA GLY A 801 -41.03 -21.28 -25.29
C GLY A 801 -40.81 -22.73 -25.77
N PHE A 802 -39.59 -23.22 -25.63
CA PHE A 802 -39.20 -24.58 -26.01
C PHE A 802 -39.19 -25.52 -24.80
N SER A 803 -39.99 -26.59 -24.84
CA SER A 803 -39.97 -27.62 -23.79
C SER A 803 -38.94 -28.70 -24.11
N TRP A 804 -37.79 -28.66 -23.42
CA TRP A 804 -36.78 -29.71 -23.50
C TRP A 804 -37.15 -30.89 -22.58
N THR A 805 -36.90 -32.12 -23.05
CA THR A 805 -37.01 -33.35 -22.25
C THR A 805 -35.81 -34.26 -22.53
N GLY A 806 -35.33 -34.97 -21.52
CA GLY A 806 -34.13 -35.80 -21.65
C GLY A 806 -33.64 -36.36 -20.32
N THR A 807 -32.33 -36.54 -20.19
CA THR A 807 -31.67 -36.85 -18.92
C THR A 807 -30.29 -36.21 -18.96
N LEU A 808 -30.09 -35.17 -18.16
CA LEU A 808 -28.84 -34.43 -18.03
C LEU A 808 -28.37 -34.52 -16.58
N ALA A 809 -27.22 -35.15 -16.34
CA ALA A 809 -26.69 -35.32 -14.98
C ALA A 809 -26.31 -33.96 -14.36
N PRO A 810 -26.24 -33.85 -13.02
CA PRO A 810 -25.73 -32.64 -12.36
C PRO A 810 -24.41 -32.16 -12.96
N GLY A 811 -24.30 -30.86 -13.23
CA GLY A 811 -23.14 -30.22 -13.86
C GLY A 811 -22.96 -30.49 -15.35
N SER A 812 -23.78 -31.34 -15.99
CA SER A 812 -23.68 -31.65 -17.43
C SER A 812 -24.39 -30.62 -18.30
N GLU A 813 -23.97 -30.54 -19.57
CA GLU A 813 -24.43 -29.56 -20.56
C GLU A 813 -24.94 -30.24 -21.84
N THR A 814 -25.86 -29.59 -22.56
CA THR A 814 -26.31 -30.01 -23.90
C THR A 814 -26.72 -28.80 -24.73
N ASP A 815 -26.45 -28.85 -26.03
CA ASP A 815 -26.93 -27.82 -26.96
C ASP A 815 -28.38 -28.11 -27.40
N VAL A 816 -29.21 -27.07 -27.49
CA VAL A 816 -30.65 -27.15 -27.76
C VAL A 816 -31.05 -26.08 -28.77
N THR A 817 -31.62 -26.48 -29.91
CA THR A 817 -32.25 -25.54 -30.84
C THR A 817 -33.66 -25.22 -30.36
N ILE A 818 -33.88 -23.99 -29.90
CA ILE A 818 -35.13 -23.56 -29.26
C ILE A 818 -36.13 -22.95 -30.23
N GLY A 819 -35.68 -22.55 -31.42
CA GLY A 819 -36.53 -22.01 -32.46
C GLY A 819 -35.72 -21.47 -33.64
N SER A 820 -36.39 -20.72 -34.51
CA SER A 820 -35.75 -19.96 -35.59
C SER A 820 -36.34 -18.55 -35.60
N PHE A 821 -35.51 -17.54 -35.86
CA PHE A 821 -35.91 -16.14 -35.94
C PHE A 821 -35.38 -15.52 -37.24
N THR A 822 -36.16 -14.62 -37.85
CA THR A 822 -35.76 -13.88 -39.05
C THR A 822 -35.07 -12.59 -38.64
N PHE A 823 -33.77 -12.48 -38.92
CA PHE A 823 -32.97 -11.29 -38.63
C PHE A 823 -32.83 -10.44 -39.89
N ASP A 824 -33.11 -9.14 -39.79
CA ASP A 824 -33.02 -8.17 -40.87
C ASP A 824 -31.69 -7.38 -40.78
N ILE A 825 -31.21 -6.91 -41.92
CA ILE A 825 -30.09 -5.96 -41.98
C ILE A 825 -30.46 -4.62 -41.31
N ASP A 826 -29.43 -3.84 -40.96
CA ASP A 826 -29.56 -2.51 -40.32
C ASP A 826 -30.47 -2.49 -39.07
N THR A 827 -30.61 -3.64 -38.41
CA THR A 827 -31.47 -3.80 -37.23
C THR A 827 -30.64 -4.34 -36.07
N ARG A 828 -30.73 -3.67 -34.93
CA ARG A 828 -30.16 -4.14 -33.68
C ARG A 828 -31.06 -5.22 -33.07
N TYR A 829 -30.45 -6.31 -32.64
CA TYR A 829 -31.11 -7.38 -31.91
C TYR A 829 -30.50 -7.56 -30.52
N ASP A 830 -31.37 -7.51 -29.52
CA ASP A 830 -31.07 -7.91 -28.15
C ASP A 830 -31.87 -9.19 -27.85
N LEU A 831 -31.18 -10.27 -27.52
CA LEU A 831 -31.78 -11.56 -27.15
C LEU A 831 -31.68 -11.75 -25.66
N LYS A 832 -32.78 -12.18 -25.04
CA LYS A 832 -32.77 -12.69 -23.67
C LYS A 832 -33.36 -14.09 -23.68
N ILE A 833 -32.61 -15.05 -23.15
CA ILE A 833 -32.99 -16.47 -23.14
C ILE A 833 -32.86 -16.97 -21.70
N TRP A 834 -33.86 -17.66 -21.19
CA TRP A 834 -33.86 -18.17 -19.82
C TRP A 834 -34.58 -19.52 -19.67
N SER A 835 -34.07 -20.35 -18.77
CA SER A 835 -34.70 -21.59 -18.32
C SER A 835 -35.85 -21.31 -17.32
N SER A 836 -36.81 -22.23 -17.25
CA SER A 836 -37.82 -22.28 -16.20
C SER A 836 -38.40 -23.69 -16.04
N MET A 837 -38.98 -23.96 -14.87
CA MET A 837 -39.67 -25.22 -14.55
C MET A 837 -38.78 -26.49 -14.68
N PRO A 838 -37.53 -26.52 -14.16
CA PRO A 838 -36.71 -27.75 -14.16
C PRO A 838 -37.45 -28.90 -13.47
N ASN A 839 -37.52 -30.06 -14.12
CA ASN A 839 -38.28 -31.23 -13.67
C ASN A 839 -39.78 -30.98 -13.37
N GLY A 840 -40.34 -29.87 -13.85
CA GLY A 840 -41.73 -29.48 -13.60
C GLY A 840 -41.97 -28.73 -12.29
N GLU A 841 -40.90 -28.41 -11.54
CA GLU A 841 -40.94 -27.62 -10.30
C GLU A 841 -40.31 -26.24 -10.53
N GLU A 842 -40.56 -25.28 -9.65
CA GLU A 842 -39.96 -23.94 -9.74
C GLU A 842 -38.42 -24.02 -9.66
N ASP A 843 -37.73 -23.22 -10.48
CA ASP A 843 -36.26 -23.17 -10.43
C ASP A 843 -35.83 -22.51 -9.12
N ALA A 844 -35.03 -23.24 -8.34
CA ALA A 844 -34.63 -22.83 -7.01
C ALA A 844 -33.53 -21.76 -6.99
N PHE A 845 -32.82 -21.53 -8.09
CA PHE A 845 -31.75 -20.52 -8.17
C PHE A 845 -31.75 -19.73 -9.48
N ASN A 846 -32.73 -18.83 -9.60
CA ASN A 846 -32.98 -18.09 -10.83
C ASN A 846 -31.91 -17.08 -11.32
N GLN A 847 -30.82 -16.88 -10.58
CA GLN A 847 -29.76 -15.93 -10.94
C GLN A 847 -28.92 -16.44 -12.13
N ASN A 848 -28.87 -17.75 -12.36
CA ASN A 848 -28.11 -18.39 -13.43
C ASN A 848 -28.97 -18.78 -14.65
N ASP A 849 -30.28 -18.50 -14.62
CA ASP A 849 -31.22 -18.93 -15.66
C ASP A 849 -31.01 -18.19 -16.97
N THR A 850 -30.63 -16.91 -16.89
CA THR A 850 -30.80 -15.96 -17.99
C THR A 850 -29.48 -15.55 -18.62
N ILE A 851 -29.35 -15.74 -19.94
CA ILE A 851 -28.35 -15.02 -20.74
C ILE A 851 -29.00 -13.83 -21.46
N ARG A 852 -28.19 -12.79 -21.66
CA ARG A 852 -28.51 -11.64 -22.51
C ARG A 852 -27.41 -11.46 -23.54
N VAL A 853 -27.80 -11.39 -24.80
CA VAL A 853 -26.90 -11.10 -25.92
C VAL A 853 -27.39 -9.80 -26.54
N ASP A 854 -26.73 -8.70 -26.20
CA ASP A 854 -27.09 -7.37 -26.65
C ASP A 854 -26.28 -6.95 -27.89
N ASN A 855 -26.82 -6.00 -28.65
CA ASN A 855 -26.16 -5.36 -29.79
C ASN A 855 -25.78 -6.30 -30.93
N MET A 856 -26.55 -7.35 -31.16
CA MET A 856 -26.32 -8.28 -32.26
C MET A 856 -26.84 -7.68 -33.59
N TYR A 857 -26.01 -7.73 -34.63
CA TYR A 857 -26.38 -7.37 -36.01
C TYR A 857 -26.07 -8.54 -36.94
N THR A 858 -26.81 -8.65 -38.04
CA THR A 858 -26.49 -9.59 -39.11
C THR A 858 -25.22 -9.16 -39.84
N GLY A 859 -24.40 -10.11 -40.26
CA GLY A 859 -23.28 -9.85 -41.16
C GLY A 859 -23.72 -9.40 -42.55
N LEU A 860 -22.87 -8.58 -43.17
CA LEU A 860 -23.12 -8.00 -44.49
C LEU A 860 -22.52 -8.84 -45.62
N ASN A 861 -23.20 -8.87 -46.76
CA ASN A 861 -22.77 -9.57 -47.97
C ASN A 861 -23.42 -8.96 -49.21
N GLY A 862 -22.60 -8.44 -50.13
CA GLY A 862 -23.06 -7.82 -51.37
C GLY A 862 -23.02 -6.29 -51.36
N GLU A 863 -23.85 -5.67 -52.18
CA GLU A 863 -23.87 -4.21 -52.38
C GLU A 863 -24.98 -3.54 -51.55
N TYR A 864 -24.66 -2.40 -50.93
CA TYR A 864 -25.57 -1.60 -50.13
C TYR A 864 -25.48 -0.13 -50.51
N THR A 865 -26.63 0.55 -50.61
CA THR A 865 -26.71 1.99 -50.85
C THR A 865 -26.71 2.77 -49.54
N VAL A 866 -25.95 3.88 -49.48
CA VAL A 866 -25.87 4.74 -48.30
C VAL A 866 -26.34 6.16 -48.65
N GLY A 867 -27.28 6.68 -47.86
CA GLY A 867 -27.80 8.03 -48.01
C GLY A 867 -28.77 8.27 -49.19
N GLY A 868 -29.39 9.44 -49.22
CA GLY A 868 -30.40 9.81 -50.21
C GLY A 868 -31.79 9.26 -49.92
N SER A 869 -32.59 8.99 -50.96
CA SER A 869 -33.97 8.52 -50.81
C SER A 869 -34.06 7.00 -50.80
N SER A 870 -34.64 6.41 -49.74
CA SER A 870 -34.78 4.94 -49.56
C SER A 870 -33.46 4.16 -49.72
N PRO A 871 -32.40 4.49 -48.97
CA PRO A 871 -31.16 3.70 -48.97
C PRO A 871 -31.29 2.42 -48.13
N ASP A 872 -30.30 1.54 -48.25
CA ASP A 872 -30.13 0.40 -47.34
C ASP A 872 -29.63 0.86 -45.96
N PHE A 873 -28.76 1.88 -45.94
CA PHE A 873 -28.33 2.58 -44.72
C PHE A 873 -28.59 4.08 -44.84
N GLU A 874 -29.20 4.68 -43.81
CA GLU A 874 -29.49 6.12 -43.81
C GLU A 874 -28.23 6.98 -43.95
N ASP A 875 -27.14 6.60 -43.28
CA ASP A 875 -25.87 7.31 -43.22
C ASP A 875 -24.68 6.34 -43.05
N LEU A 876 -23.46 6.88 -43.02
CA LEU A 876 -22.25 6.06 -42.89
C LEU A 876 -22.09 5.48 -41.49
N THR A 877 -22.57 6.18 -40.46
CA THR A 877 -22.53 5.75 -39.07
C THR A 877 -23.32 4.46 -38.88
N ARG A 878 -24.52 4.34 -39.46
CA ARG A 878 -25.32 3.10 -39.41
C ARG A 878 -24.63 1.96 -40.16
N ALA A 879 -24.10 2.22 -41.35
CA ALA A 879 -23.36 1.24 -42.13
C ALA A 879 -22.13 0.71 -41.37
N VAL A 880 -21.33 1.60 -40.77
CA VAL A 880 -20.16 1.26 -39.96
C VAL A 880 -20.54 0.58 -38.65
N THR A 881 -21.64 0.98 -38.01
CA THR A 881 -22.14 0.31 -36.79
C THR A 881 -22.51 -1.14 -37.07
N ASN A 882 -23.24 -1.39 -38.16
CA ASN A 882 -23.60 -2.75 -38.57
C ASN A 882 -22.34 -3.55 -38.93
N LEU A 883 -21.40 -2.97 -39.70
CA LEU A 883 -20.14 -3.62 -40.03
C LEU A 883 -19.33 -4.02 -38.78
N ASN A 884 -19.18 -3.10 -37.81
CA ASN A 884 -18.39 -3.34 -36.61
C ASN A 884 -19.01 -4.41 -35.69
N LEU A 885 -20.34 -4.45 -35.59
CA LEU A 885 -21.05 -5.34 -34.65
C LEU A 885 -21.54 -6.64 -35.28
N GLY A 886 -21.84 -6.65 -36.57
CA GLY A 886 -22.34 -7.82 -37.32
C GLY A 886 -21.29 -8.48 -38.21
N GLY A 887 -20.21 -7.76 -38.57
CA GLY A 887 -19.16 -8.27 -39.44
C GLY A 887 -19.63 -8.48 -40.89
N VAL A 888 -18.91 -9.34 -41.60
CA VAL A 888 -19.21 -9.69 -43.00
C VAL A 888 -19.26 -11.20 -43.19
N THR A 889 -20.19 -11.68 -44.02
CA THR A 889 -20.25 -13.09 -44.45
C THR A 889 -19.80 -13.28 -45.90
N GLY A 890 -19.57 -12.18 -46.62
CA GLY A 890 -19.01 -12.12 -47.97
C GLY A 890 -18.38 -10.76 -48.26
N SER A 891 -17.92 -10.53 -49.49
CA SER A 891 -17.46 -9.20 -49.92
C SER A 891 -18.59 -8.16 -49.87
N VAL A 892 -18.27 -6.94 -49.45
CA VAL A 892 -19.23 -5.85 -49.25
C VAL A 892 -18.84 -4.60 -50.02
N THR A 893 -19.81 -3.96 -50.67
CA THR A 893 -19.63 -2.63 -51.28
C THR A 893 -20.70 -1.66 -50.80
N PHE A 894 -20.29 -0.58 -50.15
CA PHE A 894 -21.14 0.57 -49.83
C PHE A 894 -21.09 1.59 -50.98
N SER A 895 -22.18 1.69 -51.75
CA SER A 895 -22.39 2.68 -52.80
C SER A 895 -23.05 3.94 -52.22
N ILE A 896 -22.25 4.96 -51.95
CA ILE A 896 -22.62 6.17 -51.24
C ILE A 896 -23.17 7.21 -52.23
N ARG A 897 -24.41 7.64 -52.02
CA ARG A 897 -25.06 8.60 -52.92
C ARG A 897 -24.52 10.01 -52.74
N SER A 898 -24.62 10.84 -53.77
CA SER A 898 -24.13 12.21 -53.75
C SER A 898 -24.66 13.00 -52.55
N GLY A 899 -23.76 13.65 -51.81
CA GLY A 899 -24.09 14.34 -50.57
C GLY A 899 -22.87 14.71 -49.72
N SER A 900 -23.13 15.45 -48.65
CA SER A 900 -22.14 15.76 -47.61
C SER A 900 -22.54 15.05 -46.33
N TYR A 901 -21.64 14.19 -45.84
CA TYR A 901 -21.80 13.32 -44.68
C TYR A 901 -20.92 13.87 -43.56
N ASN A 902 -21.52 14.54 -42.59
CA ASN A 902 -20.78 15.13 -41.47
C ASN A 902 -20.73 14.16 -40.29
N GLU A 903 -19.81 13.21 -40.34
CA GLU A 903 -19.77 12.03 -39.48
C GLU A 903 -18.33 11.70 -39.11
N GLN A 904 -18.12 11.25 -37.87
CA GLN A 904 -16.84 10.72 -37.41
C GLN A 904 -16.96 9.20 -37.34
N LEU A 905 -16.14 8.49 -38.13
CA LEU A 905 -16.25 7.05 -38.32
C LEU A 905 -15.08 6.35 -37.62
N GLU A 906 -15.37 5.34 -36.80
CA GLU A 906 -14.37 4.39 -36.30
C GLU A 906 -14.71 3.02 -36.85
N ILE A 907 -13.76 2.41 -37.56
CA ILE A 907 -13.88 1.06 -38.11
C ILE A 907 -12.86 0.19 -37.39
N ILE A 908 -13.35 -0.86 -36.74
CA ILE A 908 -12.51 -1.79 -35.97
C ILE A 908 -12.10 -3.00 -36.82
N HIS A 909 -11.32 -3.92 -36.26
CA HIS A 909 -11.30 -5.28 -36.79
C HIS A 909 -12.68 -5.92 -36.59
N PHE A 910 -13.37 -6.24 -37.69
CA PHE A 910 -14.71 -6.83 -37.66
C PHE A 910 -14.70 -8.31 -38.07
N PRO A 911 -15.62 -9.13 -37.51
CA PRO A 911 -15.68 -10.56 -37.81
C PRO A 911 -15.90 -10.84 -39.31
N GLY A 912 -15.26 -11.89 -39.82
CA GLY A 912 -15.38 -12.33 -41.21
C GLY A 912 -14.55 -11.55 -42.24
N SER A 913 -13.85 -10.49 -41.82
CA SER A 913 -12.87 -9.77 -42.67
C SER A 913 -11.77 -10.70 -43.16
N SER A 914 -11.55 -10.74 -44.48
CA SER A 914 -10.45 -11.49 -45.12
C SER A 914 -10.11 -10.88 -46.48
N GLU A 915 -9.03 -11.32 -47.11
CA GLU A 915 -8.70 -10.89 -48.49
C GLU A 915 -9.76 -11.29 -49.52
N GLU A 916 -10.61 -12.28 -49.21
CA GLU A 916 -11.76 -12.71 -50.04
C GLU A 916 -13.05 -11.94 -49.71
N ASN A 917 -13.14 -11.37 -48.51
CA ASN A 917 -14.28 -10.59 -48.01
C ASN A 917 -13.85 -9.13 -47.79
N LEU A 918 -13.55 -8.44 -48.90
CA LEU A 918 -13.18 -7.03 -48.88
C LEU A 918 -14.39 -6.14 -48.57
N VAL A 919 -14.15 -5.03 -47.87
CA VAL A 919 -15.15 -3.96 -47.68
C VAL A 919 -14.76 -2.74 -48.49
N THR A 920 -15.59 -2.36 -49.46
CA THR A 920 -15.38 -1.20 -50.33
C THR A 920 -16.34 -0.07 -49.99
N PHE A 921 -15.82 1.13 -49.71
CA PHE A 921 -16.60 2.36 -49.65
C PHE A 921 -16.36 3.16 -50.93
N GLN A 922 -17.43 3.46 -51.67
CA GLN A 922 -17.34 4.18 -52.94
C GLN A 922 -18.48 5.17 -53.16
N SER A 923 -18.29 6.19 -53.99
CA SER A 923 -19.42 6.96 -54.51
C SER A 923 -20.23 6.14 -55.52
N GLU A 924 -21.57 6.25 -55.45
CA GLU A 924 -22.49 5.64 -56.40
C GLU A 924 -22.32 6.22 -57.82
N SER A 925 -21.92 7.50 -57.92
CA SER A 925 -21.67 8.15 -59.21
C SER A 925 -20.30 7.82 -59.84
N GLY A 926 -19.38 7.25 -59.06
CA GLY A 926 -17.99 7.06 -59.46
C GLY A 926 -17.17 8.36 -59.51
N ASN A 927 -17.67 9.47 -58.94
CA ASN A 927 -16.98 10.75 -58.88
C ASN A 927 -16.75 11.18 -57.43
N ALA A 928 -15.48 11.39 -57.05
CA ALA A 928 -15.09 11.81 -55.71
C ALA A 928 -15.71 13.14 -55.27
N GLU A 929 -15.93 14.09 -56.18
CA GLU A 929 -16.49 15.41 -55.84
C GLU A 929 -17.96 15.35 -55.39
N ASP A 930 -18.68 14.28 -55.74
CA ASP A 930 -20.11 14.17 -55.44
C ASP A 930 -20.38 13.73 -53.99
N VAL A 931 -19.40 13.13 -53.32
CA VAL A 931 -19.52 12.60 -51.96
C VAL A 931 -18.41 13.15 -51.07
N THR A 932 -18.78 13.94 -50.06
CA THR A 932 -17.83 14.46 -49.06
C THR A 932 -18.12 13.88 -47.68
N VAL A 933 -17.17 13.14 -47.11
CA VAL A 933 -17.17 12.71 -45.71
C VAL A 933 -16.34 13.69 -44.89
N THR A 934 -16.94 14.34 -43.89
CA THR A 934 -16.31 15.46 -43.18
C THR A 934 -16.53 15.40 -41.68
N TYR A 935 -15.55 15.89 -40.90
CA TYR A 935 -15.74 16.06 -39.47
C TYR A 935 -14.89 17.19 -38.86
N ASN A 936 -15.35 17.74 -37.73
CA ASN A 936 -14.67 18.78 -36.96
C ASN A 936 -14.16 18.25 -35.60
N ALA A 937 -13.02 17.55 -35.60
CA ALA A 937 -12.43 16.99 -34.39
C ALA A 937 -12.03 18.08 -33.38
N SER A 938 -12.74 18.15 -32.26
CA SER A 938 -12.57 19.22 -31.24
C SER A 938 -11.59 18.85 -30.12
N VAL A 939 -11.26 17.57 -29.97
CA VAL A 939 -10.34 17.04 -28.96
C VAL A 939 -9.16 16.32 -29.62
N TRP A 940 -8.04 16.23 -28.91
CA TRP A 940 -6.78 15.74 -29.49
C TRP A 940 -6.70 14.22 -29.61
N ASN A 941 -7.39 13.49 -28.71
CA ASN A 941 -7.43 12.03 -28.65
C ASN A 941 -8.45 11.41 -29.62
N GLU A 942 -9.33 12.22 -30.21
CA GLU A 942 -10.28 11.84 -31.27
C GLU A 942 -10.03 12.70 -32.51
N ASN A 943 -8.76 12.93 -32.82
CA ASN A 943 -8.33 13.71 -33.97
C ASN A 943 -8.37 12.86 -35.24
N TYR A 944 -9.55 12.69 -35.83
CA TYR A 944 -9.75 11.99 -37.10
C TYR A 944 -11.12 12.31 -37.71
N THR A 945 -11.28 12.05 -39.01
CA THR A 945 -12.59 11.92 -39.68
C THR A 945 -12.97 10.43 -39.80
N VAL A 946 -12.01 9.60 -40.21
CA VAL A 946 -12.10 8.14 -40.23
C VAL A 946 -10.94 7.57 -39.43
N PHE A 947 -11.23 6.68 -38.49
CA PHE A 947 -10.24 5.97 -37.70
C PHE A 947 -10.31 4.48 -38.03
N LEU A 948 -9.19 3.93 -38.51
CA LEU A 948 -9.04 2.50 -38.77
C LEU A 948 -8.27 1.89 -37.60
N ASN A 949 -9.01 1.23 -36.69
CA ASN A 949 -8.51 0.70 -35.42
C ASN A 949 -8.44 -0.83 -35.45
N GLY A 950 -7.33 -1.36 -35.96
CA GLY A 950 -7.17 -2.79 -36.24
C GLY A 950 -7.90 -3.26 -37.51
N ALA A 951 -8.57 -2.35 -38.23
CA ALA A 951 -9.32 -2.66 -39.44
C ALA A 951 -8.42 -3.21 -40.55
N ARG A 952 -8.97 -4.16 -41.32
CA ARG A 952 -8.24 -4.82 -42.40
C ARG A 952 -9.12 -5.08 -43.60
N ASN A 953 -8.49 -5.28 -44.76
CA ASN A 953 -9.14 -5.73 -46.00
C ASN A 953 -10.18 -4.73 -46.51
N MET A 954 -9.74 -3.48 -46.70
CA MET A 954 -10.64 -2.36 -47.00
C MET A 954 -10.20 -1.57 -48.24
N VAL A 955 -11.19 -1.06 -48.96
CA VAL A 955 -11.01 -0.17 -50.12
C VAL A 955 -11.81 1.11 -49.92
N PHE A 956 -11.16 2.26 -50.08
CA PHE A 956 -11.82 3.57 -50.17
C PHE A 956 -11.57 4.14 -51.55
N GLN A 957 -12.62 4.36 -52.33
CA GLN A 957 -12.48 4.82 -53.72
C GLN A 957 -13.50 5.85 -54.17
N ASN A 958 -13.10 6.81 -55.01
CA ASN A 958 -14.00 7.82 -55.55
C ASN A 958 -14.76 8.60 -54.46
N LEU A 959 -14.08 9.02 -53.39
CA LEU A 959 -14.66 9.79 -52.27
C LEU A 959 -13.84 11.04 -51.96
N THR A 960 -14.49 12.10 -51.49
CA THR A 960 -13.81 13.24 -50.86
C THR A 960 -13.87 13.09 -49.34
N PHE A 961 -12.72 13.21 -48.67
CA PHE A 961 -12.63 13.28 -47.21
C PHE A 961 -12.11 14.64 -46.76
N ALA A 962 -12.70 15.24 -45.73
CA ALA A 962 -12.35 16.58 -45.27
C ALA A 962 -12.29 16.70 -43.74
N ALA A 963 -11.29 17.42 -43.24
CA ALA A 963 -11.22 17.81 -41.83
C ALA A 963 -11.33 19.33 -41.69
N THR A 964 -12.25 19.81 -40.85
CA THR A 964 -12.58 21.25 -40.77
C THR A 964 -11.97 21.98 -39.56
N ASN A 965 -11.37 21.26 -38.62
CA ASN A 965 -10.75 21.88 -37.46
C ASN A 965 -9.38 22.47 -37.81
N ASN A 966 -9.04 23.65 -37.29
CA ASN A 966 -7.73 24.26 -37.60
C ASN A 966 -6.56 23.66 -36.84
N SER A 967 -6.77 22.89 -35.77
CA SER A 967 -5.72 22.35 -34.91
C SER A 967 -5.57 20.84 -35.00
N ASN A 968 -6.70 20.13 -34.99
CA ASN A 968 -6.82 18.67 -35.02
C ASN A 968 -7.50 18.27 -36.34
N SER A 969 -6.73 18.09 -37.40
CA SER A 969 -7.26 17.89 -38.76
C SER A 969 -6.74 16.64 -39.45
N ARG A 970 -6.54 15.55 -38.69
CA ARG A 970 -6.29 14.27 -39.35
C ARG A 970 -7.56 13.80 -40.05
N ILE A 971 -7.39 13.21 -41.23
CA ILE A 971 -8.52 12.73 -42.03
C ILE A 971 -8.69 11.23 -41.83
N ILE A 972 -7.73 10.42 -42.27
CA ILE A 972 -7.69 8.98 -41.99
C ILE A 972 -6.55 8.70 -40.99
N ASP A 973 -6.90 8.23 -39.79
CA ASP A 973 -5.94 7.79 -38.78
C ASP A 973 -5.87 6.25 -38.76
N LEU A 974 -4.67 5.70 -38.66
CA LEU A 974 -4.37 4.27 -38.79
C LEU A 974 -3.71 3.76 -37.51
N VAL A 975 -4.36 2.79 -36.85
CA VAL A 975 -3.78 2.01 -35.76
C VAL A 975 -3.92 0.53 -36.07
N SER A 976 -2.82 -0.21 -36.09
CA SER A 976 -2.78 -1.65 -36.38
C SER A 976 -3.51 -2.10 -37.67
N ALA A 977 -3.56 -1.24 -38.69
CA ALA A 977 -4.32 -1.47 -39.92
C ALA A 977 -3.53 -2.29 -40.97
N GLU A 978 -4.21 -3.15 -41.73
CA GLU A 978 -3.57 -4.02 -42.73
C GLU A 978 -4.40 -4.17 -44.01
N ASN A 979 -3.75 -4.24 -45.17
CA ASN A 979 -4.40 -4.44 -46.47
C ASN A 979 -5.48 -3.37 -46.75
N ILE A 980 -5.02 -2.12 -46.86
CA ILE A 980 -5.86 -0.94 -47.07
C ILE A 980 -5.51 -0.31 -48.42
N LEU A 981 -6.50 -0.20 -49.30
CA LEU A 981 -6.38 0.50 -50.58
C LEU A 981 -7.17 1.82 -50.53
N ILE A 982 -6.50 2.93 -50.81
CA ILE A 982 -7.11 4.25 -50.96
C ILE A 982 -6.83 4.73 -52.37
N THR A 983 -7.87 4.89 -53.19
CA THR A 983 -7.70 5.25 -54.60
C THR A 983 -8.70 6.25 -55.14
N GLN A 984 -8.32 7.02 -56.17
CA GLN A 984 -9.21 7.92 -56.91
C GLN A 984 -10.02 8.87 -56.00
N SER A 985 -9.45 9.24 -54.85
CA SER A 985 -10.13 9.99 -53.79
C SER A 985 -9.48 11.35 -53.58
N ALA A 986 -10.22 12.29 -52.98
CA ALA A 986 -9.73 13.62 -52.65
C ALA A 986 -9.64 13.82 -51.13
N PHE A 987 -8.59 14.49 -50.66
CA PHE A 987 -8.36 14.79 -49.26
C PHE A 987 -8.22 16.30 -49.05
N LEU A 988 -9.18 16.90 -48.36
CA LEU A 988 -9.27 18.35 -48.15
C LEU A 988 -8.89 18.71 -46.71
N GLY A 989 -7.70 19.26 -46.55
CA GLY A 989 -7.16 19.72 -45.29
C GLY A 989 -7.51 21.16 -44.90
N GLN A 990 -6.85 21.65 -43.85
CA GLN A 990 -6.83 23.08 -43.52
C GLN A 990 -5.47 23.69 -43.86
N THR A 991 -5.50 24.90 -44.44
CA THR A 991 -4.28 25.70 -44.67
C THR A 991 -3.60 26.01 -43.34
N SER A 992 -2.30 25.76 -43.23
CA SER A 992 -1.56 25.95 -41.99
C SER A 992 -0.09 26.29 -42.22
N ALA A 993 0.45 27.20 -41.42
CA ALA A 993 1.90 27.43 -41.33
C ALA A 993 2.62 26.51 -40.33
N GLY A 994 1.88 25.63 -39.63
CA GLY A 994 2.39 24.73 -38.60
C GLY A 994 2.95 23.41 -39.17
N ASN A 995 3.77 22.72 -38.38
CA ASN A 995 4.52 21.52 -38.78
C ASN A 995 4.14 20.25 -37.99
N THR A 996 2.91 20.19 -37.49
CA THR A 996 2.41 19.13 -36.61
C THR A 996 1.79 17.97 -37.40
N ASN A 997 2.06 16.73 -36.97
CA ASN A 997 1.41 15.52 -37.51
C ASN A 997 -0.05 15.36 -37.04
N ALA A 998 -0.55 16.25 -36.17
CA ALA A 998 -1.96 16.36 -35.82
C ALA A 998 -2.84 16.86 -37.00
N ARG A 999 -2.22 17.16 -38.14
CA ARG A 999 -2.87 17.71 -39.35
C ARG A 999 -2.37 16.98 -40.58
N ALA A 1000 -2.47 15.65 -40.56
CA ALA A 1000 -2.02 14.77 -41.62
C ALA A 1000 -3.23 14.19 -42.35
N SER A 1001 -3.24 14.15 -43.69
CA SER A 1001 -4.39 13.57 -44.40
C SER A 1001 -4.49 12.06 -44.14
N ILE A 1002 -3.39 11.33 -44.26
CA ILE A 1002 -3.29 9.94 -43.80
C ILE A 1002 -2.20 9.88 -42.72
N HIS A 1003 -2.52 9.31 -41.56
CA HIS A 1003 -1.66 9.30 -40.40
C HIS A 1003 -1.53 7.89 -39.79
N ALA A 1004 -0.31 7.46 -39.52
CA ALA A 1004 0.03 6.37 -38.61
C ALA A 1004 1.17 6.83 -37.69
N GLY A 1005 0.89 7.01 -36.40
CA GLY A 1005 1.83 7.58 -35.43
C GLY A 1005 2.39 6.55 -34.47
N ASN A 1006 3.59 6.03 -34.76
CA ASN A 1006 4.19 4.93 -34.00
C ASN A 1006 3.23 3.72 -33.86
N SER A 1007 2.53 3.39 -34.94
CA SER A 1007 1.61 2.27 -34.98
C SER A 1007 2.07 1.26 -36.01
N TRP A 1008 1.93 -0.03 -35.69
CA TRP A 1008 2.04 -1.08 -36.69
C TRP A 1008 1.00 -0.86 -37.79
N HIS A 1009 1.39 -1.11 -39.04
CA HIS A 1009 0.54 -1.08 -40.23
C HIS A 1009 1.21 -1.92 -41.31
N LYS A 1010 0.46 -2.48 -42.27
CA LYS A 1010 1.03 -3.31 -43.33
C LYS A 1010 0.18 -3.26 -44.60
N ASP A 1011 0.79 -3.38 -45.77
CA ASP A 1011 0.09 -3.43 -47.06
C ASP A 1011 -0.85 -2.22 -47.25
N ILE A 1012 -0.28 -1.01 -47.10
CA ILE A 1012 -0.98 0.27 -47.25
C ILE A 1012 -0.70 0.82 -48.66
N VAL A 1013 -1.75 0.87 -49.49
CA VAL A 1013 -1.67 1.32 -50.88
C VAL A 1013 -2.47 2.62 -51.04
N VAL A 1014 -1.79 3.68 -51.46
CA VAL A 1014 -2.36 5.01 -51.69
C VAL A 1014 -2.07 5.40 -53.15
N THR A 1015 -3.07 5.32 -54.02
CA THR A 1015 -2.87 5.53 -55.47
C THR A 1015 -3.89 6.45 -56.13
N ASP A 1016 -3.47 7.29 -57.06
CA ASP A 1016 -4.37 8.12 -57.89
C ASP A 1016 -5.26 9.08 -57.06
N ASN A 1017 -4.79 9.57 -55.92
CA ASN A 1017 -5.53 10.50 -55.06
C ASN A 1017 -5.05 11.95 -55.21
N HIS A 1018 -5.90 12.89 -54.81
CA HIS A 1018 -5.57 14.32 -54.75
C HIS A 1018 -5.62 14.81 -53.29
N PHE A 1019 -4.45 15.16 -52.74
CA PHE A 1019 -4.29 15.73 -51.41
C PHE A 1019 -4.10 17.23 -51.49
N ARG A 1020 -4.94 17.99 -50.80
CA ARG A 1020 -4.87 19.45 -50.76
C ARG A 1020 -4.78 19.96 -49.33
N ASP A 1021 -3.92 20.95 -49.11
CA ASP A 1021 -3.66 21.58 -47.81
C ASP A 1021 -3.11 20.58 -46.77
N ASN A 1022 -3.27 20.84 -45.47
CA ASN A 1022 -2.69 20.09 -44.34
C ASN A 1022 -1.16 20.28 -44.13
N SER A 1023 -0.67 19.78 -43.00
CA SER A 1023 0.76 19.80 -42.69
C SER A 1023 1.48 18.62 -43.34
N TYR A 1024 0.88 17.44 -43.27
CA TYR A 1024 1.38 16.22 -43.90
C TYR A 1024 0.34 15.67 -44.88
N GLY A 1025 0.78 15.21 -46.05
CA GLY A 1025 -0.08 14.44 -46.96
C GLY A 1025 -0.24 13.03 -46.41
N VAL A 1026 0.82 12.23 -46.51
CA VAL A 1026 0.91 10.90 -45.92
C VAL A 1026 2.02 10.87 -44.86
N TYR A 1027 1.66 10.49 -43.63
CA TYR A 1027 2.56 10.31 -42.50
C TYR A 1027 2.47 8.87 -42.01
N LEU A 1028 3.48 8.04 -42.30
CA LEU A 1028 3.55 6.64 -41.87
C LEU A 1028 4.79 6.41 -41.01
N TYR A 1029 4.57 6.07 -39.74
CA TYR A 1029 5.61 5.76 -38.77
C TYR A 1029 5.22 4.56 -37.89
N SER A 1030 6.12 3.59 -37.82
CA SER A 1030 6.07 2.45 -36.89
C SER A 1030 7.40 2.31 -36.15
N SER A 1031 7.41 1.76 -34.93
CA SER A 1031 8.65 1.42 -34.20
C SER A 1031 9.28 0.10 -34.66
N THR A 1032 8.56 -0.66 -35.47
CA THR A 1032 9.02 -1.90 -36.11
C THR A 1032 8.89 -1.80 -37.61
N ASN A 1033 9.83 -2.38 -38.34
CA ASN A 1033 9.79 -2.40 -39.80
C ASN A 1033 8.50 -3.04 -40.33
N THR A 1034 7.85 -2.38 -41.27
CA THR A 1034 6.58 -2.82 -41.90
C THR A 1034 6.72 -2.89 -43.43
N THR A 1035 5.89 -3.67 -44.12
CA THR A 1035 6.02 -3.97 -45.56
C THR A 1035 4.77 -3.55 -46.33
N GLY A 1036 4.89 -3.50 -47.66
CA GLY A 1036 3.73 -3.35 -48.56
C GLY A 1036 3.22 -1.92 -48.72
N THR A 1037 4.01 -0.93 -48.31
CA THR A 1037 3.68 0.48 -48.50
C THR A 1037 3.89 0.90 -49.95
N VAL A 1038 2.82 1.32 -50.62
CA VAL A 1038 2.84 1.84 -51.99
C VAL A 1038 2.15 3.20 -52.01
N VAL A 1039 2.84 4.22 -52.52
CA VAL A 1039 2.31 5.56 -52.72
C VAL A 1039 2.59 5.98 -54.15
N GLU A 1040 1.59 5.90 -55.02
CA GLU A 1040 1.79 6.12 -56.46
C GLU A 1040 0.77 7.02 -57.14
N ASN A 1041 1.20 7.77 -58.17
CA ASN A 1041 0.35 8.58 -59.03
C ASN A 1041 -0.56 9.59 -58.28
N ASN A 1042 -0.20 10.00 -57.06
CA ASN A 1042 -0.97 10.96 -56.29
C ASN A 1042 -0.53 12.40 -56.59
N ILE A 1043 -1.45 13.33 -56.43
CA ILE A 1043 -1.19 14.78 -56.48
C ILE A 1043 -1.21 15.32 -55.05
N PHE A 1044 -0.11 15.96 -54.63
CA PHE A 1044 0.06 16.61 -53.33
C PHE A 1044 0.19 18.13 -53.53
N GLU A 1045 -0.86 18.86 -53.20
CA GLU A 1045 -0.98 20.30 -53.35
C GLU A 1045 -0.96 20.99 -51.98
N ASP A 1046 0.00 21.91 -51.78
CA ASP A 1046 0.04 22.86 -50.66
C ASP A 1046 0.17 22.26 -49.24
N GLN A 1047 0.81 21.10 -49.08
CA GLN A 1047 1.25 20.66 -47.75
C GLN A 1047 2.30 21.63 -47.19
N SER A 1048 2.24 21.91 -45.88
CA SER A 1048 3.13 22.89 -45.25
C SER A 1048 4.38 22.31 -44.57
N ARG A 1049 4.42 20.98 -44.39
CA ARG A 1049 5.57 20.30 -43.76
C ARG A 1049 6.12 19.15 -44.60
N ASN A 1050 5.35 18.11 -44.88
CA ASN A 1050 5.80 17.03 -45.76
C ASN A 1050 4.67 16.64 -46.71
N ALA A 1051 4.94 16.45 -48.00
CA ALA A 1051 3.98 15.71 -48.82
C ALA A 1051 3.96 14.24 -48.36
N LEU A 1052 5.15 13.64 -48.25
CA LEU A 1052 5.34 12.27 -47.79
C LEU A 1052 6.35 12.21 -46.64
N TYR A 1053 5.97 11.56 -45.55
CA TYR A 1053 6.86 11.16 -44.46
C TYR A 1053 6.69 9.66 -44.22
N ILE A 1054 7.69 8.89 -44.64
CA ILE A 1054 7.68 7.43 -44.58
C ILE A 1054 8.85 6.97 -43.73
N ARG A 1055 8.55 6.21 -42.67
CA ARG A 1055 9.55 5.81 -41.70
C ARG A 1055 9.41 4.35 -41.30
N ASP A 1056 10.56 3.69 -41.12
CA ASP A 1056 10.67 2.31 -40.65
C ASP A 1056 9.84 1.33 -41.52
N GLN A 1057 10.03 1.42 -42.85
CA GLN A 1057 9.40 0.56 -43.86
C GLN A 1057 10.43 -0.33 -44.56
N ILE A 1058 10.03 -1.50 -45.03
CA ILE A 1058 10.80 -2.38 -45.92
C ILE A 1058 10.24 -2.27 -47.32
N ASN A 1059 11.11 -1.96 -48.29
CA ASN A 1059 10.79 -1.86 -49.71
C ASN A 1059 9.58 -0.97 -50.06
N PRO A 1060 9.40 0.23 -49.46
CA PRO A 1060 8.34 1.13 -49.91
C PRO A 1060 8.52 1.53 -51.37
N VAL A 1061 7.41 1.65 -52.10
CA VAL A 1061 7.37 2.13 -53.49
C VAL A 1061 6.71 3.50 -53.52
N ILE A 1062 7.46 4.53 -53.91
CA ILE A 1062 6.99 5.91 -54.01
C ILE A 1062 7.21 6.38 -55.45
N ARG A 1063 6.16 6.33 -56.27
CA ARG A 1063 6.31 6.46 -57.72
C ARG A 1063 5.32 7.40 -58.38
N GLY A 1064 5.78 8.24 -59.31
CA GLY A 1064 4.88 8.99 -60.20
C GLY A 1064 4.04 10.06 -59.48
N ASN A 1065 4.40 10.44 -58.24
CA ASN A 1065 3.65 11.45 -57.50
C ASN A 1065 4.03 12.86 -57.96
N ASP A 1066 3.03 13.74 -58.07
CA ASP A 1066 3.22 15.17 -58.36
C ASP A 1066 3.04 15.97 -57.06
N VAL A 1067 4.09 16.63 -56.61
CA VAL A 1067 4.16 17.38 -55.36
C VAL A 1067 4.41 18.84 -55.68
N PHE A 1068 3.46 19.71 -55.39
CA PHE A 1068 3.60 21.16 -55.56
C PHE A 1068 3.15 21.91 -54.30
N THR A 1069 3.98 22.87 -53.85
CA THR A 1069 3.58 23.77 -52.75
C THR A 1069 3.94 25.23 -53.06
N ALA A 1070 2.94 26.09 -52.89
CA ALA A 1070 3.04 27.55 -52.84
C ALA A 1070 3.16 28.06 -51.39
N SER A 1071 3.20 27.17 -50.39
CA SER A 1071 3.33 27.54 -48.99
C SER A 1071 4.56 28.40 -48.73
N ALA A 1072 4.40 29.45 -47.92
CA ALA A 1072 5.50 30.32 -47.50
C ALA A 1072 6.41 29.67 -46.44
N THR A 1073 6.14 28.45 -45.99
CA THR A 1073 6.86 27.77 -44.91
C THR A 1073 8.22 27.25 -45.33
N THR A 1074 9.31 27.75 -44.74
CA THR A 1074 10.69 27.34 -45.00
C THR A 1074 11.05 25.92 -44.52
N SER A 1075 10.09 25.19 -43.95
CA SER A 1075 10.32 23.86 -43.36
C SER A 1075 9.77 22.70 -44.20
N PHE A 1076 9.18 23.02 -45.36
CA PHE A 1076 8.57 22.03 -46.25
C PHE A 1076 9.59 21.02 -46.79
N ARG A 1077 9.15 19.77 -46.91
CA ARG A 1077 9.87 18.65 -47.48
C ARG A 1077 8.97 17.96 -48.50
N GLY A 1078 9.48 17.62 -49.68
CA GLY A 1078 8.71 16.84 -50.64
C GLY A 1078 8.51 15.42 -50.12
N ILE A 1079 9.56 14.62 -50.25
CA ILE A 1079 9.55 13.22 -49.82
C ILE A 1079 10.61 13.04 -48.73
N GLU A 1080 10.22 12.48 -47.59
CA GLU A 1080 11.14 12.10 -46.52
C GLU A 1080 11.04 10.61 -46.24
N LEU A 1081 12.18 9.92 -46.34
CA LEU A 1081 12.33 8.51 -46.02
C LEU A 1081 13.33 8.35 -44.88
N TRP A 1082 12.89 7.75 -43.77
CA TRP A 1082 13.67 7.63 -42.55
C TRP A 1082 13.77 6.16 -42.10
N SER A 1083 14.98 5.68 -41.81
CA SER A 1083 15.27 4.33 -41.29
C SER A 1083 14.65 3.17 -42.08
N SER A 1084 14.19 3.42 -43.31
CA SER A 1084 13.57 2.41 -44.16
C SER A 1084 14.64 1.55 -44.82
N THR A 1085 14.35 0.28 -45.09
CA THR A 1085 15.36 -0.71 -45.48
C THR A 1085 14.96 -1.50 -46.73
N GLY A 1086 15.95 -2.17 -47.33
CA GLY A 1086 15.80 -2.98 -48.54
C GLY A 1086 15.80 -2.16 -49.84
N GLY A 1087 15.46 -2.78 -50.96
CA GLY A 1087 15.38 -2.18 -52.30
C GLY A 1087 14.16 -1.30 -52.52
N PHE A 1088 13.98 -0.30 -51.67
CA PHE A 1088 12.92 0.71 -51.84
C PHE A 1088 13.06 1.49 -53.15
N GLU A 1089 11.94 2.01 -53.66
CA GLU A 1089 11.88 2.73 -54.93
C GLU A 1089 11.33 4.15 -54.73
N LEU A 1090 12.08 5.17 -55.20
CA LEU A 1090 11.60 6.53 -55.40
C LEU A 1090 11.80 6.92 -56.86
N SER A 1091 10.73 6.87 -57.66
CA SER A 1091 10.86 7.00 -59.11
C SER A 1091 9.77 7.86 -59.75
N PHE A 1092 10.10 8.53 -60.87
CA PHE A 1092 9.13 9.32 -61.65
C PHE A 1092 8.40 10.44 -60.88
N ASN A 1093 8.86 10.81 -59.68
CA ASN A 1093 8.21 11.84 -58.88
C ASN A 1093 8.58 13.24 -59.39
N LYS A 1094 7.60 14.14 -59.41
CA LYS A 1094 7.76 15.55 -59.76
C LYS A 1094 7.56 16.37 -58.49
N ILE A 1095 8.58 17.10 -58.04
CA ILE A 1095 8.55 17.86 -56.79
C ILE A 1095 8.90 19.32 -57.11
N THR A 1096 8.00 20.24 -56.78
CA THR A 1096 8.18 21.68 -56.96
C THR A 1096 7.81 22.41 -55.69
N SER A 1097 8.74 23.21 -55.14
CA SER A 1097 8.47 24.02 -53.94
C SER A 1097 8.87 25.48 -54.14
N SER A 1098 7.98 26.39 -53.75
CA SER A 1098 8.18 27.84 -53.86
C SER A 1098 8.99 28.44 -52.71
N ASN A 1099 9.13 27.74 -51.58
CA ASN A 1099 9.95 28.14 -50.42
C ASN A 1099 10.26 26.93 -49.50
N GLY A 1100 10.94 25.91 -50.02
CA GLY A 1100 11.13 24.61 -49.36
C GLY A 1100 12.46 24.46 -48.61
N ASN A 1101 12.53 23.44 -47.75
CA ASN A 1101 13.77 23.00 -47.09
C ASN A 1101 14.45 21.88 -47.91
N TYR A 1102 13.73 20.80 -48.22
CA TYR A 1102 14.28 19.64 -48.93
C TYR A 1102 13.32 19.12 -50.01
N GLY A 1103 13.85 18.73 -51.17
CA GLY A 1103 13.06 17.99 -52.16
C GLY A 1103 12.87 16.55 -51.74
N ILE A 1104 13.97 15.79 -51.71
CA ILE A 1104 14.01 14.42 -51.21
C ILE A 1104 14.99 14.37 -50.03
N TYR A 1105 14.51 13.93 -48.86
CA TYR A 1105 15.31 13.68 -47.66
C TYR A 1105 15.41 12.16 -47.43
N LEU A 1106 16.62 11.62 -47.42
CA LEU A 1106 16.92 10.28 -46.93
C LEU A 1106 17.72 10.32 -45.62
N ASN A 1107 17.21 9.71 -44.55
CA ASN A 1107 17.94 9.53 -43.29
C ASN A 1107 18.06 8.06 -42.94
N SER A 1108 19.28 7.52 -42.91
CA SER A 1108 19.53 6.13 -42.53
C SER A 1108 18.67 5.14 -43.32
N ALA A 1109 18.30 5.48 -44.56
CA ALA A 1109 17.51 4.63 -45.44
C ALA A 1109 18.46 3.66 -46.15
N ASN A 1110 18.44 2.38 -45.79
CA ASN A 1110 19.52 1.46 -46.14
C ASN A 1110 19.05 0.31 -47.03
N GLY A 1111 19.56 0.29 -48.25
CA GLY A 1111 19.58 -0.94 -49.05
C GLY A 1111 20.66 -1.90 -48.57
N ASN A 1112 20.87 -2.97 -49.33
CA ASN A 1112 22.01 -3.88 -49.16
C ASN A 1112 22.65 -4.22 -50.52
N ALA A 1113 23.69 -5.05 -50.51
CA ALA A 1113 24.47 -5.36 -51.70
C ALA A 1113 23.67 -6.04 -52.82
N THR A 1114 22.63 -6.79 -52.49
CA THR A 1114 21.78 -7.53 -53.45
C THR A 1114 20.44 -6.83 -53.71
N ASP A 1115 20.05 -5.89 -52.86
CA ASP A 1115 18.75 -5.21 -52.89
C ASP A 1115 18.96 -3.72 -52.53
N ARG A 1116 19.37 -2.95 -53.53
CA ARG A 1116 19.81 -1.55 -53.39
C ARG A 1116 18.61 -0.60 -53.49
N GLY A 1117 18.58 0.46 -52.69
CA GLY A 1117 17.54 1.48 -52.79
C GLY A 1117 17.69 2.27 -54.10
N MET A 1118 16.60 2.44 -54.85
CA MET A 1118 16.58 3.03 -56.19
C MET A 1118 15.91 4.41 -56.17
N LEU A 1119 16.66 5.45 -56.56
CA LEU A 1119 16.16 6.81 -56.76
C LEU A 1119 16.39 7.22 -58.20
N TYR A 1120 15.34 7.25 -59.04
CA TYR A 1120 15.54 7.52 -60.46
C TYR A 1120 14.42 8.25 -61.19
N ASN A 1121 14.76 8.91 -62.30
CA ASN A 1121 13.81 9.65 -63.13
C ASN A 1121 12.95 10.66 -62.36
N ASN A 1122 13.46 11.26 -61.28
CA ASN A 1122 12.72 12.26 -60.53
C ASN A 1122 13.05 13.67 -61.05
N PHE A 1123 12.04 14.54 -61.08
CA PHE A 1123 12.21 15.98 -61.24
C PHE A 1123 12.08 16.65 -59.87
N VAL A 1124 13.14 17.33 -59.43
CA VAL A 1124 13.19 17.96 -58.10
C VAL A 1124 13.56 19.43 -58.25
N HIS A 1125 12.58 20.31 -58.15
CA HIS A 1125 12.74 21.75 -58.09
C HIS A 1125 12.46 22.30 -56.68
N ILE A 1126 13.46 22.94 -56.07
CA ILE A 1126 13.30 23.62 -54.77
C ILE A 1126 13.75 25.08 -54.91
N HIS A 1127 12.86 25.99 -54.56
CA HIS A 1127 13.18 27.40 -54.34
C HIS A 1127 13.26 27.70 -52.84
N GLY A 1128 14.21 28.54 -52.42
CA GLY A 1128 14.29 28.96 -51.02
C GLY A 1128 15.19 30.16 -50.75
N SER A 1129 15.15 30.65 -49.52
CA SER A 1129 15.96 31.79 -49.03
C SER A 1129 16.97 31.42 -47.94
N GLY A 1130 16.98 30.17 -47.45
CA GLY A 1130 17.86 29.63 -46.40
C GLY A 1130 18.85 28.56 -46.88
N GLY A 1131 19.31 27.64 -46.01
CA GLY A 1131 20.07 26.46 -46.45
C GLY A 1131 19.13 25.31 -46.80
N PHE A 1132 18.78 25.18 -48.08
CA PHE A 1132 17.83 24.20 -48.63
C PHE A 1132 18.50 23.32 -49.69
N ASP A 1133 18.00 22.10 -49.87
CA ASP A 1133 18.63 21.11 -50.74
C ASP A 1133 17.65 20.41 -51.66
N GLY A 1134 18.12 20.04 -52.85
CA GLY A 1134 17.35 19.22 -53.79
C GLY A 1134 17.20 17.80 -53.26
N ILE A 1135 18.32 17.06 -53.22
CA ILE A 1135 18.41 15.73 -52.60
C ILE A 1135 19.37 15.80 -51.41
N TYR A 1136 18.88 15.40 -50.23
CA TYR A 1136 19.58 15.44 -48.96
C TYR A 1136 19.69 14.04 -48.36
N ASN A 1137 20.90 13.49 -48.33
CA ASN A 1137 21.18 12.17 -47.76
C ASN A 1137 21.99 12.28 -46.46
N THR A 1138 21.52 11.65 -45.38
CA THR A 1138 22.27 11.48 -44.13
C THR A 1138 22.33 10.01 -43.75
N ASN A 1139 23.53 9.43 -43.75
CA ASN A 1139 23.79 8.06 -43.29
C ASN A 1139 23.08 6.92 -44.03
N SER A 1140 22.52 7.16 -45.22
CA SER A 1140 21.90 6.11 -46.04
C SER A 1140 22.94 5.37 -46.87
N SER A 1141 22.81 4.05 -46.99
CA SER A 1141 23.78 3.17 -47.65
C SER A 1141 23.16 2.30 -48.74
N TYR A 1142 23.99 1.85 -49.69
CA TYR A 1142 23.58 1.00 -50.81
C TYR A 1142 22.49 1.62 -51.69
N LEU A 1143 22.59 2.91 -51.99
CA LEU A 1143 21.68 3.65 -52.86
C LEU A 1143 22.18 3.73 -54.30
N ASN A 1144 21.26 3.66 -55.26
CA ASN A 1144 21.47 4.05 -56.65
C ASN A 1144 20.66 5.32 -56.93
N VAL A 1145 21.36 6.45 -57.04
CA VAL A 1145 20.77 7.74 -57.42
C VAL A 1145 21.09 7.96 -58.89
N VAL A 1146 20.09 7.82 -59.77
CA VAL A 1146 20.30 7.72 -61.22
C VAL A 1146 19.29 8.52 -62.04
N PHE A 1147 19.69 9.22 -63.09
CA PHE A 1147 18.76 9.92 -64.01
C PHE A 1147 17.83 10.95 -63.33
N ASN A 1148 18.24 11.55 -62.22
CA ASN A 1148 17.43 12.58 -61.56
C ASN A 1148 17.81 13.97 -62.08
N ASN A 1149 16.80 14.79 -62.40
CA ASN A 1149 16.98 16.20 -62.71
C ASN A 1149 16.67 17.03 -61.46
N VAL A 1150 17.69 17.66 -60.91
CA VAL A 1150 17.59 18.47 -59.70
C VAL A 1150 17.92 19.92 -60.03
N ASN A 1151 17.03 20.82 -59.65
CA ASN A 1151 17.16 22.25 -59.86
C ASN A 1151 16.91 23.01 -58.56
N VAL A 1152 17.92 23.71 -58.06
CA VAL A 1152 17.85 24.51 -56.85
C VAL A 1152 17.94 25.98 -57.24
N THR A 1153 16.93 26.78 -56.88
CA THR A 1153 16.89 28.23 -57.19
C THR A 1153 16.64 29.04 -55.92
N GLY A 1154 16.95 30.34 -55.92
CA GLY A 1154 16.87 31.17 -54.71
C GLY A 1154 18.06 32.10 -54.56
N SER A 1155 18.45 32.38 -53.32
CA SER A 1155 19.49 33.40 -53.03
C SER A 1155 20.51 33.00 -51.96
N SER A 1156 20.67 31.71 -51.67
CA SER A 1156 21.54 31.23 -50.60
C SER A 1156 22.74 30.44 -51.10
N SER A 1157 23.94 30.85 -50.66
CA SER A 1157 25.20 30.15 -50.94
C SER A 1157 25.37 28.86 -50.13
N SER A 1158 24.51 28.59 -49.15
CA SER A 1158 24.52 27.32 -48.39
C SER A 1158 23.58 26.25 -48.98
N SER A 1159 22.89 26.56 -50.07
CA SER A 1159 22.03 25.61 -50.78
C SER A 1159 22.85 24.56 -51.54
N ARG A 1160 22.32 23.34 -51.71
CA ARG A 1160 23.01 22.26 -52.45
C ARG A 1160 22.04 21.48 -53.32
N ALA A 1161 22.38 21.21 -54.58
CA ALA A 1161 21.53 20.35 -55.41
C ALA A 1161 21.59 18.88 -54.95
N PHE A 1162 22.77 18.37 -54.62
CA PHE A 1162 22.94 17.11 -53.90
C PHE A 1162 23.79 17.30 -52.65
N PHE A 1163 23.38 16.71 -51.53
CA PHE A 1163 24.14 16.66 -50.29
C PHE A 1163 24.22 15.23 -49.74
N THR A 1164 25.40 14.85 -49.27
CA THR A 1164 25.54 13.69 -48.37
C THR A 1164 26.52 13.92 -47.23
N SER A 1165 26.15 13.46 -46.03
CA SER A 1165 26.98 13.54 -44.82
C SER A 1165 27.58 12.22 -44.33
N GLY A 1166 27.12 11.07 -44.84
CA GLY A 1166 27.52 9.75 -44.34
C GLY A 1166 26.89 8.60 -45.14
N GLY A 1167 26.96 7.39 -44.59
CA GLY A 1167 26.53 6.15 -45.28
C GLY A 1167 27.68 5.50 -46.04
N ASN A 1168 27.40 4.41 -46.77
CA ASN A 1168 28.41 3.65 -47.53
C ASN A 1168 27.83 3.06 -48.83
N ASN A 1169 28.70 2.82 -49.82
CA ASN A 1169 28.39 2.08 -51.06
C ASN A 1169 27.25 2.68 -51.88
N ASN A 1170 27.09 4.01 -51.90
CA ASN A 1170 26.12 4.68 -52.76
C ASN A 1170 26.69 4.94 -54.16
N SER A 1171 25.84 5.02 -55.17
CA SER A 1171 26.21 5.26 -56.57
C SER A 1171 25.40 6.41 -57.15
N LEU A 1172 26.09 7.35 -57.80
CA LEU A 1172 25.50 8.53 -58.44
C LEU A 1172 25.86 8.51 -59.93
N LEU A 1173 24.90 8.20 -60.81
CA LEU A 1173 25.14 8.14 -62.26
C LEU A 1173 24.08 8.91 -63.04
N ASN A 1174 24.46 9.53 -64.15
CA ASN A 1174 23.51 10.15 -65.09
C ASN A 1174 22.56 11.21 -64.50
N ASN A 1175 22.89 11.82 -63.36
CA ASN A 1175 22.05 12.86 -62.75
C ASN A 1175 22.42 14.25 -63.27
N ILE A 1176 21.48 15.18 -63.20
CA ILE A 1176 21.73 16.60 -63.41
C ILE A 1176 21.54 17.34 -62.09
N PHE A 1177 22.63 17.82 -61.50
CA PHE A 1177 22.63 18.61 -60.27
C PHE A 1177 22.88 20.09 -60.60
N SER A 1178 21.81 20.88 -60.65
CA SER A 1178 21.84 22.31 -60.97
C SER A 1178 21.48 23.17 -59.76
N ASN A 1179 22.34 24.12 -59.42
CA ASN A 1179 22.13 25.11 -58.36
C ASN A 1179 22.30 26.54 -58.90
N ALA A 1180 21.18 27.20 -59.21
CA ALA A 1180 21.17 28.60 -59.62
C ALA A 1180 21.08 29.60 -58.44
N ALA A 1181 21.00 29.12 -57.19
CA ALA A 1181 20.89 29.95 -55.98
C ALA A 1181 22.24 30.49 -55.46
N GLY A 1182 23.35 30.11 -56.10
CA GLY A 1182 24.71 30.52 -55.72
C GLY A 1182 25.44 29.57 -54.76
N GLY A 1183 24.84 28.43 -54.43
CA GLY A 1183 25.45 27.38 -53.59
C GLY A 1183 26.14 26.28 -54.39
N TYR A 1184 26.19 25.06 -53.85
CA TYR A 1184 26.93 23.94 -54.46
C TYR A 1184 26.04 23.13 -55.42
N ALA A 1185 26.61 22.64 -56.52
CA ALA A 1185 25.96 21.59 -57.31
C ALA A 1185 25.97 20.25 -56.54
N ILE A 1186 27.08 19.93 -55.88
CA ILE A 1186 27.25 18.69 -55.12
C ILE A 1186 28.08 18.93 -53.85
N TYR A 1187 27.64 18.37 -52.72
CA TYR A 1187 28.31 18.51 -51.44
C TYR A 1187 28.51 17.15 -50.78
N MET A 1188 29.78 16.73 -50.68
CA MET A 1188 30.20 15.42 -50.21
C MET A 1188 31.00 15.57 -48.91
N ASN A 1189 30.35 15.46 -47.75
CA ASN A 1189 31.06 15.59 -46.48
C ASN A 1189 31.99 14.39 -46.20
N THR A 1190 31.59 13.21 -46.67
CA THR A 1190 32.31 11.95 -46.43
C THR A 1190 32.47 11.22 -47.76
N ALA A 1191 33.66 11.28 -48.39
CA ALA A 1191 33.90 10.65 -49.68
C ALA A 1191 33.58 9.13 -49.68
N GLY A 1192 33.87 8.42 -48.58
CA GLY A 1192 33.57 6.98 -48.43
C GLY A 1192 32.08 6.62 -48.48
N SER A 1193 31.17 7.60 -48.49
CA SER A 1193 29.74 7.36 -48.70
C SER A 1193 29.40 6.92 -50.13
N ILE A 1194 30.28 7.19 -51.09
CA ILE A 1194 30.10 6.88 -52.51
C ILE A 1194 31.11 5.84 -52.96
N SER A 1195 30.64 4.85 -53.70
CA SER A 1195 31.47 3.81 -54.33
C SER A 1195 31.53 3.94 -55.84
N ASN A 1196 30.71 4.80 -56.46
CA ASN A 1196 30.71 5.05 -57.90
C ASN A 1196 30.06 6.41 -58.21
N ILE A 1197 30.76 7.30 -58.93
CA ILE A 1197 30.22 8.60 -59.37
C ILE A 1197 30.75 8.96 -60.76
N ASP A 1198 29.88 8.95 -61.76
CA ASP A 1198 30.24 9.27 -63.15
C ASP A 1198 29.03 9.61 -64.02
N HIS A 1199 29.26 10.15 -65.22
CA HIS A 1199 28.23 10.54 -66.21
C HIS A 1199 27.19 11.56 -65.70
N ASN A 1200 27.46 12.29 -64.62
CA ASN A 1200 26.58 13.32 -64.08
C ASN A 1200 26.82 14.67 -64.78
N ASN A 1201 25.88 15.61 -64.67
CA ASN A 1201 26.07 17.01 -65.03
C ASN A 1201 25.97 17.90 -63.79
N TYR A 1202 26.99 18.72 -63.55
CA TYR A 1202 27.04 19.65 -62.41
C TYR A 1202 26.93 21.08 -62.90
N ARG A 1203 26.07 21.90 -62.30
CA ARG A 1203 25.94 23.31 -62.64
C ARG A 1203 25.74 24.15 -61.39
N THR A 1204 26.53 25.20 -61.21
CA THR A 1204 26.27 26.23 -60.19
C THR A 1204 26.48 27.65 -60.72
N THR A 1205 25.74 28.64 -60.21
CA THR A 1205 26.02 30.08 -60.39
C THR A 1205 26.95 30.65 -59.33
N GLY A 1206 27.28 29.88 -58.29
CA GLY A 1206 28.23 30.24 -57.23
C GLY A 1206 29.69 30.16 -57.67
N SER A 1207 30.59 30.66 -56.83
CA SER A 1207 32.05 30.59 -57.08
C SER A 1207 32.64 29.19 -56.84
N THR A 1208 31.89 28.30 -56.18
CA THR A 1208 32.34 26.97 -55.78
C THR A 1208 31.44 25.91 -56.37
N LEU A 1209 31.99 25.02 -57.22
CA LEU A 1209 31.24 23.95 -57.87
C LEU A 1209 30.68 22.94 -56.85
N GLY A 1210 31.55 22.45 -55.97
CA GLY A 1210 31.23 21.36 -55.05
C GLY A 1210 32.11 21.36 -53.80
N TYR A 1211 31.81 20.45 -52.88
CA TYR A 1211 32.59 20.20 -51.68
C TYR A 1211 32.99 18.73 -51.62
N TRP A 1212 34.26 18.43 -51.36
CA TRP A 1212 34.77 17.06 -51.27
C TRP A 1212 35.54 16.83 -49.97
N SER A 1213 34.96 16.01 -49.10
CA SER A 1213 35.43 15.66 -47.76
C SER A 1213 35.65 16.83 -46.81
N ASN A 1214 36.72 17.60 -46.98
CA ASN A 1214 37.10 18.70 -46.09
C ASN A 1214 37.46 20.01 -46.82
N ALA A 1215 37.23 20.08 -48.13
CA ALA A 1215 37.62 21.22 -48.95
C ALA A 1215 36.56 21.61 -49.99
N ASP A 1216 36.42 22.92 -50.20
CA ASP A 1216 35.71 23.52 -51.32
C ASP A 1216 36.47 23.28 -52.64
N VAL A 1217 35.74 22.99 -53.71
CA VAL A 1217 36.30 22.73 -55.05
C VAL A 1217 35.64 23.67 -56.06
N GLU A 1218 36.44 24.59 -56.60
CA GLU A 1218 35.94 25.72 -57.38
C GLU A 1218 35.53 25.36 -58.82
N THR A 1219 36.31 24.52 -59.50
CA THR A 1219 36.12 24.22 -60.93
C THR A 1219 35.86 22.73 -61.18
N PHE A 1220 35.29 22.40 -62.33
CA PHE A 1220 35.02 21.01 -62.72
C PHE A 1220 36.30 20.18 -62.92
N GLU A 1221 37.36 20.76 -63.50
CA GLU A 1221 38.67 20.09 -63.62
C GLU A 1221 39.28 19.78 -62.24
N ALA A 1222 39.13 20.70 -61.29
CA ALA A 1222 39.54 20.47 -59.90
C ALA A 1222 38.66 19.41 -59.21
N TRP A 1223 37.38 19.32 -59.55
CA TRP A 1223 36.48 18.28 -59.05
C TRP A 1223 36.93 16.89 -59.49
N GLN A 1224 37.16 16.68 -60.78
CA GLN A 1224 37.67 15.40 -61.31
C GLN A 1224 39.02 15.02 -60.66
N THR A 1225 39.88 16.01 -60.41
CA THR A 1225 41.16 15.78 -59.73
C THR A 1225 40.98 15.41 -58.25
N ALA A 1226 40.07 16.07 -57.55
CA ALA A 1226 39.85 15.88 -56.10
C ALA A 1226 39.08 14.59 -55.78
N SER A 1227 38.08 14.24 -56.61
CA SER A 1227 37.33 13.00 -56.46
C SER A 1227 38.09 11.78 -56.98
N GLY A 1228 38.87 11.94 -58.05
CA GLY A 1228 39.46 10.83 -58.79
C GLY A 1228 38.46 10.05 -59.64
N GLU A 1229 37.25 10.61 -59.82
CA GLU A 1229 36.07 10.01 -60.47
C GLU A 1229 35.47 11.03 -61.47
N ASP A 1230 34.24 10.81 -61.98
CA ASP A 1230 33.54 11.74 -62.89
C ASP A 1230 34.26 12.04 -64.22
N GLU A 1231 35.01 11.09 -64.77
CA GLU A 1231 35.74 11.26 -66.05
C GLU A 1231 34.79 11.53 -67.24
N ASN A 1232 33.59 10.94 -67.23
CA ASN A 1232 32.58 11.08 -68.29
C ASN A 1232 31.46 12.08 -67.93
N SER A 1233 31.63 12.82 -66.83
CA SER A 1233 30.68 13.84 -66.38
C SER A 1233 30.85 15.18 -67.11
N TRP A 1234 29.82 16.03 -67.01
CA TRP A 1234 29.74 17.31 -67.70
C TRP A 1234 29.50 18.48 -66.72
N ASN A 1235 29.84 19.69 -67.17
CA ASN A 1235 29.60 20.93 -66.43
C ASN A 1235 29.00 21.99 -67.36
N VAL A 1236 27.73 21.80 -67.75
CA VAL A 1236 27.00 22.70 -68.64
C VAL A 1236 25.64 23.09 -68.06
N ASP A 1237 25.11 24.23 -68.51
CA ASP A 1237 23.76 24.64 -68.18
C ASP A 1237 22.74 23.69 -68.84
N PRO A 1238 21.84 23.02 -68.10
CA PRO A 1238 20.89 22.08 -68.67
C PRO A 1238 19.81 22.76 -69.55
N LEU A 1239 19.67 24.09 -69.49
CA LEU A 1239 18.66 24.84 -70.25
C LEU A 1239 17.25 24.27 -70.05
N TYR A 1240 16.85 24.05 -68.81
CA TYR A 1240 15.53 23.54 -68.45
C TYR A 1240 14.41 24.38 -69.10
N VAL A 1241 13.28 23.74 -69.45
CA VAL A 1241 12.12 24.43 -70.04
C VAL A 1241 11.60 25.54 -69.11
N SER A 1242 11.50 25.26 -67.81
CA SER A 1242 11.19 26.25 -66.79
C SER A 1242 11.77 25.84 -65.43
N ALA A 1243 11.44 26.57 -64.35
CA ALA A 1243 11.87 26.19 -63.01
C ALA A 1243 11.20 24.90 -62.52
N SER A 1244 9.93 24.68 -62.85
CA SER A 1244 9.12 23.52 -62.44
C SER A 1244 9.02 22.43 -63.53
N ASP A 1245 9.46 22.73 -64.74
CA ASP A 1245 9.55 21.78 -65.85
C ASP A 1245 11.03 21.55 -66.19
N LEU A 1246 11.56 20.44 -65.69
CA LEU A 1246 12.98 20.10 -65.75
C LEU A 1246 13.36 19.29 -66.99
N HIS A 1247 12.57 19.37 -68.06
CA HIS A 1247 13.00 18.85 -69.37
C HIS A 1247 14.21 19.62 -69.89
N VAL A 1248 15.23 18.87 -70.28
CA VAL A 1248 16.55 19.39 -70.69
C VAL A 1248 16.52 19.82 -72.15
N ARG A 1249 17.00 21.02 -72.48
CA ARG A 1249 17.17 21.50 -73.87
C ARG A 1249 18.62 21.63 -74.31
N GLN A 1250 19.55 21.28 -73.43
CA GLN A 1250 20.98 21.32 -73.70
C GLN A 1250 21.44 20.18 -74.61
N VAL A 1251 21.76 20.51 -75.87
CA VAL A 1251 22.18 19.52 -76.88
C VAL A 1251 23.47 18.80 -76.48
N ALA A 1252 24.37 19.45 -75.72
CA ALA A 1252 25.63 18.83 -75.28
C ALA A 1252 25.42 17.61 -74.35
N LEU A 1253 24.30 17.51 -73.65
CA LEU A 1253 23.99 16.40 -72.74
C LEU A 1253 23.37 15.18 -73.47
N LYS A 1254 22.97 15.34 -74.74
CA LYS A 1254 22.33 14.26 -75.49
C LYS A 1254 23.29 13.09 -75.71
N GLY A 1255 22.88 11.89 -75.30
CA GLY A 1255 23.62 10.63 -75.51
C GLY A 1255 24.86 10.47 -74.63
N GLN A 1256 25.00 11.27 -73.55
CA GLN A 1256 26.16 11.22 -72.65
C GLN A 1256 25.98 10.29 -71.45
N GLY A 1257 24.76 9.83 -71.18
CA GLY A 1257 24.49 8.88 -70.09
C GLY A 1257 24.95 7.45 -70.41
N THR A 1258 25.15 6.65 -69.37
CA THR A 1258 25.43 5.21 -69.47
C THR A 1258 24.17 4.38 -69.19
N PRO A 1259 23.91 3.24 -69.87
CA PRO A 1259 22.76 2.39 -69.57
C PRO A 1259 22.79 1.86 -68.13
N ILE A 1260 21.62 1.83 -67.48
CA ILE A 1260 21.43 1.25 -66.14
C ILE A 1260 20.45 0.09 -66.27
N GLU A 1261 20.86 -1.10 -65.83
CA GLU A 1261 20.01 -2.30 -65.89
C GLU A 1261 18.69 -2.08 -65.14
N GLY A 1262 17.57 -2.41 -65.79
CA GLY A 1262 16.22 -2.26 -65.23
C GLY A 1262 15.55 -0.90 -65.46
N ILE A 1263 16.25 0.12 -65.97
CA ILE A 1263 15.67 1.44 -66.29
C ILE A 1263 15.67 1.62 -67.81
N THR A 1264 14.50 1.56 -68.43
CA THR A 1264 14.34 1.57 -69.90
C THR A 1264 13.50 2.72 -70.44
N VAL A 1265 12.93 3.56 -69.58
CA VAL A 1265 12.12 4.72 -69.97
C VAL A 1265 12.50 5.92 -69.12
N ASP A 1266 12.22 7.13 -69.61
CA ASP A 1266 12.40 8.39 -68.90
C ASP A 1266 11.14 8.83 -68.12
N ILE A 1267 11.16 10.02 -67.52
CA ILE A 1267 10.06 10.52 -66.66
C ILE A 1267 8.71 10.66 -67.39
N ASP A 1268 8.72 10.84 -68.72
CA ASP A 1268 7.51 10.95 -69.54
C ASP A 1268 7.08 9.59 -70.13
N GLY A 1269 7.88 8.55 -69.91
CA GLY A 1269 7.65 7.19 -70.40
C GLY A 1269 8.27 6.91 -71.77
N ASP A 1270 9.14 7.80 -72.27
CA ASP A 1270 9.83 7.61 -73.55
C ASP A 1270 11.06 6.67 -73.39
N GLU A 1271 11.29 5.78 -74.37
CA GLU A 1271 12.40 4.79 -74.38
C GLU A 1271 13.78 5.35 -74.76
#